data_AF-A0A970IB23-F1
#
_entry.id   AF-A0A970IB23-F1
#
_cell.length_a   1.000
_cell.length_b   1.000
_cell.length_c   1.000
_cell.angle_alpha   90.00
_cell.angle_beta   90.00
_cell.angle_gamma   90.00
#
_symmetry.space_group_name_H-M   'P 1'
#
loop_
_entity.id
_entity.type
_entity.pdbx_description
1 polymer ?
#
loop_
_entity_poly.entity_id
_entity_poly.type
_entity_poly.pdbx_seq_one_letter_code
_entity_poly.pdbx_strand_id
1 'polypeptide(L)'
;MKRTIKSLAFLFCGLQAGILQGQTLITGKVTDEHEGVPLPGVYVMVSGTAKGCVTDLDGIYEVPLQKGTYTLEFRYISYQTATTPVTVSGETGNIVVDIRLQSDEMSLEEVFVVARNNAGSERSLLSERRMSSKALENMGAAEMGNKGISTVAEGIRKMTGISLAESGQVYVRGLGDRYSVTTLNGLPIASPNPDNKLIPLDLFPTHIVRNITVSKVYQAGSYADYSGAHIDISVREHKGEDFFTLQVGTGSNSRSLFTGFPESDKKNGLLFTRNLSPSVKNMSSNEFSSYVRNEDPFGTTFSVTEKTLFPDLGGGLGFGKTWRRGIHKLGMLVTLSAEHAGRIEEASYVSTVNAQGAYLNAFNYNSYTRHLDMAALLHLGYDIGSSHHFGYTLFYARNAVDNYKYREGYDQEGIHLTGSNSVFHAYNLLNNQLHYSFSKGTRWTFQVALSYCMTGSYEPDRRQVMYREDNGRLSLFKLNRQETMRYYGELTEREAVADINAGYRMGETGRVQFGFFYKNKVRDYSSVRFYYNLNNIDPVITDVFTTESWLNRENIADGTISITRDAQPKSRYYAGQDIGGAFLQTDFSPFGKMDINIGLRYEPSSQWVRYWTDASIEKRSQLKVHDLFPALNLKYETGDHCFFRLALSRTVTRPLFIEMAPFLYKESYGSAELRGNESLKNGYNLNGDLKFEVYGQDNDLFSATLYYKRLNDPIERIQESSGGSVVHSFRNAERGMAAGIEAEARKTVAPGLRLGCNASYMYTNVILPEGGGVYTEAHRPLQGASPYLINADIAYGLVLRNKDQFTMTLLYNLQGPRIHAVGIYGMGNIMQQPLHTLDLVAVYNSGKKWSIRISAENMLDSDYVFTQEIKTTREIKTVVTSLFLLCTAVSCEKGNDPVSGSADLAGELTENKTLLSGRTYTLSGGLHVKSGIVLAIEPGVIIVAKDDDIVDYILIEQGGKIMAQGTPAMPIVMTSERKEPGAWGGVHVCGRAPINVTGAQSKSEIGDAVYGGNDPADNSGILSYIRVEYTGYAFSEEKEANGFTFYGVGNGTVVDHLQSYRGSDDGFEWFGGSVNVRYLVATDNSDDSFDWTEGWCGMGQFLVAVQGTAASIGYECDCLIEADNNSKDFAAQPVSFPVLANLTLSGNGSVLNKRGIRLRAGTKVQLYNALVTGKPDCLTTETFETETSLAEGISVLDHVYLQGDLSAAAGIYSADLFTANRNNGLHQDIGLASDYIGTIPGGKDMSLINPFFVNAAYKGAVAQGNDWTAGWCR
;
A
#
# COMPACT_ATOMS: atom_id res chain seq x y z
N MET A 1 45.62 -14.12 22.86
CA MET A 1 45.56 -12.74 23.37
C MET A 1 44.52 -12.64 24.47
N LYS A 2 44.98 -12.74 25.72
CA LYS A 2 44.23 -12.32 26.92
C LYS A 2 44.45 -10.81 27.07
N ARG A 3 43.42 -10.08 27.51
CA ARG A 3 43.34 -8.62 27.76
C ARG A 3 43.05 -7.76 26.52
N THR A 4 41.77 -7.39 26.34
CA THR A 4 41.26 -6.00 26.15
C THR A 4 39.78 -5.98 25.71
N ILE A 5 38.87 -6.64 26.45
CA ILE A 5 37.39 -6.43 26.30
C ILE A 5 36.72 -6.51 27.68
N LYS A 6 37.23 -5.76 28.67
CA LYS A 6 36.56 -5.54 29.97
C LYS A 6 36.73 -4.12 30.52
N SER A 7 37.02 -3.14 29.67
CA SER A 7 37.34 -1.76 30.08
C SER A 7 36.44 -0.68 29.49
N LEU A 8 35.26 -1.02 28.94
CA LEU A 8 34.28 -0.02 28.48
C LEU A 8 32.95 -0.04 29.26
N ALA A 9 32.94 -0.66 30.45
CA ALA A 9 31.79 -0.69 31.36
C ALA A 9 32.08 -0.07 32.76
N PHE A 10 33.17 0.70 32.89
CA PHE A 10 33.60 1.28 34.18
C PHE A 10 34.04 2.75 34.05
N LEU A 11 33.35 3.53 33.20
CA LEU A 11 33.51 4.99 33.10
C LEU A 11 32.23 5.75 33.50
N PHE A 12 31.49 5.22 34.49
CA PHE A 12 30.29 5.89 35.02
C PHE A 12 30.19 5.98 36.55
N CYS A 13 31.27 5.67 37.29
CA CYS A 13 31.33 5.88 38.74
C CYS A 13 32.70 6.40 39.17
N GLY A 14 32.79 7.66 39.61
CA GLY A 14 33.92 8.13 40.41
C GLY A 14 34.24 9.61 40.34
N LEU A 15 33.58 10.38 41.22
CA LEU A 15 34.01 11.66 41.83
C LEU A 15 34.16 12.93 40.96
N GLN A 16 33.22 13.87 41.14
CA GLN A 16 33.48 15.03 42.00
C GLN A 16 32.24 15.36 42.85
N ALA A 17 32.39 15.17 44.16
CA ALA A 17 31.45 15.62 45.18
C ALA A 17 31.58 17.15 45.32
N GLY A 18 30.62 17.88 44.75
CA GLY A 18 30.32 19.24 45.17
C GLY A 18 29.51 19.18 46.47
N ILE A 19 29.95 19.92 47.48
CA ILE A 19 29.31 20.06 48.78
C ILE A 19 27.85 20.52 48.58
N LEU A 20 26.90 19.61 48.74
CA LEU A 20 25.47 19.93 48.87
C LEU A 20 25.26 20.54 50.26
N GLN A 21 25.09 21.87 50.31
CA GLN A 21 24.45 22.52 51.45
C GLN A 21 23.04 21.94 51.62
N GLY A 22 22.67 21.54 52.83
CA GLY A 22 21.36 20.97 53.13
C GLY A 22 20.23 21.90 52.70
N GLN A 23 19.36 21.42 51.81
CA GLN A 23 18.10 22.09 51.46
C GLN A 23 16.98 21.36 52.22
N THR A 24 16.17 22.14 52.92
CA THR A 24 14.98 21.65 53.62
C THR A 24 13.79 21.76 52.66
N LEU A 25 13.05 20.66 52.49
CA LEU A 25 11.90 20.62 51.59
C LEU A 25 10.67 21.20 52.31
N ILE A 26 10.08 22.25 51.72
CA ILE A 26 8.77 22.76 52.15
C ILE A 26 7.72 22.08 51.29
N THR A 27 6.78 21.39 51.93
CA THR A 27 5.67 20.72 51.23
C THR A 27 4.34 21.29 51.74
N GLY A 28 3.25 21.14 51.00
CA GLY A 28 1.95 21.54 51.51
C GLY A 28 0.85 21.37 50.49
N LYS A 29 -0.39 21.54 50.92
CA LYS A 29 -1.59 21.43 50.09
C LYS A 29 -2.32 22.76 50.00
N VAL A 30 -2.72 23.14 48.79
CA VAL A 30 -3.54 24.31 48.52
C VAL A 30 -4.97 23.88 48.22
N THR A 31 -5.94 24.42 48.96
CA THR A 31 -7.37 24.14 48.79
C THR A 31 -8.17 25.41 48.66
N ASP A 32 -9.35 25.31 48.05
CA ASP A 32 -10.36 26.36 48.07
C ASP A 32 -10.87 26.60 49.50
N GLU A 33 -11.07 27.86 49.90
CA GLU A 33 -11.55 28.19 51.25
C GLU A 33 -13.04 27.84 51.49
N HIS A 34 -13.87 27.89 50.45
CA HIS A 34 -15.32 27.65 50.53
C HIS A 34 -15.71 26.20 50.27
N GLU A 35 -15.16 25.58 49.22
CA GLU A 35 -15.50 24.21 48.80
C GLU A 35 -14.57 23.14 49.39
N GLY A 36 -13.39 23.55 49.92
CA GLY A 36 -12.40 22.63 50.49
C GLY A 36 -11.75 21.70 49.47
N VAL A 37 -12.00 21.93 48.17
CA VAL A 37 -11.48 21.14 47.06
C VAL A 37 -10.00 21.50 46.82
N PRO A 38 -9.11 20.53 46.50
CA PRO A 38 -7.74 20.84 46.15
C PRO A 38 -7.64 21.71 44.90
N LEU A 39 -6.72 22.67 44.91
CA LEU A 39 -6.52 23.59 43.79
C LEU A 39 -5.27 23.19 42.98
N PRO A 40 -5.44 22.56 41.81
CA PRO A 40 -4.32 22.26 40.92
C PRO A 40 -3.88 23.49 40.12
N GLY A 41 -2.58 23.60 39.82
CA GLY A 41 -2.07 24.69 38.99
C GLY A 41 -1.82 26.03 39.73
N VAL A 42 -1.82 26.04 41.05
CA VAL A 42 -1.47 27.21 41.88
C VAL A 42 0.04 27.45 41.78
N TYR A 43 0.44 28.68 41.45
CA TYR A 43 1.85 29.07 41.46
C TYR A 43 2.30 29.37 42.88
N VAL A 44 3.26 28.58 43.39
CA VAL A 44 3.89 28.80 44.69
C VAL A 44 5.28 29.35 44.48
N MET A 45 5.49 30.62 44.81
CA MET A 45 6.75 31.33 44.59
C MET A 45 7.37 31.78 45.90
N VAL A 46 8.70 31.79 45.96
CA VAL A 46 9.44 32.41 47.05
C VAL A 46 9.65 33.87 46.71
N SER A 47 8.98 34.76 47.44
CA SER A 47 8.94 36.20 47.15
C SER A 47 10.35 36.79 47.02
N GLY A 48 10.56 37.56 45.95
CA GLY A 48 11.86 38.16 45.62
C GLY A 48 12.87 37.24 44.93
N THR A 49 12.49 36.01 44.56
CA THR A 49 13.36 35.05 43.85
C THR A 49 12.66 34.42 42.65
N ALA A 50 13.43 33.76 41.77
CA ALA A 50 12.88 32.92 40.68
C ALA A 50 12.59 31.47 41.13
N LYS A 51 12.70 31.15 42.42
CA LYS A 51 12.44 29.80 42.95
C LYS A 51 10.96 29.63 43.27
N GLY A 52 10.35 28.56 42.78
CA GLY A 52 8.95 28.23 43.00
C GLY A 52 8.57 26.91 42.32
N CYS A 53 7.33 26.50 42.49
CA CYS A 53 6.73 25.33 41.85
C CYS A 53 5.25 25.59 41.54
N VAL A 54 4.58 24.59 40.98
CA VAL A 54 3.14 24.62 40.69
C VAL A 54 2.50 23.43 41.39
N THR A 55 1.30 23.61 41.96
CA THR A 55 0.59 22.50 42.60
C THR A 55 0.16 21.42 41.59
N ASP A 56 0.22 20.16 42.00
CA ASP A 56 -0.26 19.01 41.24
C ASP A 56 -1.80 18.88 41.25
N LEU A 57 -2.33 17.79 40.66
CA LEU A 57 -3.78 17.53 40.58
C LEU A 57 -4.47 17.40 41.94
N ASP A 58 -3.72 17.04 42.98
CA ASP A 58 -4.20 16.89 44.36
C ASP A 58 -3.94 18.14 45.21
N GLY A 59 -3.52 19.25 44.58
CA GLY A 59 -3.24 20.53 45.20
C GLY A 59 -1.93 20.57 45.99
N ILE A 60 -1.05 19.58 45.84
CA ILE A 60 0.20 19.43 46.60
C ILE A 60 1.34 20.17 45.91
N TYR A 61 2.20 20.82 46.68
CA TYR A 61 3.39 21.52 46.20
C TYR A 61 4.63 21.16 47.01
N GLU A 62 5.80 21.26 46.39
CA GLU A 62 7.11 21.02 47.03
C GLU A 62 8.14 22.06 46.57
N VAL A 63 8.74 22.79 47.51
CA VAL A 63 9.79 23.81 47.24
C VAL A 63 10.99 23.59 48.15
N PRO A 64 12.18 23.26 47.60
CA PRO A 64 13.39 23.12 48.40
C PRO A 64 14.00 24.50 48.73
N LEU A 65 14.18 24.79 50.03
CA LEU A 65 14.75 26.04 50.52
C LEU A 65 15.93 25.81 51.46
N GLN A 66 16.89 26.73 51.43
CA GLN A 66 18.02 26.72 52.37
C GLN A 66 17.62 27.36 53.70
N LYS A 67 18.51 27.33 54.70
CA LYS A 67 18.28 28.01 55.99
C LYS A 67 18.04 29.51 55.79
N GLY A 68 16.89 30.01 56.23
CA GLY A 68 16.50 31.41 56.08
C GLY A 68 15.01 31.63 56.37
N THR A 69 14.62 32.90 56.48
CA THR A 69 13.21 33.32 56.55
C THR A 69 12.79 33.78 55.16
N TYR A 70 11.75 33.14 54.63
CA TYR A 70 11.21 33.40 53.31
C TYR A 70 9.72 33.73 53.42
N THR A 71 9.18 34.41 52.42
CA THR A 71 7.73 34.56 52.27
C THR A 71 7.33 33.77 51.03
N LEU A 72 6.48 32.75 51.21
CA LEU A 72 5.83 32.06 50.11
C LEU A 72 4.65 32.87 49.63
N GLU A 73 4.49 32.97 48.32
CA GLU A 73 3.41 33.67 47.64
C GLU A 73 2.66 32.67 46.75
N PHE A 74 1.35 32.55 46.98
CA PHE A 74 0.45 31.61 46.32
C PHE A 74 -0.45 32.39 45.38
N ARG A 75 -0.32 32.18 44.07
CA ARG A 75 -1.10 32.87 43.04
C ARG A 75 -1.90 31.88 42.22
N TYR A 76 -3.20 32.13 42.11
CA TYR A 76 -4.10 31.34 41.28
C TYR A 76 -5.17 32.24 40.66
N ILE A 77 -5.58 31.92 39.43
CA ILE A 77 -6.48 32.79 38.67
C ILE A 77 -7.87 32.80 39.32
N SER A 78 -8.47 33.98 39.48
CA SER A 78 -9.74 34.18 40.21
C SER A 78 -9.67 33.97 41.73
N TYR A 79 -8.47 33.93 42.32
CA TYR A 79 -8.24 33.88 43.76
C TYR A 79 -7.32 35.02 44.22
N GLN A 80 -7.53 35.49 45.44
CA GLN A 80 -6.66 36.48 46.06
C GLN A 80 -5.28 35.87 46.31
N THR A 81 -4.24 36.65 46.06
CA THR A 81 -2.86 36.21 46.30
C THR A 81 -2.63 36.08 47.80
N ALA A 82 -2.40 34.86 48.28
CA ALA A 82 -2.05 34.60 49.67
C ALA A 82 -0.53 34.66 49.85
N THR A 83 -0.06 35.19 50.98
CA THR A 83 1.36 35.16 51.35
C THR A 83 1.53 34.55 52.73
N THR A 84 2.57 33.75 52.91
CA THR A 84 2.83 33.06 54.18
C THR A 84 4.32 33.07 54.50
N PRO A 85 4.73 33.63 55.65
CA PRO A 85 6.12 33.57 56.07
C PRO A 85 6.48 32.15 56.52
N VAL A 86 7.61 31.64 56.03
CA VAL A 86 8.18 30.33 56.38
C VAL A 86 9.61 30.55 56.87
N THR A 87 9.90 30.10 58.09
CA THR A 87 11.26 30.15 58.66
C THR A 87 11.85 28.75 58.68
N VAL A 88 12.93 28.55 57.93
CA VAL A 88 13.68 27.29 57.89
C VAL A 88 14.77 27.34 58.95
N SER A 89 14.53 26.69 60.09
CA SER A 89 15.38 26.77 61.30
C SER A 89 16.44 25.65 61.43
N GLY A 90 16.40 24.59 60.60
CA GLY A 90 17.37 23.46 60.65
C GLY A 90 17.42 22.58 59.38
N GLU A 91 18.45 21.73 59.28
CA GLU A 91 18.82 20.95 58.08
C GLU A 91 18.17 19.55 57.94
N THR A 92 17.23 19.17 58.81
CA THR A 92 16.49 17.91 58.67
C THR A 92 15.07 18.03 59.20
N GLY A 93 14.09 18.04 58.28
CA GLY A 93 12.66 17.95 58.55
C GLY A 93 11.80 18.60 57.47
N ASN A 94 10.87 17.86 56.86
CA ASN A 94 9.88 18.44 55.95
C ASN A 94 8.99 19.41 56.72
N ILE A 95 8.91 20.66 56.27
CA ILE A 95 8.01 21.66 56.86
C ILE A 95 6.74 21.66 56.00
N VAL A 96 5.60 21.33 56.62
CA VAL A 96 4.30 21.30 55.94
C VAL A 96 3.60 22.65 56.11
N VAL A 97 3.20 23.29 55.02
CA VAL A 97 2.47 24.57 55.02
C VAL A 97 1.26 24.46 54.10
N ASP A 98 0.10 24.16 54.67
CA ASP A 98 -1.17 24.11 53.93
C ASP A 98 -1.80 25.51 53.86
N ILE A 99 -2.39 25.84 52.71
CA ILE A 99 -3.01 27.14 52.47
C ILE A 99 -4.41 26.99 51.89
N ARG A 100 -5.32 27.82 52.38
CA ARG A 100 -6.65 27.99 51.80
C ARG A 100 -6.68 29.31 51.03
N LEU A 101 -7.03 29.24 49.75
CA LEU A 101 -7.14 30.44 48.91
C LEU A 101 -8.59 30.93 48.89
N GLN A 102 -8.75 32.23 49.11
CA GLN A 102 -10.02 32.93 49.00
C GLN A 102 -10.28 33.34 47.54
N SER A 103 -11.47 33.07 47.03
CA SER A 103 -11.89 33.50 45.68
C SER A 103 -11.95 35.03 45.61
N ASP A 104 -11.40 35.62 44.54
CA ASP A 104 -11.41 37.06 44.33
C ASP A 104 -12.70 37.49 43.63
N GLU A 105 -13.70 37.93 44.41
CA GLU A 105 -14.95 38.49 43.89
C GLU A 105 -14.74 39.92 43.35
N MET A 106 -14.04 40.05 42.23
CA MET A 106 -14.10 41.23 41.37
C MET A 106 -14.31 40.81 39.93
N SER A 107 -15.36 41.36 39.32
CA SER A 107 -15.69 41.19 37.91
C SER A 107 -14.59 41.79 37.03
N LEU A 108 -13.56 40.99 36.74
CA LEU A 108 -12.62 41.27 35.67
C LEU A 108 -13.30 40.90 34.35
N GLU A 109 -13.39 41.86 33.43
CA GLU A 109 -13.61 41.56 32.01
C GLU A 109 -12.61 40.48 31.61
N GLU A 110 -13.16 39.31 31.32
CA GLU A 110 -12.45 38.06 31.08
C GLU A 110 -11.48 38.25 29.91
N VAL A 111 -10.20 38.51 30.21
CA VAL A 111 -9.13 38.27 29.25
C VAL A 111 -8.95 36.77 29.21
N PHE A 112 -9.67 36.12 28.29
CA PHE A 112 -9.32 34.78 27.85
C PHE A 112 -7.87 34.81 27.36
N VAL A 113 -6.93 34.35 28.19
CA VAL A 113 -5.75 33.69 27.64
C VAL A 113 -6.23 32.32 27.19
N VAL A 114 -6.90 32.30 26.02
CA VAL A 114 -6.92 31.08 25.21
C VAL A 114 -5.44 30.83 24.94
N ALA A 115 -4.86 29.82 25.60
CA ALA A 115 -3.59 29.26 25.16
C ALA A 115 -3.70 29.18 23.64
N ARG A 116 -2.83 29.88 22.90
CA ARG A 116 -2.81 29.86 21.43
C ARG A 116 -2.55 28.41 21.04
N ASN A 117 -3.61 27.63 20.92
CA ASN A 117 -3.54 26.29 20.40
C ASN A 117 -3.30 26.51 18.90
N ASN A 118 -2.06 26.31 18.47
CA ASN A 118 -1.76 26.32 17.06
C ASN A 118 -2.49 25.11 16.49
N ALA A 119 -3.66 25.32 15.90
CA ALA A 119 -4.56 24.25 15.44
C ALA A 119 -3.94 23.39 14.31
N GLY A 120 -2.77 23.77 13.77
CA GLY A 120 -1.95 22.95 12.87
C GLY A 120 -0.76 22.28 13.54
N SER A 121 -0.59 22.41 14.87
CA SER A 121 0.44 21.70 15.63
C SER A 121 0.06 20.24 15.80
N GLU A 122 1.06 19.38 15.76
CA GLU A 122 0.87 17.93 15.87
C GLU A 122 0.11 17.53 17.15
N ARG A 123 0.46 18.13 18.29
CA ARG A 123 -0.21 17.89 19.57
C ARG A 123 -1.70 18.27 19.53
N SER A 124 -2.05 19.38 18.87
CA SER A 124 -3.45 19.80 18.71
C SER A 124 -4.23 18.82 17.82
N LEU A 125 -3.63 18.35 16.74
CA LEU A 125 -4.26 17.40 15.82
C LEU A 125 -4.43 16.01 16.45
N LEU A 126 -3.46 15.57 17.26
CA LEU A 126 -3.58 14.34 18.06
C LEU A 126 -4.68 14.46 19.12
N SER A 127 -4.81 15.61 19.77
CA SER A 127 -5.91 15.87 20.69
C SER A 127 -7.27 15.84 19.97
N GLU A 128 -7.36 16.40 18.76
CA GLU A 128 -8.56 16.36 17.93
C GLU A 128 -8.93 14.90 17.56
N ARG A 129 -7.95 14.08 17.21
CA ARG A 129 -8.15 12.64 16.92
C ARG A 129 -8.64 11.87 18.15
N ARG A 130 -8.10 12.13 19.34
CA ARG A 130 -8.54 11.49 20.61
C ARG A 130 -9.98 11.86 20.97
N MET A 131 -10.34 13.13 20.84
CA MET A 131 -11.68 13.65 21.19
C MET A 131 -12.75 13.31 20.17
N SER A 132 -12.39 13.07 18.91
CA SER A 132 -13.33 12.69 17.86
C SER A 132 -14.01 11.35 18.18
N SER A 133 -15.31 11.25 17.94
CA SER A 133 -16.05 9.97 17.91
C SER A 133 -15.74 9.15 16.65
N LYS A 134 -15.28 9.81 15.59
CA LYS A 134 -14.93 9.23 14.28
C LYS A 134 -13.45 8.90 14.19
N ALA A 135 -13.11 7.87 13.41
CA ALA A 135 -11.74 7.55 13.08
C ALA A 135 -11.20 8.56 12.04
N LEU A 136 -10.30 9.45 12.48
CA LEU A 136 -9.66 10.47 11.64
C LEU A 136 -8.15 10.23 11.54
N GLU A 137 -7.57 10.57 10.40
CA GLU A 137 -6.12 10.68 10.19
C GLU A 137 -5.80 12.12 9.79
N ASN A 138 -5.01 12.81 10.61
CA ASN A 138 -4.70 14.22 10.41
C ASN A 138 -3.20 14.41 10.20
N MET A 139 -2.82 15.29 9.27
CA MET A 139 -1.43 15.71 9.06
C MET A 139 -1.35 17.24 8.99
N GLY A 140 -0.56 17.85 9.88
CA GLY A 140 -0.41 19.30 9.98
C GLY A 140 0.71 19.86 9.11
N ALA A 141 0.66 21.15 8.81
CA ALA A 141 1.71 21.85 8.05
C ALA A 141 3.11 21.73 8.68
N ALA A 142 3.19 21.70 10.02
CA ALA A 142 4.45 21.51 10.73
C ALA A 142 5.01 20.08 10.56
N GLU A 143 4.16 19.06 10.61
CA GLU A 143 4.57 17.67 10.36
C GLU A 143 5.03 17.49 8.90
N MET A 144 4.25 18.03 7.96
CA MET A 144 4.60 18.02 6.53
C MET A 144 5.94 18.71 6.27
N GLY A 145 6.14 19.90 6.84
CA GLY A 145 7.40 20.64 6.73
C GLY A 145 8.62 19.86 7.24
N ASN A 146 8.48 19.17 8.37
CA ASN A 146 9.55 18.36 8.97
C ASN A 146 9.83 17.06 8.21
N LYS A 147 8.81 16.48 7.58
CA LYS A 147 8.92 15.29 6.71
C LYS A 147 9.34 15.63 5.28
N GLY A 148 9.66 16.90 5.00
CA GLY A 148 10.05 17.38 3.67
C GLY A 148 8.94 17.43 2.64
N ILE A 149 7.69 17.27 3.07
CA ILE A 149 6.51 17.19 2.20
C ILE A 149 6.25 18.57 1.60
N SER A 150 6.21 18.62 0.28
CA SER A 150 6.08 19.86 -0.49
C SER A 150 4.64 20.12 -0.94
N THR A 151 3.86 19.05 -1.15
CA THR A 151 2.46 19.07 -1.61
C THR A 151 1.51 18.24 -0.75
N VAL A 152 0.19 18.47 -0.84
CA VAL A 152 -0.82 17.62 -0.18
C VAL A 152 -0.78 16.19 -0.70
N ALA A 153 -0.52 15.99 -1.99
CA ALA A 153 -0.40 14.66 -2.60
C ALA A 153 0.68 13.81 -1.88
N GLU A 154 1.89 14.32 -1.72
CA GLU A 154 2.95 13.65 -0.97
C GLU A 154 2.57 13.41 0.50
N GLY A 155 1.81 14.33 1.09
CA GLY A 155 1.28 14.22 2.46
C GLY A 155 0.38 13.01 2.64
N ILE A 156 -0.63 12.87 1.77
CA ILE A 156 -1.59 11.77 1.86
C ILE A 156 -0.99 10.43 1.43
N ARG A 157 0.03 10.40 0.54
CA ARG A 157 0.73 9.15 0.15
C ARG A 157 1.36 8.46 1.36
N LYS A 158 1.69 9.23 2.41
CA LYS A 158 2.28 8.73 3.66
C LYS A 158 1.24 8.30 4.69
N MET A 159 -0.06 8.42 4.40
CA MET A 159 -1.12 7.91 5.26
C MET A 159 -1.43 6.43 4.94
N THR A 160 -2.00 5.73 5.91
CA THR A 160 -2.20 4.28 5.79
C THR A 160 -3.20 3.94 4.68
N GLY A 161 -2.96 2.89 3.90
CA GLY A 161 -3.92 2.42 2.88
C GLY A 161 -4.16 3.37 1.69
N ILE A 162 -3.31 4.39 1.50
CA ILE A 162 -3.39 5.32 0.36
C ILE A 162 -2.23 5.08 -0.60
N SER A 163 -2.52 5.07 -1.90
CA SER A 163 -1.50 5.11 -2.96
C SER A 163 -1.88 6.13 -4.04
N LEU A 164 -0.87 6.62 -4.75
CA LEU A 164 -1.04 7.54 -5.89
C LEU A 164 -0.68 6.82 -7.19
N ALA A 165 -1.36 7.13 -8.27
CA ALA A 165 -0.92 6.79 -9.63
C ALA A 165 -0.20 7.99 -10.27
N GLU A 166 0.58 7.74 -11.34
CA GLU A 166 1.37 8.78 -12.02
C GLU A 166 0.52 9.96 -12.52
N SER A 167 -0.76 9.75 -12.84
CA SER A 167 -1.69 10.80 -13.28
C SER A 167 -2.32 11.59 -12.12
N GLY A 168 -1.75 11.53 -10.92
CA GLY A 168 -2.27 12.21 -9.71
C GLY A 168 -3.55 11.59 -9.12
N GLN A 169 -3.98 10.42 -9.61
CA GLN A 169 -5.17 9.73 -9.11
C GLN A 169 -4.90 9.09 -7.75
N VAL A 170 -5.82 9.30 -6.81
CA VAL A 170 -5.72 8.77 -5.44
C VAL A 170 -6.50 7.46 -5.34
N TYR A 171 -5.84 6.44 -4.81
CA TYR A 171 -6.46 5.16 -4.46
C TYR A 171 -6.45 5.00 -2.94
N VAL A 172 -7.62 4.74 -2.35
CA VAL A 172 -7.77 4.54 -0.91
C VAL A 172 -8.38 3.18 -0.66
N ARG A 173 -7.66 2.30 0.05
CA ARG A 173 -8.05 0.90 0.31
C ARG A 173 -8.40 0.14 -0.97
N GLY A 174 -7.65 0.41 -2.03
CA GLY A 174 -7.83 -0.17 -3.36
C GLY A 174 -8.98 0.43 -4.16
N LEU A 175 -9.76 1.35 -3.60
CA LEU A 175 -10.82 2.05 -4.30
C LEU A 175 -10.25 3.29 -5.01
N GLY A 176 -10.45 3.39 -6.33
CA GLY A 176 -9.96 4.51 -7.13
C GLY A 176 -10.68 5.84 -6.89
N ASP A 177 -10.25 6.86 -7.63
CA ASP A 177 -10.64 8.27 -7.52
C ASP A 177 -12.15 8.52 -7.33
N ARG A 178 -12.99 7.78 -8.06
CA ARG A 178 -14.46 7.89 -8.02
C ARG A 178 -15.07 7.67 -6.62
N TYR A 179 -14.40 6.88 -5.79
CA TYR A 179 -14.87 6.50 -4.46
C TYR A 179 -14.47 7.49 -3.37
N SER A 180 -13.74 8.55 -3.70
CA SER A 180 -13.28 9.54 -2.74
C SER A 180 -13.86 10.91 -3.06
N VAL A 181 -13.82 11.80 -2.06
CA VAL A 181 -14.22 13.20 -2.23
C VAL A 181 -13.19 14.12 -1.58
N THR A 182 -12.87 15.23 -2.24
CA THR A 182 -12.04 16.28 -1.66
C THR A 182 -12.87 17.50 -1.32
N THR A 183 -12.65 18.05 -0.13
CA THR A 183 -13.21 19.32 0.31
C THR A 183 -12.11 20.32 0.65
N LEU A 184 -12.40 21.60 0.44
CA LEU A 184 -11.57 22.72 0.88
C LEU A 184 -12.36 23.46 1.96
N ASN A 185 -11.84 23.51 3.18
CA ASN A 185 -12.52 24.06 4.37
C ASN A 185 -13.92 23.45 4.60
N GLY A 186 -14.06 22.14 4.42
CA GLY A 186 -15.31 21.40 4.58
C GLY A 186 -16.29 21.47 3.40
N LEU A 187 -16.04 22.32 2.40
CA LEU A 187 -16.89 22.45 1.21
C LEU A 187 -16.32 21.69 0.01
N PRO A 188 -17.15 21.06 -0.86
CA PRO A 188 -16.70 20.41 -2.08
C PRO A 188 -15.88 21.36 -2.94
N ILE A 189 -14.81 20.84 -3.51
CA ILE A 189 -14.04 21.53 -4.53
C ILE A 189 -14.01 20.68 -5.79
N ALA A 190 -14.21 21.31 -6.94
CA ALA A 190 -14.11 20.62 -8.22
C ALA A 190 -12.65 20.39 -8.59
N SER A 191 -12.42 19.34 -9.40
CA SER A 191 -11.13 19.16 -10.06
C SER A 191 -10.94 20.22 -11.17
N PRO A 192 -9.72 20.77 -11.36
CA PRO A 192 -9.34 21.51 -12.56
C PRO A 192 -9.36 20.62 -13.79
N ASN A 193 -9.04 19.33 -13.66
CA ASN A 193 -9.23 18.34 -14.71
C ASN A 193 -10.63 17.71 -14.59
N PRO A 194 -11.59 18.08 -15.46
CA PRO A 194 -12.98 17.64 -15.40
C PRO A 194 -13.18 16.13 -15.64
N ASP A 195 -12.15 15.41 -16.07
CA ASP A 195 -12.18 13.96 -16.28
C ASP A 195 -11.94 13.17 -14.99
N ASN A 196 -11.35 13.80 -13.96
CA ASN A 196 -11.18 13.23 -12.63
C ASN A 196 -12.24 13.80 -11.66
N LYS A 197 -12.61 13.02 -10.64
CA LYS A 197 -13.51 13.46 -9.56
C LYS A 197 -12.74 14.29 -8.55
N LEU A 198 -11.55 13.85 -8.14
CA LEU A 198 -10.72 14.58 -7.20
C LEU A 198 -9.87 15.63 -7.90
N ILE A 199 -9.66 16.74 -7.20
CA ILE A 199 -8.65 17.72 -7.56
C ILE A 199 -7.25 17.10 -7.42
N PRO A 200 -6.36 17.28 -8.39
CA PRO A 200 -4.95 16.94 -8.23
C PRO A 200 -4.39 17.63 -6.98
N LEU A 201 -3.92 16.82 -6.03
CA LEU A 201 -3.54 17.29 -4.69
C LEU A 201 -2.12 17.89 -4.66
N ASP A 202 -1.35 17.71 -5.73
CA ASP A 202 -0.10 18.40 -6.03
C ASP A 202 -0.29 19.93 -6.16
N LEU A 203 -1.48 20.38 -6.57
CA LEU A 203 -1.83 21.80 -6.67
C LEU A 203 -1.91 22.53 -5.32
N PHE A 204 -1.87 21.80 -4.20
CA PHE A 204 -1.90 22.37 -2.87
C PHE A 204 -0.52 22.26 -2.22
N PRO A 205 0.33 23.29 -2.34
CA PRO A 205 1.61 23.28 -1.65
C PRO A 205 1.42 23.38 -0.12
N THR A 206 2.28 22.73 0.65
CA THR A 206 2.08 22.56 2.10
C THR A 206 2.05 23.86 2.90
N HIS A 207 2.60 24.96 2.36
CA HIS A 207 2.62 26.26 3.03
C HIS A 207 1.27 27.01 3.00
N ILE A 208 0.36 26.69 2.07
CA ILE A 208 -1.00 27.27 2.04
C ILE A 208 -2.00 26.47 2.90
N VAL A 209 -1.61 25.24 3.24
CA VAL A 209 -2.41 24.29 3.99
C VAL A 209 -2.12 24.42 5.49
N ARG A 210 -3.16 24.37 6.32
CA ARG A 210 -3.07 24.28 7.78
C ARG A 210 -2.89 22.82 8.21
N ASN A 211 -3.78 21.97 7.72
CA ASN A 211 -3.76 20.54 7.91
C ASN A 211 -4.54 19.85 6.78
N ILE A 212 -4.30 18.55 6.65
CA ILE A 212 -5.09 17.63 5.84
C ILE A 212 -5.76 16.67 6.81
N THR A 213 -7.07 16.50 6.69
CA THR A 213 -7.87 15.56 7.48
C THR A 213 -8.41 14.50 6.53
N VAL A 214 -8.10 13.23 6.77
CA VAL A 214 -8.60 12.09 5.99
C VAL A 214 -9.52 11.26 6.88
N SER A 215 -10.77 11.11 6.45
CA SER A 215 -11.76 10.22 7.06
C SER A 215 -12.07 9.07 6.11
N LYS A 216 -11.83 7.84 6.55
CA LYS A 216 -12.18 6.61 5.81
C LYS A 216 -13.53 6.02 6.22
N VAL A 217 -14.19 6.67 7.19
CA VAL A 217 -15.51 6.34 7.73
C VAL A 217 -16.52 7.44 7.40
N TYR A 218 -17.79 7.06 7.26
CA TYR A 218 -18.87 7.97 6.89
C TYR A 218 -19.64 8.50 8.11
N GLN A 219 -20.16 9.73 7.98
CA GLN A 219 -21.11 10.35 8.88
C GLN A 219 -22.20 11.08 8.10
N ALA A 220 -23.41 11.18 8.66
CA ALA A 220 -24.57 11.75 7.96
C ALA A 220 -24.39 13.24 7.59
N GLY A 221 -23.60 13.98 8.38
CA GLY A 221 -23.25 15.37 8.08
C GLY A 221 -22.29 15.57 6.91
N SER A 222 -21.63 14.51 6.41
CA SER A 222 -20.76 14.57 5.22
C SER A 222 -21.53 14.21 3.94
N TYR A 223 -20.94 14.52 2.78
CA TYR A 223 -21.44 14.09 1.47
C TYR A 223 -21.50 12.57 1.36
N ALA A 224 -22.60 12.01 0.84
CA ALA A 224 -22.75 10.55 0.75
C ALA A 224 -21.98 9.91 -0.42
N ASP A 225 -21.43 10.71 -1.33
CA ASP A 225 -20.76 10.26 -2.56
C ASP A 225 -19.28 9.90 -2.35
N TYR A 226 -18.99 9.10 -1.32
CA TYR A 226 -17.68 8.48 -1.10
C TYR A 226 -17.78 7.16 -0.34
N SER A 227 -16.83 6.26 -0.57
CA SER A 227 -16.61 5.03 0.19
C SER A 227 -15.13 4.81 0.47
N GLY A 228 -14.20 5.33 -0.34
CA GLY A 228 -12.76 5.31 -0.10
C GLY A 228 -12.36 6.22 1.06
N ALA A 229 -12.26 7.53 0.79
CA ALA A 229 -12.06 8.56 1.82
C ALA A 229 -12.72 9.90 1.50
N HIS A 230 -12.98 10.65 2.57
CA HIS A 230 -13.22 12.09 2.54
C HIS A 230 -11.91 12.79 2.95
N ILE A 231 -11.30 13.52 2.00
CA ILE A 231 -10.07 14.27 2.18
C ILE A 231 -10.45 15.75 2.32
N ASP A 232 -10.28 16.32 3.52
CA ASP A 232 -10.48 17.74 3.75
C ASP A 232 -9.15 18.48 3.86
N ILE A 233 -8.99 19.49 3.01
CA ILE A 233 -7.86 20.41 3.03
C ILE A 233 -8.31 21.66 3.76
N SER A 234 -7.78 21.88 4.96
CA SER A 234 -8.00 23.13 5.68
C SER A 234 -6.92 24.12 5.28
N VAL A 235 -7.33 25.30 4.83
CA VAL A 235 -6.42 26.40 4.51
C VAL A 235 -5.94 27.07 5.80
N ARG A 236 -4.74 27.65 5.75
CA ARG A 236 -4.21 28.46 6.86
C ARG A 236 -5.04 29.73 7.06
N GLU A 237 -5.55 29.94 8.27
CA GLU A 237 -6.14 31.22 8.65
C GLU A 237 -5.09 32.13 9.30
N HIS A 238 -5.06 33.40 8.91
CA HIS A 238 -4.19 34.38 9.56
C HIS A 238 -4.90 35.05 10.74
N LYS A 239 -4.67 34.50 11.94
CA LYS A 239 -5.18 35.04 13.22
C LYS A 239 -4.06 35.51 14.16
N GLY A 240 -2.80 35.42 13.71
CA GLY A 240 -1.56 35.58 14.47
C GLY A 240 -0.86 36.93 14.29
N GLU A 241 0.47 36.92 14.35
CA GLU A 241 1.34 38.07 14.05
C GLU A 241 1.53 38.20 12.54
N ASP A 242 1.61 39.44 12.05
CA ASP A 242 1.89 39.77 10.65
C ASP A 242 3.16 39.05 10.17
N PHE A 243 3.14 38.56 8.92
CA PHE A 243 4.29 37.88 8.35
C PHE A 243 4.42 38.13 6.84
N PHE A 244 5.67 38.02 6.38
CA PHE A 244 6.02 37.92 4.97
C PHE A 244 6.97 36.74 4.80
N THR A 245 6.70 35.88 3.82
CA THR A 245 7.54 34.72 3.48
C THR A 245 7.84 34.75 1.99
N LEU A 246 9.12 34.67 1.64
CA LEU A 246 9.60 34.44 0.28
C LEU A 246 10.26 33.06 0.27
N GLN A 247 9.89 32.24 -0.71
CA GLN A 247 10.45 30.93 -0.99
C GLN A 247 10.96 30.92 -2.42
N VAL A 248 12.16 30.38 -2.61
CA VAL A 248 12.76 30.12 -3.91
C VAL A 248 13.36 28.73 -3.85
N GLY A 249 13.02 27.89 -4.81
CA GLY A 249 13.48 26.53 -4.94
C GLY A 249 14.01 26.27 -6.34
N THR A 250 15.00 25.41 -6.44
CA THR A 250 15.46 24.85 -7.71
C THR A 250 15.77 23.38 -7.52
N GLY A 251 15.50 22.60 -8.56
CA GLY A 251 15.70 21.15 -8.59
C GLY A 251 16.07 20.70 -9.99
N SER A 252 16.50 19.45 -10.14
CA SER A 252 16.64 18.84 -11.46
C SER A 252 16.74 17.33 -11.32
N ASN A 253 16.24 16.61 -12.31
CA ASN A 253 16.60 15.21 -12.49
C ASN A 253 18.06 15.12 -13.00
N SER A 254 18.88 14.32 -12.32
CA SER A 254 20.32 14.17 -12.58
C SER A 254 20.66 13.64 -13.97
N ARG A 255 19.70 12.97 -14.64
CA ARG A 255 19.85 12.39 -15.98
C ARG A 255 19.39 13.29 -17.12
N SER A 256 18.48 14.24 -16.87
CA SER A 256 17.88 15.11 -17.91
C SER A 256 18.38 16.56 -17.87
N LEU A 257 19.18 16.94 -16.87
CA LEU A 257 19.66 18.30 -16.74
C LEU A 257 20.57 18.70 -17.92
N PHE A 258 20.26 19.83 -18.56
CA PHE A 258 20.98 20.36 -19.73
C PHE A 258 20.98 19.47 -20.98
N THR A 259 20.06 18.52 -21.11
CA THR A 259 19.90 17.71 -22.33
C THR A 259 18.99 18.39 -23.37
N GLY A 260 18.97 17.85 -24.58
CA GLY A 260 18.10 18.27 -25.67
C GLY A 260 16.63 17.99 -25.36
N PHE A 261 15.78 18.99 -25.59
CA PHE A 261 14.36 19.01 -25.27
C PHE A 261 13.58 19.51 -26.49
N PRO A 262 13.14 18.60 -27.38
CA PRO A 262 12.30 18.95 -28.53
C PRO A 262 10.98 19.56 -28.07
N GLU A 263 10.62 20.71 -28.63
CA GLU A 263 9.38 21.42 -28.31
C GLU A 263 8.77 21.98 -29.60
N SER A 264 7.46 21.77 -29.78
CA SER A 264 6.71 22.40 -30.87
C SER A 264 6.55 23.90 -30.61
N ASP A 265 6.46 24.70 -31.67
CA ASP A 265 6.19 26.13 -31.54
C ASP A 265 4.81 26.39 -30.90
N LYS A 266 4.66 27.54 -30.23
CA LYS A 266 3.41 27.90 -29.55
C LYS A 266 3.15 29.39 -29.70
N LYS A 267 1.88 29.71 -29.92
CA LYS A 267 1.41 31.10 -29.98
C LYS A 267 1.51 31.81 -28.62
N ASN A 268 1.48 31.07 -27.51
CA ASN A 268 1.62 31.58 -26.15
C ASN A 268 2.38 30.57 -25.26
N GLY A 269 3.00 31.05 -24.18
CA GLY A 269 3.66 30.19 -23.20
C GLY A 269 2.68 29.49 -22.24
N LEU A 270 3.23 28.67 -21.33
CA LEU A 270 2.46 27.90 -20.35
C LEU A 270 1.55 28.78 -19.45
N LEU A 271 1.89 30.06 -19.27
CA LEU A 271 1.16 31.02 -18.44
C LEU A 271 -0.23 31.42 -18.98
N PHE A 272 -0.40 31.48 -20.30
CA PHE A 272 -1.62 31.99 -20.93
C PHE A 272 -2.10 31.06 -22.03
N THR A 273 -3.38 30.69 -21.98
CA THR A 273 -4.01 29.91 -23.05
C THR A 273 -4.94 30.79 -23.86
N ARG A 274 -4.68 30.89 -25.17
CA ARG A 274 -5.68 31.37 -26.14
C ARG A 274 -6.06 30.19 -27.03
N ASN A 275 -7.34 29.86 -27.03
CA ASN A 275 -7.89 28.86 -27.92
C ASN A 275 -8.30 29.51 -29.26
N LEU A 276 -8.71 28.71 -30.23
CA LEU A 276 -9.16 29.15 -31.54
C LEU A 276 -10.38 30.09 -31.41
N SER A 277 -10.43 31.10 -32.27
CA SER A 277 -11.50 32.10 -32.22
C SER A 277 -12.88 31.46 -32.44
N PRO A 278 -13.93 31.93 -31.74
CA PRO A 278 -15.29 31.43 -31.94
C PRO A 278 -15.79 31.58 -33.39
N SER A 279 -15.31 32.59 -34.13
CA SER A 279 -15.64 32.77 -35.55
C SER A 279 -15.16 31.59 -36.38
N VAL A 280 -13.88 31.21 -36.25
CA VAL A 280 -13.30 30.08 -36.98
C VAL A 280 -13.91 28.75 -36.52
N LYS A 281 -14.20 28.61 -35.22
CA LYS A 281 -14.88 27.42 -34.69
C LYS A 281 -16.27 27.22 -35.25
N ASN A 282 -17.00 28.28 -35.57
CA ASN A 282 -18.40 28.21 -36.01
C ASN A 282 -18.60 28.32 -37.54
N MET A 283 -17.56 28.62 -38.31
CA MET A 283 -17.60 28.61 -39.78
C MET A 283 -18.02 27.23 -40.33
N SER A 284 -18.73 27.21 -41.45
CA SER A 284 -18.95 25.97 -42.20
C SER A 284 -17.63 25.44 -42.80
N SER A 285 -17.59 24.16 -43.16
CA SER A 285 -16.38 23.56 -43.76
C SER A 285 -15.97 24.26 -45.07
N ASN A 286 -16.93 24.69 -45.89
CA ASN A 286 -16.66 25.37 -47.16
C ASN A 286 -16.15 26.80 -46.95
N GLU A 287 -16.75 27.55 -46.03
CA GLU A 287 -16.29 28.90 -45.68
C GLU A 287 -14.88 28.84 -45.09
N PHE A 288 -14.61 27.88 -44.21
CA PHE A 288 -13.29 27.69 -43.62
C PHE A 288 -12.23 27.35 -44.66
N SER A 289 -12.54 26.45 -45.61
CA SER A 289 -11.60 26.04 -46.66
C SER A 289 -11.17 27.21 -47.56
N SER A 290 -12.05 28.20 -47.77
CA SER A 290 -11.72 29.44 -48.48
C SER A 290 -10.99 30.45 -47.59
N TYR A 291 -11.41 30.59 -46.34
CA TYR A 291 -10.81 31.49 -45.35
C TYR A 291 -9.34 31.15 -45.10
N VAL A 292 -9.03 29.87 -44.88
CA VAL A 292 -7.69 29.40 -44.51
C VAL A 292 -6.65 29.58 -45.61
N ARG A 293 -7.04 29.83 -46.87
CA ARG A 293 -6.10 30.15 -47.96
C ARG A 293 -5.54 31.57 -47.88
N ASN A 294 -6.31 32.49 -47.30
CA ASN A 294 -5.95 33.91 -47.22
C ASN A 294 -5.46 34.30 -45.82
N GLU A 295 -6.07 33.74 -44.77
CA GLU A 295 -5.70 34.00 -43.37
C GLU A 295 -5.11 32.76 -42.69
N ASP A 296 -4.20 32.95 -41.73
CA ASP A 296 -3.71 31.87 -40.84
C ASP A 296 -4.45 31.93 -39.49
N PRO A 297 -5.46 31.07 -39.26
CA PRO A 297 -6.16 31.03 -37.98
C PRO A 297 -5.32 30.44 -36.84
N PHE A 298 -4.30 29.65 -37.16
CA PHE A 298 -3.57 28.85 -36.18
C PHE A 298 -2.43 29.65 -35.56
N GLY A 299 -1.57 30.28 -36.37
CA GLY A 299 -0.43 31.08 -35.89
C GLY A 299 0.66 30.24 -35.20
N THR A 300 0.75 28.96 -35.56
CA THR A 300 1.75 27.96 -35.15
C THR A 300 1.97 27.02 -36.34
N THR A 301 3.11 26.35 -36.36
CA THR A 301 3.51 25.43 -37.42
C THR A 301 3.44 23.96 -36.94
N PHE A 302 3.98 23.01 -37.68
CA PHE A 302 4.20 21.64 -37.19
C PHE A 302 5.69 21.36 -36.92
N SER A 303 6.55 22.36 -37.11
CA SER A 303 7.98 22.21 -36.91
C SER A 303 8.33 22.21 -35.42
N VAL A 304 9.35 21.45 -35.09
CA VAL A 304 9.83 21.20 -33.72
C VAL A 304 11.20 21.83 -33.59
N THR A 305 11.42 22.54 -32.49
CA THR A 305 12.72 23.15 -32.18
C THR A 305 13.32 22.46 -30.99
N GLU A 306 14.59 22.06 -31.10
CA GLU A 306 15.34 21.54 -29.97
C GLU A 306 15.77 22.68 -29.04
N LYS A 307 15.42 22.59 -27.76
CA LYS A 307 15.86 23.52 -26.70
C LYS A 307 16.63 22.76 -25.64
N THR A 308 17.30 23.48 -24.75
CA THR A 308 17.95 22.87 -23.58
C THR A 308 16.97 22.81 -22.40
N LEU A 309 16.93 21.68 -21.70
CA LEU A 309 16.21 21.58 -20.43
C LEU A 309 16.99 22.29 -19.32
N PHE A 310 16.37 23.31 -18.73
CA PHE A 310 16.91 24.02 -17.57
C PHE A 310 16.44 23.38 -16.25
N PRO A 311 17.14 23.65 -15.13
CA PRO A 311 16.67 23.22 -13.81
C PRO A 311 15.23 23.64 -13.56
N ASP A 312 14.54 22.82 -12.77
CA ASP A 312 13.22 23.14 -12.24
C ASP A 312 13.33 24.40 -11.38
N LEU A 313 12.32 25.26 -11.48
CA LEU A 313 12.26 26.54 -10.78
C LEU A 313 10.91 26.67 -10.09
N GLY A 314 10.95 26.82 -8.78
CA GLY A 314 9.77 27.00 -7.94
C GLY A 314 9.91 28.21 -7.04
N GLY A 315 8.79 28.83 -6.70
CA GLY A 315 8.79 29.95 -5.78
C GLY A 315 7.43 30.22 -5.16
N GLY A 316 7.46 30.85 -4.01
CA GLY A 316 6.27 31.17 -3.23
C GLY A 316 6.40 32.51 -2.51
N LEU A 317 5.30 33.25 -2.48
CA LEU A 317 5.13 34.47 -1.71
C LEU A 317 3.96 34.28 -0.76
N GLY A 318 4.16 34.57 0.51
CA GLY A 318 3.10 34.55 1.53
C GLY A 318 3.08 35.86 2.30
N PHE A 319 1.89 36.44 2.44
CA PHE A 319 1.65 37.66 3.19
C PHE A 319 0.46 37.47 4.12
N GLY A 320 0.66 37.70 5.41
CA GLY A 320 -0.40 37.64 6.41
C GLY A 320 -0.46 38.94 7.21
N LYS A 321 -1.66 39.51 7.36
CA LYS A 321 -1.87 40.71 8.17
C LYS A 321 -3.14 40.63 9.00
N THR A 322 -3.08 41.05 10.26
CA THR A 322 -4.24 41.13 11.14
C THR A 322 -4.48 42.57 11.59
N TRP A 323 -5.70 43.08 11.38
CA TRP A 323 -6.18 44.33 11.94
C TRP A 323 -7.16 44.05 13.09
N ARG A 324 -7.03 44.82 14.19
CA ARG A 324 -7.90 44.71 15.36
C ARG A 324 -8.47 46.08 15.73
N ARG A 325 -9.78 46.16 15.96
CA ARG A 325 -10.47 47.37 16.46
C ARG A 325 -11.60 46.97 17.41
N GLY A 326 -11.34 47.02 18.71
CA GLY A 326 -12.30 46.56 19.74
C GLY A 326 -12.62 45.07 19.58
N ILE A 327 -13.90 44.73 19.52
CA ILE A 327 -14.40 43.36 19.30
C ILE A 327 -14.21 42.86 17.86
N HIS A 328 -13.85 43.75 16.92
CA HIS A 328 -13.71 43.41 15.51
C HIS A 328 -12.26 43.03 15.19
N LYS A 329 -12.08 41.88 14.53
CA LYS A 329 -10.78 41.42 14.06
C LYS A 329 -10.88 41.00 12.60
N LEU A 330 -10.09 41.62 11.75
CA LEU A 330 -9.96 41.26 10.33
C LEU A 330 -8.57 40.67 10.10
N GLY A 331 -8.51 39.43 9.65
CA GLY A 331 -7.29 38.76 9.18
C GLY A 331 -7.32 38.64 7.66
N MET A 332 -6.18 38.90 7.01
CA MET A 332 -5.97 38.64 5.60
C MET A 332 -4.75 37.74 5.44
N LEU A 333 -4.88 36.74 4.58
CA LEU A 333 -3.79 35.90 4.09
C LEU A 333 -3.81 35.93 2.58
N VAL A 334 -2.66 36.19 1.96
CA VAL A 334 -2.44 36.03 0.53
C VAL A 334 -1.25 35.11 0.34
N THR A 335 -1.39 34.09 -0.49
CA THR A 335 -0.30 33.22 -0.90
C THR A 335 -0.31 33.05 -2.42
N LEU A 336 0.85 33.20 -3.04
CA LEU A 336 1.07 32.99 -4.46
C LEU A 336 2.20 31.99 -4.60
N SER A 337 2.05 31.02 -5.48
CA SER A 337 3.09 30.03 -5.77
C SER A 337 3.08 29.68 -7.24
N ALA A 338 4.26 29.43 -7.78
CA ALA A 338 4.44 28.97 -9.15
C ALA A 338 5.64 28.02 -9.19
N GLU A 339 5.48 26.94 -9.95
CA GLU A 339 6.50 25.92 -10.15
C GLU A 339 6.53 25.55 -11.63
N HIS A 340 7.74 25.47 -12.18
CA HIS A 340 8.01 25.03 -13.52
C HIS A 340 8.98 23.85 -13.46
N ALA A 341 8.57 22.71 -14.02
CA ALA A 341 9.35 21.48 -14.02
C ALA A 341 9.41 20.83 -15.39
N GLY A 342 10.51 20.11 -15.66
CA GLY A 342 10.74 19.40 -16.91
C GLY A 342 10.96 17.90 -16.72
N ARG A 343 10.29 17.07 -17.52
CA ARG A 343 10.42 15.60 -17.51
C ARG A 343 10.71 15.06 -18.91
N ILE A 344 11.61 14.09 -19.00
CA ILE A 344 11.94 13.36 -20.21
C ILE A 344 11.71 11.87 -19.95
N GLU A 345 11.01 11.22 -20.87
CA GLU A 345 10.82 9.77 -20.92
C GLU A 345 11.37 9.27 -22.26
N GLU A 346 12.36 8.39 -22.23
CA GLU A 346 13.03 7.85 -23.41
C GLU A 346 12.76 6.35 -23.56
N ALA A 347 12.83 5.87 -24.81
CA ALA A 347 12.75 4.45 -25.16
C ALA A 347 11.53 3.71 -24.59
N SER A 348 10.40 4.41 -24.46
CA SER A 348 9.15 3.82 -24.02
C SER A 348 8.51 3.01 -25.14
N TYR A 349 7.75 1.97 -24.82
CA TYR A 349 7.07 1.14 -25.81
C TYR A 349 5.57 1.08 -25.54
N VAL A 350 4.75 1.17 -26.58
CA VAL A 350 3.30 0.94 -26.50
C VAL A 350 2.89 0.01 -27.62
N SER A 351 2.17 -1.05 -27.27
CA SER A 351 1.59 -1.95 -28.26
C SER A 351 0.14 -2.26 -27.95
N THR A 352 -0.70 -2.24 -28.99
CA THR A 352 -2.04 -2.86 -28.95
C THR A 352 -1.95 -4.19 -29.68
N VAL A 353 -2.40 -5.26 -29.05
CA VAL A 353 -2.40 -6.61 -29.61
C VAL A 353 -3.84 -7.12 -29.68
N ASN A 354 -4.14 -8.00 -30.63
CA ASN A 354 -5.43 -8.69 -30.69
C ASN A 354 -5.39 -10.00 -29.89
N ALA A 355 -6.55 -10.66 -29.80
CA ALA A 355 -6.73 -11.93 -29.11
C ALA A 355 -5.91 -13.10 -29.68
N GLN A 356 -5.26 -12.94 -30.83
CA GLN A 356 -4.39 -13.94 -31.46
C GLN A 356 -2.90 -13.62 -31.24
N GLY A 357 -2.58 -12.60 -30.44
CA GLY A 357 -1.20 -12.16 -30.19
C GLY A 357 -0.57 -11.34 -31.32
N ALA A 358 -1.32 -11.07 -32.40
CA ALA A 358 -0.84 -10.22 -33.48
C ALA A 358 -0.88 -8.75 -33.06
N TYR A 359 0.21 -8.04 -33.34
CA TYR A 359 0.29 -6.60 -33.13
C TYR A 359 -0.71 -5.88 -34.03
N LEU A 360 -1.64 -5.15 -33.41
CA LEU A 360 -2.48 -4.16 -34.08
C LEU A 360 -1.76 -2.82 -34.19
N ASN A 361 -0.95 -2.45 -33.21
CA ASN A 361 -0.05 -1.29 -33.29
C ASN A 361 1.12 -1.57 -32.36
N ALA A 362 2.33 -1.18 -32.74
CA ALA A 362 3.53 -1.34 -31.92
C ALA A 362 4.45 -0.15 -32.15
N PHE A 363 4.52 0.78 -31.20
CA PHE A 363 5.27 2.02 -31.30
C PHE A 363 6.26 2.17 -30.14
N ASN A 364 7.51 2.45 -30.46
CA ASN A 364 8.44 3.07 -29.53
C ASN A 364 8.17 4.58 -29.48
N TYR A 365 8.36 5.22 -28.33
CA TYR A 365 8.22 6.67 -28.21
C TYR A 365 9.18 7.28 -27.19
N ASN A 366 9.54 8.53 -27.47
CA ASN A 366 10.17 9.46 -26.54
C ASN A 366 9.17 10.59 -26.24
N SER A 367 9.06 10.97 -24.98
CA SER A 367 8.09 11.95 -24.49
C SER A 367 8.80 13.03 -23.68
N TYR A 368 8.54 14.28 -24.02
CA TYR A 368 9.17 15.46 -23.45
C TYR A 368 8.07 16.35 -22.89
N THR A 369 8.02 16.48 -21.56
CA THR A 369 6.91 17.14 -20.87
C THR A 369 7.40 18.34 -20.06
N ARG A 370 6.72 19.47 -20.21
CA ARG A 370 6.87 20.63 -19.31
C ARG A 370 5.60 20.85 -18.52
N HIS A 371 5.78 21.05 -17.24
CA HIS A 371 4.72 21.38 -16.30
C HIS A 371 4.88 22.84 -15.84
N LEU A 372 3.75 23.53 -15.76
CA LEU A 372 3.62 24.77 -15.02
C LEU A 372 2.43 24.65 -14.08
N ASP A 373 2.72 24.69 -12.79
CA ASP A 373 1.72 24.72 -11.74
C ASP A 373 1.72 26.08 -11.06
N MET A 374 0.54 26.66 -10.90
CA MET A 374 0.35 27.93 -10.22
C MET A 374 -0.83 27.83 -9.27
N ALA A 375 -0.63 28.31 -8.04
CA ALA A 375 -1.70 28.44 -7.07
C ALA A 375 -1.67 29.82 -6.43
N ALA A 376 -2.83 30.45 -6.36
CA ALA A 376 -3.05 31.72 -5.68
C ALA A 376 -4.23 31.57 -4.71
N LEU A 377 -4.02 31.97 -3.47
CA LEU A 377 -5.03 31.91 -2.42
C LEU A 377 -5.11 33.25 -1.70
N LEU A 378 -6.32 33.75 -1.57
CA LEU A 378 -6.68 34.87 -0.72
C LEU A 378 -7.69 34.36 0.30
N HIS A 379 -7.40 34.55 1.59
CA HIS A 379 -8.34 34.28 2.67
C HIS A 379 -8.54 35.53 3.52
N LEU A 380 -9.80 35.91 3.72
CA LEU A 380 -10.22 37.02 4.57
C LEU A 380 -11.07 36.45 5.70
N GLY A 381 -10.61 36.59 6.94
CA GLY A 381 -11.36 36.20 8.13
C GLY A 381 -11.79 37.43 8.91
N TYR A 382 -13.07 37.56 9.25
CA TYR A 382 -13.62 38.65 10.03
C TYR A 382 -14.38 38.12 11.25
N ASP A 383 -13.81 38.31 12.42
CA ASP A 383 -14.41 37.94 13.71
C ASP A 383 -15.08 39.17 14.35
N ILE A 384 -16.28 38.97 14.92
CA ILE A 384 -16.97 39.96 15.77
C ILE A 384 -17.20 39.32 17.15
N GLY A 385 -16.41 39.76 18.13
CA GLY A 385 -16.37 39.14 19.46
C GLY A 385 -15.92 37.67 19.37
N SER A 386 -16.49 36.83 20.24
CA SER A 386 -16.30 35.38 20.23
C SER A 386 -17.42 34.60 19.51
N SER A 387 -18.49 35.30 19.11
CA SER A 387 -19.73 34.65 18.67
C SER A 387 -19.91 34.58 17.16
N HIS A 388 -19.38 35.53 16.38
CA HIS A 388 -19.55 35.58 14.92
C HIS A 388 -18.20 35.50 14.22
N HIS A 389 -18.12 34.64 13.20
CA HIS A 389 -16.97 34.52 12.32
C HIS A 389 -17.44 34.44 10.87
N PHE A 390 -16.89 35.32 10.04
CA PHE A 390 -17.07 35.34 8.59
C PHE A 390 -15.74 34.99 7.93
N GLY A 391 -15.73 34.03 7.03
CA GLY A 391 -14.57 33.64 6.25
C GLY A 391 -14.87 33.75 4.77
N TYR A 392 -14.00 34.38 4.01
CA TYR A 392 -14.03 34.38 2.55
C TYR A 392 -12.72 33.81 2.02
N THR A 393 -12.81 32.78 1.19
CA THR A 393 -11.64 32.15 0.55
C THR A 393 -11.81 32.23 -0.96
N LEU A 394 -10.84 32.85 -1.61
CA LEU A 394 -10.66 32.83 -3.06
C LEU A 394 -9.45 31.94 -3.37
N PHE A 395 -9.65 30.91 -4.17
CA PHE A 395 -8.60 30.01 -4.62
C PHE A 395 -8.58 29.96 -6.15
N TYR A 396 -7.41 30.19 -6.73
CA TYR A 396 -7.15 30.02 -8.15
C TYR A 396 -6.02 29.02 -8.32
N ALA A 397 -6.23 28.03 -9.19
CA ALA A 397 -5.19 27.09 -9.58
C ALA A 397 -5.13 26.99 -11.11
N ARG A 398 -3.92 26.85 -11.63
CA ARG A 398 -3.65 26.56 -13.03
C ARG A 398 -2.62 25.45 -13.12
N ASN A 399 -2.94 24.43 -13.92
CA ASN A 399 -2.05 23.35 -14.30
C ASN A 399 -1.94 23.38 -15.82
N ALA A 400 -0.73 23.61 -16.34
CA ALA A 400 -0.48 23.62 -17.76
C ALA A 400 0.60 22.58 -18.09
N VAL A 401 0.24 21.62 -18.93
CA VAL A 401 1.09 20.51 -19.33
C VAL A 401 1.29 20.60 -20.83
N ASP A 402 2.54 20.74 -21.24
CA ASP A 402 2.93 20.62 -22.65
C ASP A 402 3.72 19.35 -22.84
N ASN A 403 3.22 18.50 -23.73
CA ASN A 403 3.85 17.23 -24.08
C ASN A 403 4.16 17.21 -25.57
N TYR A 404 5.42 16.95 -25.90
CA TYR A 404 5.84 16.55 -27.22
C TYR A 404 6.23 15.08 -27.18
N LYS A 405 5.63 14.28 -28.07
CA LYS A 405 5.87 12.85 -28.17
C LYS A 405 6.32 12.51 -29.58
N TYR A 406 7.54 12.01 -29.71
CA TYR A 406 8.07 11.41 -30.92
C TYR A 406 7.86 9.90 -30.86
N ARG A 407 7.48 9.26 -31.97
CA ARG A 407 7.22 7.82 -32.02
C ARG A 407 7.60 7.20 -33.36
N GLU A 408 7.88 5.91 -33.31
CA GLU A 408 8.28 5.09 -34.45
C GLU A 408 7.87 3.64 -34.24
N GLY A 409 7.34 2.99 -35.26
CA GLY A 409 6.97 1.58 -35.20
C GLY A 409 5.93 1.19 -36.23
N TYR A 410 5.19 0.11 -35.99
CA TYR A 410 4.29 -0.50 -36.97
C TYR A 410 2.82 -0.30 -36.62
N ASP A 411 2.00 -0.03 -37.63
CA ASP A 411 0.54 0.00 -37.50
C ASP A 411 -0.12 -1.37 -37.77
N GLN A 412 -1.45 -1.40 -37.78
CA GLN A 412 -2.24 -2.63 -37.95
C GLN A 412 -2.08 -3.27 -39.31
N GLU A 413 -1.69 -2.46 -40.31
CA GLU A 413 -1.47 -2.90 -41.68
C GLU A 413 -0.01 -3.35 -41.90
N GLY A 414 0.83 -3.32 -40.85
CA GLY A 414 2.25 -3.66 -40.90
C GLY A 414 3.11 -2.58 -41.53
N ILE A 415 2.59 -1.35 -41.67
CA ILE A 415 3.30 -0.23 -42.26
C ILE A 415 4.23 0.36 -41.19
N HIS A 416 5.51 0.54 -41.55
CA HIS A 416 6.44 1.25 -40.66
C HIS A 416 6.13 2.76 -40.71
N LEU A 417 5.71 3.29 -39.57
CA LEU A 417 5.33 4.67 -39.38
C LEU A 417 6.24 5.36 -38.38
N THR A 418 6.69 6.55 -38.74
CA THR A 418 7.36 7.50 -37.84
C THR A 418 6.48 8.73 -37.70
N GLY A 419 6.37 9.32 -36.52
CA GLY A 419 5.55 10.50 -36.36
C GLY A 419 5.73 11.21 -35.04
N SER A 420 5.03 12.33 -34.92
CA SER A 420 5.00 13.09 -33.67
C SER A 420 3.59 13.54 -33.32
N ASN A 421 3.40 13.73 -32.03
CA ASN A 421 2.18 14.27 -31.44
C ASN A 421 2.56 15.34 -30.43
N SER A 422 1.95 16.51 -30.52
CA SER A 422 2.15 17.61 -29.59
C SER A 422 0.83 17.96 -28.95
N VAL A 423 0.74 17.78 -27.64
CA VAL A 423 -0.48 18.00 -26.85
C VAL A 423 -0.16 19.06 -25.80
N PHE A 424 -0.89 20.17 -25.86
CA PHE A 424 -0.89 21.15 -24.78
C PHE A 424 -2.24 21.11 -24.09
N HIS A 425 -2.24 20.82 -22.79
CA HIS A 425 -3.40 20.89 -21.94
C HIS A 425 -3.24 22.00 -20.91
N ALA A 426 -4.28 22.80 -20.74
CA ALA A 426 -4.33 23.81 -19.72
C ALA A 426 -5.64 23.71 -18.94
N TYR A 427 -5.51 23.45 -17.65
CA TYR A 427 -6.60 23.37 -16.70
C TYR A 427 -6.57 24.57 -15.78
N ASN A 428 -7.74 25.17 -15.56
CA ASN A 428 -7.91 26.31 -14.67
C ASN A 428 -9.05 26.04 -13.70
N LEU A 429 -8.87 26.46 -12.46
CA LEU A 429 -9.87 26.42 -11.40
C LEU A 429 -9.96 27.78 -10.74
N LEU A 430 -11.18 28.29 -10.57
CA LEU A 430 -11.48 29.45 -9.75
C LEU A 430 -12.59 29.07 -8.76
N ASN A 431 -12.26 29.05 -7.47
CA ASN A 431 -13.18 28.71 -6.40
C ASN A 431 -13.34 29.90 -5.45
N ASN A 432 -14.60 30.24 -5.17
CA ASN A 432 -14.99 31.27 -4.21
C ASN A 432 -15.80 30.59 -3.12
N GLN A 433 -15.38 30.73 -1.86
CA GLN A 433 -16.07 30.18 -0.71
C GLN A 433 -16.40 31.28 0.30
N LEU A 434 -17.63 31.31 0.77
CA LEU A 434 -18.08 32.15 1.86
C LEU A 434 -18.54 31.23 3.00
N HIS A 435 -17.99 31.45 4.18
CA HIS A 435 -18.33 30.73 5.39
C HIS A 435 -18.80 31.73 6.45
N TYR A 436 -19.90 31.42 7.12
CA TYR A 436 -20.39 32.15 8.26
C TYR A 436 -20.69 31.17 9.38
N SER A 437 -20.12 31.41 10.56
CA SER A 437 -20.46 30.65 11.76
C SER A 437 -20.86 31.59 12.88
N PHE A 438 -21.92 31.22 13.57
CA PHE A 438 -22.46 31.92 14.72
C PHE A 438 -22.68 30.97 15.89
N SER A 439 -22.17 31.33 17.05
CA SER A 439 -22.43 30.61 18.31
C SER A 439 -23.21 31.50 19.27
N LYS A 440 -24.34 31.00 19.78
CA LYS A 440 -25.14 31.68 20.81
C LYS A 440 -24.94 30.99 22.15
N GLY A 441 -24.06 31.55 22.98
CA GLY A 441 -23.60 30.92 24.22
C GLY A 441 -22.91 29.58 23.92
N THR A 442 -23.02 28.62 24.84
CA THR A 442 -22.44 27.27 24.69
C THR A 442 -23.39 26.24 24.07
N ARG A 443 -24.65 26.62 23.80
CA ARG A 443 -25.73 25.69 23.43
C ARG A 443 -26.00 25.59 21.94
N TRP A 444 -25.92 26.70 21.19
CA TRP A 444 -26.29 26.71 19.77
C TRP A 444 -25.12 27.12 18.89
N THR A 445 -24.91 26.36 17.83
CA THR A 445 -23.95 26.66 16.75
C THR A 445 -24.68 26.65 15.41
N PHE A 446 -24.55 27.70 14.63
CA PHE A 446 -25.11 27.81 13.28
C PHE A 446 -23.97 28.04 12.30
N GLN A 447 -24.00 27.34 11.17
CA GLN A 447 -23.02 27.45 10.10
C GLN A 447 -23.73 27.55 8.76
N VAL A 448 -23.32 28.50 7.94
CA VAL A 448 -23.77 28.67 6.57
C VAL A 448 -22.53 28.77 5.70
N ALA A 449 -22.46 27.95 4.68
CA ALA A 449 -21.32 27.85 3.81
C ALA A 449 -21.79 27.81 2.35
N LEU A 450 -21.25 28.69 1.53
CA LEU A 450 -21.56 28.82 0.10
C LEU A 450 -20.27 28.67 -0.69
N SER A 451 -20.29 27.90 -1.77
CA SER A 451 -19.18 27.81 -2.72
C SER A 451 -19.66 27.97 -4.15
N TYR A 452 -18.89 28.73 -4.94
CA TYR A 452 -19.06 28.84 -6.38
C TYR A 452 -17.73 28.59 -7.07
N CYS A 453 -17.72 27.58 -7.93
CA CYS A 453 -16.53 27.06 -8.57
C CYS A 453 -16.69 27.08 -10.09
N MET A 454 -15.65 27.53 -10.78
CA MET A 454 -15.55 27.52 -12.22
C MET A 454 -14.31 26.74 -12.64
N THR A 455 -14.51 25.73 -13.47
CA THR A 455 -13.44 24.91 -14.03
C THR A 455 -13.39 25.08 -15.54
N GLY A 456 -12.19 25.22 -16.10
CA GLY A 456 -11.95 25.23 -17.54
C GLY A 456 -10.88 24.22 -17.92
N SER A 457 -11.12 23.42 -18.95
CA SER A 457 -10.14 22.56 -19.60
C SER A 457 -10.00 22.96 -21.07
N TYR A 458 -8.76 23.21 -21.49
CA TYR A 458 -8.45 23.71 -22.82
C TYR A 458 -7.34 22.88 -23.46
N GLU A 459 -7.62 22.38 -24.65
CA GLU A 459 -6.65 21.74 -25.55
C GLU A 459 -6.58 22.60 -26.81
N PRO A 460 -5.75 23.66 -26.83
CA PRO A 460 -5.91 24.76 -27.76
C PRO A 460 -5.14 24.60 -29.07
N ASP A 461 -4.33 23.56 -29.29
CA ASP A 461 -3.69 23.26 -30.57
C ASP A 461 -2.95 21.91 -30.51
N ARG A 462 -3.69 20.81 -30.38
CA ARG A 462 -3.07 19.49 -30.48
C ARG A 462 -2.73 19.22 -31.94
N ARG A 463 -1.48 18.84 -32.20
CA ARG A 463 -0.94 18.62 -33.54
C ARG A 463 -0.42 17.21 -33.68
N GLN A 464 -0.65 16.62 -34.85
CA GLN A 464 -0.13 15.31 -35.19
C GLN A 464 0.34 15.32 -36.65
N VAL A 465 1.48 14.66 -36.88
CA VAL A 465 1.99 14.33 -38.22
C VAL A 465 2.51 12.91 -38.20
N MET A 466 2.19 12.13 -39.23
CA MET A 466 2.70 10.78 -39.43
C MET A 466 3.35 10.65 -40.81
N TYR A 467 4.44 9.90 -40.85
CA TYR A 467 5.24 9.56 -42.01
C TYR A 467 5.27 8.04 -42.16
N ARG A 468 5.43 7.59 -43.39
CA ARG A 468 5.68 6.20 -43.73
C ARG A 468 7.12 6.04 -44.15
N GLU A 469 7.77 5.00 -43.65
CA GLU A 469 9.11 4.62 -44.07
C GLU A 469 9.06 3.42 -45.01
N ASP A 470 9.65 3.57 -46.20
CA ASP A 470 9.80 2.50 -47.18
C ASP A 470 11.27 2.41 -47.60
N ASN A 471 11.92 1.25 -47.38
CA ASN A 471 13.32 0.99 -47.77
C ASN A 471 14.34 2.06 -47.30
N GLY A 472 14.17 2.60 -46.09
CA GLY A 472 15.05 3.64 -45.52
C GLY A 472 14.76 5.06 -46.03
N ARG A 473 13.66 5.27 -46.76
CA ARG A 473 13.19 6.59 -47.22
C ARG A 473 11.89 6.97 -46.53
N LEU A 474 11.87 8.15 -45.89
CA LEU A 474 10.66 8.74 -45.31
C LEU A 474 9.79 9.38 -46.40
N SER A 475 8.48 9.13 -46.32
CA SER A 475 7.45 9.70 -47.19
C SER A 475 6.21 10.06 -46.38
N LEU A 476 5.32 10.89 -46.92
CA LEU A 476 4.09 11.27 -46.23
C LEU A 476 3.12 10.09 -46.16
N PHE A 477 2.52 9.86 -44.99
CA PHE A 477 1.45 8.87 -44.85
C PHE A 477 0.10 9.49 -45.29
N LYS A 478 -0.48 8.97 -46.38
CA LYS A 478 -1.60 9.59 -47.11
C LYS A 478 -2.91 8.76 -47.13
N LEU A 479 -2.99 7.64 -46.40
CA LEU A 479 -4.03 6.62 -46.61
C LEU A 479 -5.44 7.06 -46.17
N ASN A 480 -5.58 7.71 -45.01
CA ASN A 480 -6.86 7.93 -44.32
C ASN A 480 -7.22 9.40 -44.06
N ARG A 481 -6.44 10.37 -44.57
CA ARG A 481 -6.61 11.84 -44.36
C ARG A 481 -6.60 12.33 -42.90
N GLN A 482 -6.54 11.42 -41.91
CA GLN A 482 -6.61 11.72 -40.48
C GLN A 482 -5.23 11.77 -39.80
N GLU A 483 -4.16 11.58 -40.57
CA GLU A 483 -2.83 11.34 -40.04
C GLU A 483 -2.05 12.62 -39.76
N THR A 484 -2.30 13.66 -40.57
CA THR A 484 -1.87 15.03 -40.32
C THR A 484 -3.07 15.90 -39.96
N MET A 485 -3.16 16.31 -38.70
CA MET A 485 -4.33 17.04 -38.21
C MET A 485 -4.02 18.00 -37.07
N ARG A 486 -4.97 18.92 -36.85
CA ARG A 486 -5.07 19.72 -35.62
C ARG A 486 -6.37 19.42 -34.89
N TYR A 487 -6.32 19.47 -33.57
CA TYR A 487 -7.47 19.29 -32.69
C TYR A 487 -7.56 20.42 -31.67
N TYR A 488 -8.77 20.92 -31.47
CA TYR A 488 -9.11 21.96 -30.51
C TYR A 488 -10.25 21.47 -29.62
N GLY A 489 -10.02 21.40 -28.30
CA GLY A 489 -11.00 20.99 -27.30
C GLY A 489 -11.23 22.07 -26.24
N GLU A 490 -12.47 22.22 -25.79
CA GLU A 490 -12.85 23.11 -24.70
C GLU A 490 -13.95 22.50 -23.83
N LEU A 491 -13.76 22.63 -22.51
CA LEU A 491 -14.76 22.29 -21.51
C LEU A 491 -14.88 23.43 -20.51
N THR A 492 -16.11 23.86 -20.22
CA THR A 492 -16.39 24.77 -19.11
C THR A 492 -17.40 24.13 -18.17
N GLU A 493 -17.10 24.20 -16.88
CA GLU A 493 -17.94 23.66 -15.83
C GLU A 493 -18.16 24.71 -14.74
N ARG A 494 -19.40 24.79 -14.25
CA ARG A 494 -19.81 25.67 -13.15
C ARG A 494 -20.47 24.82 -12.09
N GLU A 495 -20.03 24.98 -10.85
CA GLU A 495 -20.58 24.27 -9.69
C GLU A 495 -20.93 25.28 -8.59
N ALA A 496 -22.15 25.20 -8.06
CA ALA A 496 -22.64 26.01 -6.96
C ALA A 496 -23.08 25.09 -5.82
N VAL A 497 -22.62 25.39 -4.61
CA VAL A 497 -22.90 24.62 -3.40
C VAL A 497 -23.41 25.55 -2.30
N ALA A 498 -24.47 25.12 -1.61
CA ALA A 498 -24.95 25.74 -0.38
C ALA A 498 -25.09 24.66 0.70
N ASP A 499 -24.55 24.94 1.88
CA ASP A 499 -24.55 24.03 3.02
C ASP A 499 -24.91 24.81 4.29
N ILE A 500 -25.94 24.36 5.00
CA ILE A 500 -26.49 25.03 6.19
C ILE A 500 -26.58 23.99 7.30
N ASN A 501 -25.88 24.24 8.41
CA ASN A 501 -25.87 23.34 9.56
C ASN A 501 -26.25 24.09 10.84
N ALA A 502 -27.02 23.43 11.68
CA ALA A 502 -27.35 23.89 13.02
C ALA A 502 -27.06 22.77 14.01
N GLY A 503 -26.42 23.13 15.11
CA GLY A 503 -26.07 22.23 16.20
C GLY A 503 -26.64 22.74 17.52
N TYR A 504 -27.20 21.82 18.30
CA TYR A 504 -27.70 22.06 19.65
C TYR A 504 -26.97 21.16 20.63
N ARG A 505 -26.38 21.74 21.67
CA ARG A 505 -25.71 21.02 22.76
C ARG A 505 -26.71 20.73 23.89
N MET A 506 -26.96 19.45 24.14
CA MET A 506 -27.82 18.93 25.20
C MET A 506 -26.98 18.64 26.45
N GLY A 507 -26.85 19.63 27.34
CA GLY A 507 -26.02 19.51 28.54
C GLY A 507 -24.52 19.39 28.21
N GLU A 508 -23.77 18.64 29.01
CA GLU A 508 -22.33 18.44 28.79
C GLU A 508 -22.02 17.27 27.87
N THR A 509 -22.92 16.28 27.79
CA THR A 509 -22.67 14.94 27.23
C THR A 509 -23.35 14.66 25.89
N GLY A 510 -24.17 15.58 25.35
CA GLY A 510 -24.92 15.35 24.11
C GLY A 510 -24.90 16.54 23.14
N ARG A 511 -24.91 16.26 21.84
CA ARG A 511 -25.07 17.21 20.74
C ARG A 511 -25.98 16.64 19.67
N VAL A 512 -26.93 17.44 19.19
CA VAL A 512 -27.77 17.14 18.01
C VAL A 512 -27.38 18.10 16.91
N GLN A 513 -27.28 17.62 15.68
CA GLN A 513 -26.99 18.42 14.50
C GLN A 513 -27.98 18.09 13.41
N PHE A 514 -28.48 19.12 12.75
CA PHE A 514 -29.28 18.97 11.55
C PHE A 514 -28.76 19.94 10.49
N GLY A 515 -28.88 19.54 9.22
CA GLY A 515 -28.39 20.37 8.14
C GLY A 515 -29.08 20.11 6.81
N PHE A 516 -28.95 21.09 5.93
CA PHE A 516 -29.47 21.11 4.58
C PHE A 516 -28.33 21.40 3.61
N PHE A 517 -28.36 20.71 2.48
CA PHE A 517 -27.36 20.81 1.44
C PHE A 517 -28.02 20.93 0.07
N TYR A 518 -27.44 21.76 -0.79
CA TYR A 518 -27.80 21.84 -2.19
C TYR A 518 -26.55 21.99 -3.05
N LYS A 519 -26.45 21.20 -4.11
CA LYS A 519 -25.40 21.28 -5.13
C LYS A 519 -26.00 21.27 -6.51
N ASN A 520 -25.62 22.25 -7.32
CA ASN A 520 -25.92 22.31 -8.75
C ASN A 520 -24.61 22.36 -9.53
N LYS A 521 -24.54 21.59 -10.62
CA LYS A 521 -23.36 21.46 -11.46
C LYS A 521 -23.78 21.40 -12.92
N VAL A 522 -23.17 22.21 -13.78
CA VAL A 522 -23.45 22.26 -15.22
C VAL A 522 -22.14 22.25 -15.99
N ARG A 523 -22.09 21.46 -17.08
CA ARG A 523 -20.91 21.28 -17.92
C ARG A 523 -21.28 21.41 -19.41
N ASP A 524 -20.45 22.17 -20.12
CA ASP A 524 -20.50 22.37 -21.56
C ASP A 524 -19.17 21.90 -22.17
N TYR A 525 -19.21 20.98 -23.13
CA TYR A 525 -18.01 20.49 -23.84
C TYR A 525 -18.16 20.60 -25.37
N SER A 526 -17.08 21.00 -26.04
CA SER A 526 -17.01 21.00 -27.51
C SER A 526 -15.61 20.74 -28.03
N SER A 527 -15.52 20.12 -29.20
CA SER A 527 -14.27 19.94 -29.94
C SER A 527 -14.42 20.16 -31.44
N VAL A 528 -13.32 20.52 -32.10
CA VAL A 528 -13.21 20.75 -33.55
C VAL A 528 -11.89 20.18 -34.05
N ARG A 529 -11.90 19.55 -35.23
CA ARG A 529 -10.72 18.99 -35.91
C ARG A 529 -10.47 19.70 -37.23
N PHE A 530 -9.20 19.75 -37.64
CA PHE A 530 -8.77 20.26 -38.94
C PHE A 530 -7.84 19.25 -39.60
N TYR A 531 -8.27 18.69 -40.73
CA TYR A 531 -7.52 17.67 -41.46
C TYR A 531 -6.79 18.28 -42.65
N TYR A 532 -5.51 17.91 -42.82
CA TYR A 532 -4.67 18.38 -43.92
C TYR A 532 -4.66 17.32 -45.03
N ASN A 533 -5.07 17.70 -46.22
CA ASN A 533 -4.96 16.83 -47.39
C ASN A 533 -3.61 17.07 -48.09
N LEU A 534 -2.76 16.04 -48.09
CA LEU A 534 -1.40 16.08 -48.61
C LEU A 534 -1.24 15.29 -49.92
N ASN A 535 -2.34 14.92 -50.59
CA ASN A 535 -2.29 14.03 -51.76
C ASN A 535 -1.58 14.63 -52.98
N ASN A 536 -1.54 15.96 -53.09
CA ASN A 536 -0.98 16.66 -54.25
C ASN A 536 0.49 17.05 -54.08
N ILE A 537 1.18 16.60 -53.03
CA ILE A 537 2.58 16.91 -52.76
C ILE A 537 3.37 15.63 -52.44
N ASP A 538 4.62 15.53 -52.89
CA ASP A 538 5.53 14.40 -52.58
C ASP A 538 6.93 14.95 -52.23
N PRO A 539 7.11 15.49 -51.01
CA PRO A 539 8.36 16.16 -50.65
C PRO A 539 9.46 15.15 -50.29
N VAL A 540 10.71 15.58 -50.42
CA VAL A 540 11.86 14.83 -49.89
C VAL A 540 11.95 15.11 -48.39
N ILE A 541 11.75 14.10 -47.56
CA ILE A 541 11.76 14.21 -46.10
C ILE A 541 13.10 13.70 -45.60
N THR A 542 13.95 14.61 -45.13
CA THR A 542 15.27 14.29 -44.55
C THR A 542 15.26 14.29 -43.02
N ASP A 543 14.29 14.97 -42.41
CA ASP A 543 14.11 15.08 -40.97
C ASP A 543 12.62 15.25 -40.65
N VAL A 544 12.20 14.66 -39.53
CA VAL A 544 10.82 14.63 -39.03
C VAL A 544 10.48 15.86 -38.17
N PHE A 545 11.48 16.59 -37.69
CA PHE A 545 11.31 17.80 -36.88
C PHE A 545 11.05 19.05 -37.73
N THR A 546 11.54 19.11 -38.97
CA THR A 546 11.35 20.27 -39.87
C THR A 546 10.28 20.02 -40.93
N THR A 547 9.08 20.60 -40.77
CA THR A 547 7.99 20.45 -41.73
C THR A 547 7.82 21.64 -42.67
N GLU A 548 8.41 22.81 -42.37
CA GLU A 548 8.20 24.05 -43.13
C GLU A 548 8.60 23.98 -44.61
N SER A 549 9.47 23.05 -45.01
CA SER A 549 9.86 22.92 -46.41
C SER A 549 8.71 22.46 -47.32
N TRP A 550 7.65 21.88 -46.75
CA TRP A 550 6.51 21.35 -47.51
C TRP A 550 5.15 21.62 -46.86
N LEU A 551 5.05 21.63 -45.53
CA LEU A 551 3.83 21.97 -44.78
C LEU A 551 3.81 23.46 -44.44
N ASN A 552 3.77 24.30 -45.45
CA ASN A 552 3.90 25.76 -45.32
C ASN A 552 2.71 26.54 -45.87
N ARG A 553 2.76 27.86 -45.66
CA ARG A 553 1.70 28.78 -46.06
C ARG A 553 1.51 28.85 -47.57
N GLU A 554 2.59 28.78 -48.34
CA GLU A 554 2.56 28.91 -49.80
C GLU A 554 1.73 27.78 -50.42
N ASN A 555 2.03 26.53 -50.02
CA ASN A 555 1.29 25.35 -50.46
C ASN A 555 -0.17 25.32 -49.98
N ILE A 556 -0.51 26.00 -48.88
CA ILE A 556 -1.91 26.14 -48.43
C ILE A 556 -2.63 27.22 -49.26
N ALA A 557 -1.96 28.33 -49.55
CA ALA A 557 -2.54 29.47 -50.26
C ALA A 557 -2.82 29.17 -51.74
N ASP A 558 -1.91 28.46 -52.41
CA ASP A 558 -2.08 28.04 -53.81
C ASP A 558 -3.04 26.85 -53.99
N GLY A 559 -3.41 26.18 -52.89
CA GLY A 559 -4.35 25.07 -52.84
C GLY A 559 -3.72 23.68 -53.04
N THR A 560 -2.39 23.57 -53.09
CA THR A 560 -1.66 22.30 -53.11
C THR A 560 -1.99 21.45 -51.88
N ILE A 561 -2.07 22.09 -50.70
CA ILE A 561 -2.53 21.52 -49.44
C ILE A 561 -3.87 22.15 -49.07
N SER A 562 -4.93 21.33 -48.96
CA SER A 562 -6.25 21.81 -48.52
C SER A 562 -6.54 21.40 -47.08
N ILE A 563 -7.13 22.29 -46.29
CA ILE A 563 -7.49 22.02 -44.89
C ILE A 563 -9.01 21.96 -44.75
N THR A 564 -9.53 20.85 -44.21
CA THR A 564 -10.97 20.67 -43.99
C THR A 564 -11.29 20.73 -42.50
N ARG A 565 -12.30 21.51 -42.13
CA ARG A 565 -12.80 21.61 -40.76
C ARG A 565 -13.88 20.56 -40.49
N ASP A 566 -13.68 19.76 -39.45
CA ASP A 566 -14.65 18.77 -38.97
C ASP A 566 -15.16 19.14 -37.57
N ALA A 567 -16.46 19.40 -37.47
CA ALA A 567 -17.13 19.80 -36.23
C ALA A 567 -18.57 19.27 -36.20
N GLN A 568 -18.69 17.94 -36.17
CA GLN A 568 -19.99 17.27 -36.14
C GLN A 568 -20.70 17.47 -34.78
N PRO A 569 -22.05 17.40 -34.73
CA PRO A 569 -22.82 17.48 -33.48
C PRO A 569 -22.32 16.49 -32.40
N LYS A 570 -21.87 15.29 -32.80
CA LYS A 570 -21.30 14.28 -31.91
C LYS A 570 -20.02 14.70 -31.18
N SER A 571 -19.40 15.80 -31.61
CA SER A 571 -18.20 16.36 -30.97
C SER A 571 -18.50 17.31 -29.80
N ARG A 572 -19.76 17.31 -29.33
CA ARG A 572 -20.27 18.18 -28.25
C ARG A 572 -21.16 17.37 -27.31
N TYR A 573 -21.16 17.74 -26.04
CA TYR A 573 -22.16 17.25 -25.08
C TYR A 573 -22.46 18.31 -24.01
N TYR A 574 -23.63 18.20 -23.42
CA TYR A 574 -24.10 19.04 -22.33
C TYR A 574 -24.48 18.16 -21.15
N ALA A 575 -24.10 18.54 -19.94
CA ALA A 575 -24.41 17.75 -18.76
C ALA A 575 -24.83 18.62 -17.58
N GLY A 576 -25.63 18.05 -16.68
CA GLY A 576 -26.08 18.71 -15.47
C GLY A 576 -26.32 17.73 -14.32
N GLN A 577 -26.13 18.22 -13.10
CA GLN A 577 -26.38 17.47 -11.86
C GLN A 577 -26.97 18.39 -10.80
N ASP A 578 -28.02 17.92 -10.15
CA ASP A 578 -28.71 18.56 -9.04
C ASP A 578 -28.81 17.56 -7.88
N ILE A 579 -28.32 17.96 -6.71
CA ILE A 579 -28.36 17.16 -5.48
C ILE A 579 -28.89 18.04 -4.36
N GLY A 580 -30.04 17.66 -3.81
CA GLY A 580 -30.55 18.20 -2.55
C GLY A 580 -30.33 17.19 -1.43
N GLY A 581 -30.05 17.64 -0.22
CA GLY A 581 -29.87 16.76 0.93
C GLY A 581 -30.33 17.39 2.23
N ALA A 582 -30.82 16.55 3.14
CA ALA A 582 -31.08 16.91 4.53
C ALA A 582 -30.58 15.80 5.44
N PHE A 583 -30.03 16.15 6.60
CA PHE A 583 -29.56 15.17 7.57
C PHE A 583 -29.92 15.54 9.00
N LEU A 584 -29.96 14.52 9.85
CA LEU A 584 -30.04 14.62 11.30
C LEU A 584 -29.02 13.65 11.89
N GLN A 585 -28.20 14.12 12.82
CA GLN A 585 -27.26 13.28 13.55
C GLN A 585 -27.16 13.71 15.01
N THR A 586 -26.80 12.79 15.89
CA THR A 586 -26.56 13.08 17.30
C THR A 586 -25.32 12.37 17.81
N ASP A 587 -24.53 13.11 18.58
CA ASP A 587 -23.41 12.63 19.37
C ASP A 587 -23.85 12.60 20.84
N PHE A 588 -23.67 11.49 21.56
CA PHE A 588 -23.94 11.43 22.99
C PHE A 588 -23.08 10.39 23.71
N SER A 589 -22.78 10.66 24.99
CA SER A 589 -21.90 9.82 25.81
C SER A 589 -22.63 9.26 27.04
N PRO A 590 -23.45 8.20 26.91
CA PRO A 590 -24.40 7.78 27.95
C PRO A 590 -23.77 7.26 29.24
N PHE A 591 -22.52 6.76 29.18
CA PHE A 591 -21.82 6.15 30.32
C PHE A 591 -20.44 6.79 30.60
N GLY A 592 -20.15 7.96 30.03
CA GLY A 592 -18.85 8.66 30.13
C GLY A 592 -17.68 7.98 29.39
N LYS A 593 -17.66 6.65 29.30
CA LYS A 593 -16.63 5.84 28.61
C LYS A 593 -16.99 5.42 27.19
N MET A 594 -18.20 5.76 26.72
CA MET A 594 -18.68 5.38 25.39
C MET A 594 -19.25 6.60 24.70
N ASP A 595 -18.71 6.97 23.55
CA ASP A 595 -19.24 8.03 22.68
C ASP A 595 -19.97 7.38 21.50
N ILE A 596 -21.24 7.72 21.29
CA ILE A 596 -22.07 7.21 20.20
C ILE A 596 -22.44 8.38 19.27
N ASN A 597 -22.17 8.23 17.98
CA ASN A 597 -22.65 9.09 16.91
C ASN A 597 -23.58 8.28 16.01
N ILE A 598 -24.85 8.70 15.90
CA ILE A 598 -25.83 8.09 15.01
C ILE A 598 -26.42 9.17 14.11
N GLY A 599 -26.58 8.87 12.82
CA GLY A 599 -27.11 9.83 11.87
C GLY A 599 -27.83 9.20 10.68
N LEU A 600 -28.71 10.00 10.09
CA LEU A 600 -29.47 9.66 8.90
C LEU A 600 -29.47 10.84 7.93
N ARG A 601 -29.17 10.58 6.66
CA ARG A 601 -29.21 11.56 5.56
C ARG A 601 -30.16 11.10 4.46
N TYR A 602 -31.00 12.00 3.97
CA TYR A 602 -31.85 11.80 2.79
C TYR A 602 -31.37 12.70 1.65
N GLU A 603 -31.22 12.15 0.45
CA GLU A 603 -30.61 12.84 -0.69
C GLU A 603 -31.36 12.57 -2.03
N PRO A 604 -32.29 13.44 -2.44
CA PRO A 604 -32.79 13.48 -3.82
C PRO A 604 -31.71 13.96 -4.80
N SER A 605 -31.45 13.20 -5.85
CA SER A 605 -30.47 13.54 -6.88
C SER A 605 -30.98 13.34 -8.31
N SER A 606 -30.56 14.20 -9.23
CA SER A 606 -30.84 14.13 -10.67
C SER A 606 -29.58 14.47 -11.46
N GLN A 607 -29.11 13.56 -12.30
CA GLN A 607 -27.94 13.72 -13.16
C GLN A 607 -28.31 13.39 -14.60
N TRP A 608 -27.86 14.17 -15.57
CA TRP A 608 -28.18 13.95 -16.97
C TRP A 608 -27.04 14.35 -17.91
N VAL A 609 -26.96 13.66 -19.05
CA VAL A 609 -26.04 13.97 -20.15
C VAL A 609 -26.83 13.96 -21.45
N ARG A 610 -26.73 15.05 -22.20
CA ARG A 610 -27.31 15.25 -23.53
C ARG A 610 -26.21 15.20 -24.56
N TYR A 611 -26.31 14.27 -25.50
CA TYR A 611 -25.27 13.93 -26.46
C TYR A 611 -25.86 13.64 -27.84
N TRP A 612 -25.00 13.50 -28.85
CA TRP A 612 -25.39 13.09 -30.20
C TRP A 612 -24.71 11.78 -30.58
N THR A 613 -25.47 10.87 -31.19
CA THR A 613 -24.97 9.57 -31.70
C THR A 613 -24.06 9.75 -32.91
N ASP A 614 -23.40 8.67 -33.37
CA ASP A 614 -22.59 8.70 -34.60
C ASP A 614 -23.39 9.09 -35.85
N ALA A 615 -24.71 8.81 -35.86
CA ALA A 615 -25.65 9.26 -36.88
C ALA A 615 -26.13 10.71 -36.66
N SER A 616 -25.52 11.46 -35.74
CA SER A 616 -25.87 12.83 -35.36
C SER A 616 -27.31 13.01 -34.82
N ILE A 617 -27.90 11.95 -34.25
CA ILE A 617 -29.21 12.01 -33.57
C ILE A 617 -29.01 12.39 -32.10
N GLU A 618 -29.74 13.40 -31.63
CA GLU A 618 -29.75 13.84 -30.23
C GLU A 618 -30.38 12.79 -29.30
N LYS A 619 -29.73 12.50 -28.18
CA LYS A 619 -30.23 11.64 -27.10
C LYS A 619 -29.90 12.23 -25.73
N ARG A 620 -30.59 11.76 -24.69
CA ARG A 620 -30.36 12.15 -23.29
C ARG A 620 -30.35 10.93 -22.38
N SER A 621 -29.25 10.74 -21.65
CA SER A 621 -29.18 9.83 -20.50
C SER A 621 -29.53 10.58 -19.21
N GLN A 622 -30.25 9.94 -18.30
CA GLN A 622 -30.67 10.54 -17.04
C GLN A 622 -30.76 9.52 -15.91
N LEU A 623 -30.23 9.89 -14.74
CA LEU A 623 -30.34 9.19 -13.48
C LEU A 623 -31.07 10.08 -12.47
N LYS A 624 -32.18 9.61 -11.93
CA LYS A 624 -32.98 10.35 -10.93
C LYS A 624 -33.36 9.40 -9.80
N VAL A 625 -32.88 9.68 -8.59
CA VAL A 625 -32.99 8.76 -7.44
C VAL A 625 -33.22 9.52 -6.14
N HIS A 626 -33.85 8.85 -5.18
CA HIS A 626 -34.11 9.33 -3.83
C HIS A 626 -33.49 8.35 -2.82
N ASP A 627 -32.36 8.73 -2.22
CA ASP A 627 -31.56 7.80 -1.41
C ASP A 627 -31.56 8.15 0.09
N LEU A 628 -31.36 7.13 0.91
CA LEU A 628 -31.26 7.22 2.37
C LEU A 628 -29.94 6.59 2.84
N PHE A 629 -29.17 7.34 3.62
CA PHE A 629 -27.83 7.00 4.08
C PHE A 629 -27.73 7.05 5.62
N PRO A 630 -27.90 5.89 6.29
CA PRO A 630 -27.64 5.77 7.72
C PRO A 630 -26.13 5.67 8.04
N ALA A 631 -25.75 6.16 9.21
CA ALA A 631 -24.40 6.05 9.75
C ALA A 631 -24.44 5.82 11.28
N LEU A 632 -23.57 4.95 11.77
CA LEU A 632 -23.30 4.70 13.18
C LEU A 632 -21.79 4.70 13.41
N ASN A 633 -21.31 5.54 14.32
CA ASN A 633 -19.94 5.52 14.81
C ASN A 633 -19.96 5.38 16.33
N LEU A 634 -19.23 4.43 16.88
CA LEU A 634 -19.11 4.16 18.30
C LEU A 634 -17.63 4.25 18.68
N LYS A 635 -17.32 4.90 19.80
CA LYS A 635 -16.00 4.92 20.42
C LYS A 635 -16.16 4.44 21.87
N TYR A 636 -15.34 3.50 22.29
CA TYR A 636 -15.29 2.96 23.65
C TYR A 636 -13.90 3.15 24.26
N GLU A 637 -13.85 3.66 25.48
CA GLU A 637 -12.64 3.99 26.23
C GLU A 637 -12.42 2.99 27.37
N THR A 638 -11.30 2.28 27.31
CA THR A 638 -10.94 1.24 28.30
C THR A 638 -9.97 1.75 29.39
N GLY A 639 -9.41 2.95 29.20
CA GLY A 639 -8.56 3.72 30.12
C GLY A 639 -8.10 5.03 29.44
N ASP A 640 -7.31 5.87 30.10
CA ASP A 640 -7.01 7.27 29.67
C ASP A 640 -6.33 7.41 28.29
N HIS A 641 -5.85 6.31 27.72
CA HIS A 641 -5.00 6.28 26.52
C HIS A 641 -5.39 5.22 25.49
N CYS A 642 -6.46 4.44 25.71
CA CYS A 642 -6.81 3.27 24.88
C CYS A 642 -8.27 3.32 24.40
N PHE A 643 -8.45 3.30 23.07
CA PHE A 643 -9.73 3.53 22.40
C PHE A 643 -10.05 2.42 21.39
N PHE A 644 -11.27 1.92 21.44
CA PHE A 644 -11.87 1.08 20.40
C PHE A 644 -12.92 1.88 19.64
N ARG A 645 -12.99 1.73 18.32
CA ARG A 645 -13.95 2.43 17.46
C ARG A 645 -14.60 1.47 16.48
N LEU A 646 -15.92 1.55 16.33
CA LEU A 646 -16.70 0.82 15.36
C LEU A 646 -17.46 1.81 14.47
N ALA A 647 -17.39 1.67 13.15
CA ALA A 647 -18.18 2.47 12.23
C ALA A 647 -18.93 1.57 11.24
N LEU A 648 -20.23 1.83 11.06
CA LEU A 648 -21.12 1.15 10.12
C LEU A 648 -21.89 2.18 9.32
N SER A 649 -21.92 2.06 7.99
CA SER A 649 -22.59 3.05 7.15
C SER A 649 -22.99 2.52 5.77
N ARG A 650 -23.90 3.23 5.11
CA ARG A 650 -24.21 3.07 3.68
C ARG A 650 -23.90 4.37 2.93
N THR A 651 -23.25 4.26 1.78
CA THR A 651 -22.90 5.40 0.91
C THR A 651 -23.19 5.10 -0.57
N VAL A 652 -22.97 6.07 -1.45
CA VAL A 652 -23.21 5.98 -2.91
C VAL A 652 -21.94 6.34 -3.69
N THR A 653 -21.85 5.88 -4.94
CA THR A 653 -20.83 6.27 -5.90
C THR A 653 -21.49 6.58 -7.24
N ARG A 654 -21.41 7.83 -7.67
CA ARG A 654 -22.05 8.32 -8.90
C ARG A 654 -21.11 8.31 -10.10
N PRO A 655 -21.59 8.02 -11.32
CA PRO A 655 -20.78 8.10 -12.53
C PRO A 655 -20.40 9.55 -12.87
N LEU A 656 -19.25 9.74 -13.51
CA LEU A 656 -18.83 11.04 -14.03
C LEU A 656 -19.57 11.38 -15.33
N PHE A 657 -19.66 12.67 -15.68
CA PHE A 657 -20.33 13.10 -16.91
C PHE A 657 -19.68 12.52 -18.17
N ILE A 658 -18.35 12.44 -18.20
CA ILE A 658 -17.61 11.87 -19.34
C ILE A 658 -17.85 10.36 -19.47
N GLU A 659 -18.07 9.66 -18.35
CA GLU A 659 -18.39 8.23 -18.34
C GLU A 659 -19.80 7.95 -18.84
N MET A 660 -20.74 8.89 -18.68
CA MET A 660 -22.10 8.79 -19.21
C MET A 660 -22.24 9.31 -20.65
N ALA A 661 -21.21 9.98 -21.19
CA ALA A 661 -21.23 10.58 -22.51
C ALA A 661 -20.61 9.62 -23.54
N PRO A 662 -21.37 9.04 -24.49
CA PRO A 662 -20.84 8.13 -25.51
C PRO A 662 -20.08 8.85 -26.64
N PHE A 663 -19.25 9.82 -26.25
CA PHE A 663 -18.30 10.56 -27.08
C PHE A 663 -17.01 9.76 -27.24
N LEU A 664 -16.52 9.63 -28.48
CA LEU A 664 -15.26 8.95 -28.79
C LEU A 664 -14.09 9.94 -28.73
N TYR A 665 -13.21 9.76 -27.75
CA TYR A 665 -11.95 10.50 -27.63
C TYR A 665 -10.77 9.61 -28.02
N LYS A 666 -9.89 10.15 -28.86
CA LYS A 666 -8.63 9.52 -29.24
C LYS A 666 -7.54 10.58 -29.14
N GLU A 667 -6.55 10.35 -28.30
CA GLU A 667 -5.47 11.31 -28.08
C GLU A 667 -4.56 11.40 -29.31
N SER A 668 -4.18 10.26 -29.87
CA SER A 668 -3.25 10.19 -31.00
C SER A 668 -3.43 8.92 -31.85
N TYR A 669 -2.87 8.90 -33.06
CA TYR A 669 -2.89 7.75 -33.96
C TYR A 669 -2.26 6.52 -33.31
N GLY A 670 -2.84 5.34 -33.49
CA GLY A 670 -2.39 4.10 -32.84
C GLY A 670 -2.64 4.00 -31.32
N SER A 671 -3.14 5.06 -30.66
CA SER A 671 -3.57 4.98 -29.26
C SER A 671 -4.98 4.40 -29.13
N ALA A 672 -5.26 3.79 -27.97
CA ALA A 672 -6.59 3.30 -27.64
C ALA A 672 -7.61 4.44 -27.54
N GLU A 673 -8.85 4.16 -27.94
CA GLU A 673 -9.94 5.13 -27.95
C GLU A 673 -10.73 5.03 -26.63
N LEU A 674 -11.29 6.14 -26.14
CA LEU A 674 -12.13 6.19 -24.94
C LEU A 674 -13.55 6.60 -25.33
N ARG A 675 -14.55 5.86 -24.85
CA ARG A 675 -15.97 6.13 -25.10
C ARG A 675 -16.81 5.91 -23.85
N GLY A 676 -17.59 6.90 -23.41
CA GLY A 676 -18.53 6.70 -22.31
C GLY A 676 -19.71 5.78 -22.66
N ASN A 677 -20.50 5.42 -21.66
CA ASN A 677 -21.65 4.54 -21.74
C ASN A 677 -22.87 5.22 -21.10
N GLU A 678 -23.90 5.46 -21.91
CA GLU A 678 -25.13 6.12 -21.46
C GLU A 678 -25.97 5.29 -20.47
N SER A 679 -25.68 3.99 -20.32
CA SER A 679 -26.46 3.03 -19.53
C SER A 679 -25.98 2.86 -18.08
N LEU A 680 -24.98 3.63 -17.65
CA LEU A 680 -24.45 3.56 -16.29
C LEU A 680 -25.50 3.91 -15.23
N LYS A 681 -25.41 3.23 -14.09
CA LYS A 681 -26.22 3.45 -12.89
C LYS A 681 -25.34 3.84 -11.70
N ASN A 682 -25.95 4.38 -10.64
CA ASN A 682 -25.26 4.63 -9.36
C ASN A 682 -24.85 3.30 -8.70
N GLY A 683 -23.63 3.24 -8.18
CA GLY A 683 -23.19 2.16 -7.29
C GLY A 683 -23.48 2.48 -5.82
N TYR A 684 -23.74 1.47 -5.00
CA TYR A 684 -24.01 1.62 -3.57
C TYR A 684 -23.05 0.82 -2.72
N ASN A 685 -22.60 1.41 -1.61
CA ASN A 685 -21.56 0.82 -0.78
C ASN A 685 -22.06 0.63 0.65
N LEU A 686 -21.79 -0.54 1.23
CA LEU A 686 -21.94 -0.82 2.66
C LEU A 686 -20.55 -0.89 3.28
N ASN A 687 -20.29 -0.09 4.31
CA ASN A 687 -18.97 0.05 4.92
C ASN A 687 -19.01 -0.35 6.40
N GLY A 688 -18.04 -1.15 6.83
CA GLY A 688 -17.80 -1.51 8.22
C GLY A 688 -16.31 -1.40 8.59
N ASP A 689 -16.02 -0.75 9.71
CA ASP A 689 -14.66 -0.50 10.20
C ASP A 689 -14.58 -0.76 11.71
N LEU A 690 -13.54 -1.46 12.16
CA LEU A 690 -13.19 -1.66 13.55
C LEU A 690 -11.76 -1.17 13.78
N LYS A 691 -11.55 -0.19 14.65
CA LYS A 691 -10.24 0.43 14.91
C LYS A 691 -9.88 0.38 16.39
N PHE A 692 -8.63 0.02 16.66
CA PHE A 692 -7.98 0.08 17.95
C PHE A 692 -6.91 1.18 17.92
N GLU A 693 -6.87 2.06 18.92
CA GLU A 693 -5.89 3.14 19.04
C GLU A 693 -5.35 3.24 20.47
N VAL A 694 -4.03 3.33 20.59
CA VAL A 694 -3.33 3.59 21.85
C VAL A 694 -2.43 4.80 21.69
N TYR A 695 -2.47 5.71 22.66
CA TYR A 695 -1.69 6.95 22.62
C TYR A 695 -0.74 7.08 23.82
N GLY A 696 0.51 7.48 23.58
CA GLY A 696 1.50 7.72 24.65
C GLY A 696 1.60 9.20 25.08
N GLN A 697 2.51 9.47 26.03
CA GLN A 697 2.79 10.81 26.56
C GLN A 697 3.58 11.70 25.58
N ASP A 698 4.45 11.11 24.74
CA ASP A 698 5.35 11.83 23.80
C ASP A 698 4.81 11.89 22.36
N ASN A 699 3.49 12.05 22.18
CA ASN A 699 2.82 11.98 20.86
C ASN A 699 3.01 10.62 20.15
N ASP A 700 3.34 9.57 20.90
CA ASP A 700 3.37 8.20 20.41
C ASP A 700 1.95 7.74 20.07
N LEU A 701 1.86 6.94 19.00
CA LEU A 701 0.60 6.40 18.51
C LEU A 701 0.83 4.98 18.02
N PHE A 702 -0.02 4.07 18.45
CA PHE A 702 -0.23 2.79 17.77
C PHE A 702 -1.70 2.71 17.38
N SER A 703 -1.99 2.34 16.13
CA SER A 703 -3.36 2.01 15.73
C SER A 703 -3.41 0.84 14.77
N ALA A 704 -4.45 0.03 14.90
CA ALA A 704 -4.77 -1.07 14.02
C ALA A 704 -6.24 -0.96 13.60
N THR A 705 -6.53 -1.10 12.31
CA THR A 705 -7.88 -0.98 11.74
C THR A 705 -8.18 -2.20 10.89
N LEU A 706 -9.29 -2.87 11.15
CA LEU A 706 -9.90 -3.85 10.26
C LEU A 706 -11.06 -3.17 9.52
N TYR A 707 -11.15 -3.36 8.21
CA TYR A 707 -12.25 -2.80 7.42
C TYR A 707 -12.82 -3.81 6.42
N TYR A 708 -14.09 -3.62 6.10
CA TYR A 708 -14.83 -4.39 5.09
C TYR A 708 -15.80 -3.47 4.36
N LYS A 709 -15.73 -3.47 3.03
CA LYS A 709 -16.59 -2.67 2.14
C LYS A 709 -17.20 -3.59 1.10
N ARG A 710 -18.53 -3.57 0.98
CA ARG A 710 -19.28 -4.27 -0.07
C ARG A 710 -19.81 -3.24 -1.06
N LEU A 711 -19.45 -3.41 -2.32
CA LEU A 711 -19.83 -2.56 -3.44
C LEU A 711 -20.92 -3.27 -4.25
N ASN A 712 -22.07 -2.64 -4.43
CA ASN A 712 -23.13 -3.11 -5.31
C ASN A 712 -23.16 -2.23 -6.56
N ASP A 713 -23.25 -2.84 -7.73
CA ASP A 713 -23.19 -2.15 -9.03
C ASP A 713 -21.95 -1.23 -9.22
N PRO A 714 -20.72 -1.62 -8.81
CA PRO A 714 -19.55 -0.74 -8.95
C PRO A 714 -19.25 -0.47 -10.43
N ILE A 715 -18.80 0.75 -10.74
CA ILE A 715 -18.51 1.17 -12.13
C ILE A 715 -17.05 0.87 -12.43
N GLU A 716 -16.82 -0.01 -13.40
CA GLU A 716 -15.48 -0.41 -13.84
C GLU A 716 -15.19 0.15 -15.24
N ARG A 717 -13.91 0.45 -15.49
CA ARG A 717 -13.42 0.70 -16.86
C ARG A 717 -13.25 -0.64 -17.55
N ILE A 718 -13.74 -0.71 -18.77
CA ILE A 718 -13.78 -1.92 -19.58
C ILE A 718 -13.12 -1.66 -20.94
N GLN A 719 -12.83 -2.71 -21.68
CA GLN A 719 -12.42 -2.63 -23.07
C GLN A 719 -13.47 -3.35 -23.92
N GLU A 720 -13.85 -2.76 -25.04
CA GLU A 720 -14.80 -3.29 -26.02
C GLU A 720 -14.17 -3.29 -27.41
N SER A 721 -14.62 -4.17 -28.31
CA SER A 721 -14.23 -4.09 -29.72
C SER A 721 -15.28 -3.29 -30.47
N SER A 722 -14.86 -2.23 -31.15
CA SER A 722 -15.73 -1.45 -32.04
C SER A 722 -15.05 -1.34 -33.40
N GLY A 723 -15.63 -1.99 -34.41
CA GLY A 723 -15.09 -1.99 -35.78
C GLY A 723 -13.71 -2.63 -35.93
N GLY A 724 -13.32 -3.55 -35.03
CA GLY A 724 -11.99 -4.18 -35.03
C GLY A 724 -10.94 -3.43 -34.20
N SER A 725 -11.27 -2.25 -33.64
CA SER A 725 -10.41 -1.47 -32.76
C SER A 725 -10.80 -1.66 -31.29
N VAL A 726 -9.80 -1.61 -30.40
CA VAL A 726 -10.00 -1.63 -28.95
C VAL A 726 -10.47 -0.24 -28.48
N VAL A 727 -11.65 -0.18 -27.88
CA VAL A 727 -12.24 1.02 -27.28
C VAL A 727 -12.39 0.80 -25.77
N HIS A 728 -11.80 1.67 -24.97
CA HIS A 728 -12.07 1.73 -23.54
C HIS A 728 -13.45 2.32 -23.29
N SER A 729 -14.27 1.65 -22.48
CA SER A 729 -15.57 2.16 -22.03
C SER A 729 -15.77 1.94 -20.53
N PHE A 730 -16.99 2.14 -20.04
CA PHE A 730 -17.36 1.98 -18.63
C PHE A 730 -18.63 1.14 -18.51
N ARG A 731 -18.71 0.30 -17.47
CA ARG A 731 -19.90 -0.53 -17.20
C ARG A 731 -20.04 -0.82 -15.71
N ASN A 732 -21.29 -0.96 -15.24
CA ASN A 732 -21.55 -1.47 -13.89
C ASN A 732 -21.26 -2.98 -13.85
N ALA A 733 -20.39 -3.39 -12.93
CA ALA A 733 -20.17 -4.78 -12.55
C ALA A 733 -21.27 -5.25 -11.58
N GLU A 734 -21.43 -6.55 -11.34
CA GLU A 734 -22.53 -7.06 -10.51
C GLU A 734 -22.31 -6.79 -9.02
N ARG A 735 -21.10 -7.06 -8.53
CA ARG A 735 -20.72 -6.87 -7.13
C ARG A 735 -19.22 -6.69 -7.01
N GLY A 736 -18.78 -5.94 -6.02
CA GLY A 736 -17.38 -5.87 -5.61
C GLY A 736 -17.23 -5.88 -4.09
N MET A 737 -16.00 -6.13 -3.62
CA MET A 737 -15.64 -6.04 -2.22
C MET A 737 -14.21 -5.54 -2.04
N ALA A 738 -13.97 -4.88 -0.90
CA ALA A 738 -12.65 -4.51 -0.42
C ALA A 738 -12.58 -4.73 1.09
N ALA A 739 -11.67 -5.59 1.55
CA ALA A 739 -11.45 -5.91 2.95
C ALA A 739 -9.97 -5.83 3.29
N GLY A 740 -9.60 -5.48 4.51
CA GLY A 740 -8.18 -5.38 4.84
C GLY A 740 -7.88 -4.94 6.26
N ILE A 741 -6.59 -4.93 6.56
CA ILE A 741 -6.01 -4.49 7.84
C ILE A 741 -5.05 -3.34 7.56
N GLU A 742 -5.11 -2.30 8.40
CA GLU A 742 -4.20 -1.16 8.40
C GLU A 742 -3.55 -1.04 9.78
N ALA A 743 -2.22 -0.92 9.83
CA ALA A 743 -1.47 -0.68 11.06
C ALA A 743 -0.63 0.60 10.92
N GLU A 744 -0.60 1.39 11.98
CA GLU A 744 0.17 2.64 12.09
C GLU A 744 0.90 2.64 13.43
N ALA A 745 2.21 2.86 13.43
CA ALA A 745 3.00 3.06 14.63
C ALA A 745 3.89 4.30 14.49
N ARG A 746 3.90 5.15 15.51
CA ARG A 746 4.81 6.29 15.65
C ARG A 746 5.38 6.26 17.06
N LYS A 747 6.71 6.29 17.16
CA LYS A 747 7.42 6.22 18.43
C LYS A 747 8.59 7.19 18.49
N THR A 748 8.65 7.99 19.54
CA THR A 748 9.88 8.71 19.93
C THR A 748 10.77 7.76 20.73
N VAL A 749 11.93 7.43 20.19
CA VAL A 749 12.85 6.42 20.80
C VAL A 749 14.00 7.05 21.58
N ALA A 750 14.37 8.27 21.22
CA ALA A 750 15.35 9.08 21.94
C ALA A 750 15.05 10.57 21.70
N PRO A 751 15.57 11.50 22.52
CA PRO A 751 15.42 12.93 22.27
C PRO A 751 15.86 13.29 20.84
N GLY A 752 14.93 13.81 20.05
CA GLY A 752 15.16 14.16 18.65
C GLY A 752 15.05 13.01 17.65
N LEU A 753 15.05 11.74 18.05
CA LEU A 753 14.92 10.59 17.15
C LEU A 753 13.50 10.00 17.20
N ARG A 754 12.84 9.99 16.04
CA ARG A 754 11.49 9.47 15.86
C ARG A 754 11.44 8.44 14.74
N LEU A 755 10.70 7.37 15.01
CA LEU A 755 10.40 6.31 14.06
C LEU A 755 8.91 6.34 13.73
N GLY A 756 8.59 6.22 12.45
CA GLY A 756 7.23 6.06 11.93
C GLY A 756 7.17 4.86 11.02
N CYS A 757 6.10 4.07 11.11
CA CYS A 757 5.78 3.09 10.10
C CYS A 757 4.27 2.97 9.93
N ASN A 758 3.84 2.72 8.70
CA ASN A 758 2.51 2.22 8.43
C ASN A 758 2.53 1.11 7.40
N ALA A 759 1.62 0.17 7.56
CA ALA A 759 1.44 -0.96 6.67
C ALA A 759 -0.07 -1.16 6.44
N SER A 760 -0.44 -1.54 5.22
CA SER A 760 -1.80 -1.92 4.86
C SER A 760 -1.73 -3.19 4.03
N TYR A 761 -2.59 -4.15 4.36
CA TYR A 761 -2.84 -5.34 3.57
C TYR A 761 -4.32 -5.39 3.21
N MET A 762 -4.63 -5.57 1.93
CA MET A 762 -5.99 -5.51 1.42
C MET A 762 -6.27 -6.60 0.39
N TYR A 763 -7.46 -7.17 0.50
CA TYR A 763 -8.06 -8.07 -0.46
C TYR A 763 -9.21 -7.35 -1.18
N THR A 764 -9.20 -7.38 -2.50
CA THR A 764 -10.27 -6.80 -3.33
C THR A 764 -10.73 -7.81 -4.36
N ASN A 765 -12.01 -7.78 -4.70
CA ASN A 765 -12.57 -8.63 -5.76
C ASN A 765 -13.77 -7.94 -6.40
N VAL A 766 -13.93 -8.07 -7.72
CA VAL A 766 -15.07 -7.59 -8.50
C VAL A 766 -15.59 -8.70 -9.41
N ILE A 767 -16.91 -8.84 -9.46
CA ILE A 767 -17.66 -9.83 -10.25
C ILE A 767 -18.24 -9.11 -11.46
N LEU A 768 -17.78 -9.46 -12.65
CA LEU A 768 -18.25 -8.89 -13.90
C LEU A 768 -19.48 -9.67 -14.41
N PRO A 769 -20.45 -8.98 -15.03
CA PRO A 769 -21.72 -9.60 -15.45
C PRO A 769 -21.58 -10.70 -16.52
N GLU A 770 -22.31 -11.80 -16.32
CA GLU A 770 -22.40 -12.92 -17.26
C GLU A 770 -22.97 -12.50 -18.63
N GLY A 771 -22.45 -13.09 -19.71
CA GLY A 771 -22.84 -12.75 -21.10
C GLY A 771 -22.08 -11.56 -21.70
N GLY A 772 -21.05 -11.05 -21.02
CA GLY A 772 -20.18 -9.98 -21.53
C GLY A 772 -19.20 -10.40 -22.63
N GLY A 773 -18.96 -11.70 -22.86
CA GLY A 773 -18.23 -12.33 -23.99
C GLY A 773 -16.80 -11.88 -24.30
N VAL A 774 -16.36 -10.77 -23.70
CA VAL A 774 -15.14 -10.03 -24.01
C VAL A 774 -14.17 -10.07 -22.84
N TYR A 775 -14.62 -10.31 -21.60
CA TYR A 775 -13.70 -10.34 -20.46
C TYR A 775 -12.98 -11.68 -20.35
N THR A 776 -11.68 -11.60 -20.09
CA THR A 776 -10.83 -12.78 -19.90
C THR A 776 -11.06 -13.46 -18.55
N GLU A 777 -11.49 -12.69 -17.54
CA GLU A 777 -11.74 -13.14 -16.17
C GLU A 777 -13.12 -12.63 -15.71
N ALA A 778 -13.95 -13.50 -15.15
CA ALA A 778 -15.24 -13.12 -14.57
C ALA A 778 -15.10 -12.53 -13.16
N HIS A 779 -14.04 -12.90 -12.45
CA HIS A 779 -13.68 -12.43 -11.11
C HIS A 779 -12.23 -11.95 -11.13
N ARG A 780 -11.98 -10.75 -10.58
CA ARG A 780 -10.62 -10.19 -10.48
C ARG A 780 -10.49 -9.18 -9.35
N PRO A 781 -9.27 -8.85 -8.90
CA PRO A 781 -9.03 -7.68 -8.06
C PRO A 781 -9.53 -6.38 -8.70
N LEU A 782 -9.84 -5.38 -7.87
CA LEU A 782 -10.20 -4.05 -8.36
C LEU A 782 -9.03 -3.41 -9.11
N GLN A 783 -9.33 -2.70 -10.19
CA GLN A 783 -8.31 -2.03 -10.98
C GLN A 783 -7.61 -0.96 -10.13
N GLY A 784 -6.27 -0.93 -10.17
CA GLY A 784 -5.44 0.01 -9.43
C GLY A 784 -5.26 -0.31 -7.93
N ALA A 785 -5.87 -1.38 -7.41
CA ALA A 785 -5.69 -1.82 -6.03
C ALA A 785 -4.37 -2.58 -5.85
N SER A 786 -3.48 -2.07 -4.99
CA SER A 786 -2.28 -2.77 -4.55
C SER A 786 -2.58 -3.60 -3.29
N PRO A 787 -2.34 -4.93 -3.26
CA PRO A 787 -2.65 -5.79 -2.12
C PRO A 787 -1.92 -5.41 -0.83
N TYR A 788 -0.76 -4.77 -0.93
CA TYR A 788 -0.02 -4.28 0.22
C TYR A 788 0.63 -2.92 -0.08
N LEU A 789 0.69 -2.08 0.96
CA LEU A 789 1.33 -0.77 0.98
C LEU A 789 2.11 -0.63 2.28
N ILE A 790 3.39 -0.22 2.21
CA ILE A 790 4.23 -0.01 3.40
C ILE A 790 4.94 1.34 3.27
N ASN A 791 4.91 2.12 4.34
CA ASN A 791 5.73 3.33 4.50
C ASN A 791 6.50 3.23 5.81
N ALA A 792 7.77 3.61 5.80
CA ALA A 792 8.58 3.76 7.01
C ALA A 792 9.38 5.06 6.95
N ASP A 793 9.48 5.76 8.08
CA ASP A 793 10.27 6.98 8.20
C ASP A 793 11.11 7.01 9.48
N ILE A 794 12.34 7.52 9.34
CA ILE A 794 13.27 7.80 10.43
C ILE A 794 13.57 9.28 10.39
N ALA A 795 13.17 10.02 11.43
CA ALA A 795 13.38 11.46 11.56
C ALA A 795 14.30 11.75 12.75
N TYR A 796 15.36 12.53 12.51
CA TYR A 796 16.30 12.97 13.52
C TYR A 796 16.39 14.51 13.57
N GLY A 797 16.01 15.09 14.69
CA GLY A 797 16.01 16.52 14.97
C GLY A 797 17.04 16.91 16.04
N LEU A 798 17.84 17.92 15.75
CA LEU A 798 18.86 18.51 16.61
C LEU A 798 18.55 19.98 16.88
N VAL A 799 18.63 20.39 18.15
CA VAL A 799 18.65 21.80 18.54
C VAL A 799 20.10 22.21 18.80
N LEU A 800 20.62 23.10 17.96
CA LEU A 800 21.99 23.62 18.05
C LEU A 800 22.07 24.73 19.10
N ARG A 801 23.29 25.06 19.56
CA ARG A 801 23.56 26.01 20.66
C ARG A 801 22.88 27.38 20.54
N ASN A 802 22.55 27.82 19.32
CA ASN A 802 21.91 29.10 19.03
C ASN A 802 20.37 29.04 18.92
N LYS A 803 19.74 27.93 19.32
CA LYS A 803 18.31 27.59 19.05
C LYS A 803 18.01 27.34 17.56
N ASP A 804 19.04 27.22 16.72
CA ASP A 804 18.89 26.73 15.35
C ASP A 804 18.47 25.26 15.40
N GLN A 805 17.62 24.83 14.46
CA GLN A 805 17.10 23.47 14.40
C GLN A 805 17.54 22.81 13.10
N PHE A 806 18.09 21.61 13.20
CA PHE A 806 18.41 20.78 12.05
C PHE A 806 17.60 19.49 12.12
N THR A 807 16.88 19.17 11.05
CA THR A 807 16.08 17.95 10.94
C THR A 807 16.52 17.17 9.71
N MET A 808 16.74 15.88 9.85
CA MET A 808 17.02 14.96 8.76
C MET A 808 16.02 13.81 8.80
N THR A 809 15.39 13.50 7.67
CA THR A 809 14.35 12.48 7.55
C THR A 809 14.68 11.56 6.39
N LEU A 810 14.77 10.26 6.66
CA LEU A 810 14.88 9.20 5.66
C LEU A 810 13.52 8.51 5.55
N LEU A 811 13.01 8.34 4.32
CA LEU A 811 11.68 7.78 4.05
C LEU A 811 11.76 6.63 3.06
N TYR A 812 11.12 5.52 3.37
CA TYR A 812 10.99 4.36 2.52
C TYR A 812 9.52 4.11 2.20
N ASN A 813 9.19 3.92 0.92
CA ASN A 813 7.85 3.59 0.42
C ASN A 813 7.91 2.30 -0.41
N LEU A 814 6.96 1.40 -0.17
CA LEU A 814 6.73 0.19 -0.94
C LEU A 814 5.28 0.16 -1.40
N GLN A 815 5.10 0.05 -2.70
CA GLN A 815 3.83 -0.20 -3.34
C GLN A 815 3.82 -1.61 -3.96
N GLY A 816 2.86 -2.46 -3.55
CA GLY A 816 2.67 -3.78 -4.14
C GLY A 816 2.10 -3.74 -5.58
N PRO A 817 2.07 -4.89 -6.27
CA PRO A 817 1.65 -4.97 -7.66
C PRO A 817 0.17 -4.60 -7.81
N ARG A 818 -0.23 -4.06 -8.96
CA ARG A 818 -1.63 -3.68 -9.22
C ARG A 818 -2.01 -3.79 -10.69
N ILE A 819 -3.30 -4.01 -10.97
CA ILE A 819 -3.82 -3.97 -12.35
C ILE A 819 -3.79 -2.53 -12.86
N HIS A 820 -2.98 -2.26 -13.88
CA HIS A 820 -2.96 -1.00 -14.62
C HIS A 820 -4.12 -0.93 -15.63
N ALA A 821 -4.33 -2.00 -16.41
CA ALA A 821 -5.43 -2.11 -17.36
C ALA A 821 -6.01 -3.52 -17.43
N VAL A 822 -7.34 -3.63 -17.56
CA VAL A 822 -8.06 -4.90 -17.59
C VAL A 822 -7.92 -5.57 -18.96
N GLY A 823 -7.61 -6.87 -18.98
CA GLY A 823 -7.48 -7.67 -20.19
C GLY A 823 -8.83 -8.14 -20.78
N ILE A 824 -8.88 -8.32 -22.11
CA ILE A 824 -10.08 -8.75 -22.85
C ILE A 824 -9.75 -9.77 -23.95
N TYR A 825 -10.76 -10.51 -24.42
CA TYR A 825 -10.71 -11.55 -25.45
C TYR A 825 -9.62 -12.61 -25.22
N GLY A 826 -9.43 -13.03 -23.96
CA GLY A 826 -8.38 -13.96 -23.60
C GLY A 826 -7.01 -13.31 -23.35
N MET A 827 -6.86 -11.99 -23.45
CA MET A 827 -5.65 -11.32 -22.97
C MET A 827 -5.71 -11.13 -21.45
N GLY A 828 -4.61 -11.41 -20.75
CA GLY A 828 -4.45 -11.13 -19.33
C GLY A 828 -4.40 -9.63 -19.03
N ASN A 829 -4.50 -9.31 -17.75
CA ASN A 829 -4.45 -7.94 -17.25
C ASN A 829 -3.03 -7.35 -17.45
N ILE A 830 -2.94 -6.05 -17.73
CA ILE A 830 -1.66 -5.31 -17.66
C ILE A 830 -1.40 -5.02 -16.19
N MET A 831 -0.36 -5.62 -15.62
CA MET A 831 0.04 -5.50 -14.22
C MET A 831 1.21 -4.53 -14.09
N GLN A 832 1.11 -3.57 -13.18
CA GLN A 832 2.27 -2.81 -12.70
C GLN A 832 2.94 -3.63 -11.59
N GLN A 833 4.26 -3.81 -11.69
CA GLN A 833 5.07 -4.55 -10.74
C GLN A 833 5.35 -3.73 -9.46
N PRO A 834 5.82 -4.37 -8.37
CA PRO A 834 6.12 -3.67 -7.11
C PRO A 834 7.13 -2.53 -7.29
N LEU A 835 6.90 -1.42 -6.61
CA LEU A 835 7.76 -0.23 -6.66
C LEU A 835 8.28 0.12 -5.26
N HIS A 836 9.60 0.28 -5.16
CA HIS A 836 10.30 0.70 -3.94
C HIS A 836 10.89 2.10 -4.15
N THR A 837 10.70 3.03 -3.21
CA THR A 837 11.39 4.34 -3.26
C THR A 837 12.01 4.69 -1.92
N LEU A 838 13.16 5.35 -1.95
CA LEU A 838 13.89 5.85 -0.78
C LEU A 838 14.19 7.33 -0.96
N ASP A 839 13.70 8.17 -0.05
CA ASP A 839 13.84 9.62 -0.11
C ASP A 839 14.59 10.14 1.13
N LEU A 840 15.46 11.12 0.94
CA LEU A 840 16.19 11.81 2.01
C LEU A 840 15.85 13.30 2.00
N VAL A 841 15.48 13.85 3.15
CA VAL A 841 15.21 15.28 3.30
C VAL A 841 15.96 15.84 4.51
N ALA A 842 16.71 16.92 4.30
CA ALA A 842 17.36 17.68 5.35
C ALA A 842 16.82 19.13 5.39
N VAL A 843 16.49 19.61 6.58
CA VAL A 843 15.97 20.96 6.82
C VAL A 843 16.79 21.63 7.92
N TYR A 844 17.34 22.80 7.62
CA TYR A 844 18.03 23.66 8.59
C TYR A 844 17.24 24.94 8.79
N ASN A 845 16.83 25.22 10.03
CA ASN A 845 16.08 26.41 10.43
C ASN A 845 16.92 27.29 11.34
N SER A 846 17.20 28.54 10.93
CA SER A 846 17.84 29.52 11.81
C SER A 846 16.82 30.45 12.47
N GLY A 847 16.29 30.00 13.61
CA GLY A 847 15.23 30.70 14.35
C GLY A 847 13.99 30.98 13.49
N LYS A 848 13.53 32.24 13.47
CA LYS A 848 12.42 32.71 12.60
C LYS A 848 12.87 33.37 11.29
N LYS A 849 14.18 33.40 11.00
CA LYS A 849 14.74 34.28 9.94
C LYS A 849 14.76 33.63 8.55
N TRP A 850 15.34 32.44 8.45
CA TRP A 850 15.46 31.71 7.19
C TRP A 850 15.55 30.20 7.43
N SER A 851 15.19 29.44 6.41
CA SER A 851 15.22 27.97 6.39
C SER A 851 15.84 27.52 5.07
N ILE A 852 16.66 26.46 5.12
CA ILE A 852 17.21 25.79 3.95
C ILE A 852 16.71 24.35 3.96
N ARG A 853 16.14 23.90 2.84
CA ARG A 853 15.73 22.52 2.61
C ARG A 853 16.55 21.93 1.48
N ILE A 854 17.02 20.70 1.65
CA ILE A 854 17.66 19.87 0.62
C ILE A 854 16.91 18.54 0.61
N SER A 855 16.49 18.08 -0.57
CA SER A 855 15.86 16.78 -0.77
C SER A 855 16.57 15.99 -1.87
N ALA A 856 16.60 14.66 -1.72
CA ALA A 856 16.98 13.70 -2.72
C ALA A 856 15.89 12.62 -2.77
N GLU A 857 15.22 12.49 -3.90
CA GLU A 857 14.04 11.62 -4.08
C GLU A 857 14.39 10.42 -4.93
N ASN A 858 13.75 9.28 -4.66
CA ASN A 858 13.99 7.99 -5.31
C ASN A 858 15.49 7.65 -5.45
N MET A 859 16.22 7.69 -4.35
CA MET A 859 17.65 7.38 -4.30
C MET A 859 17.97 5.92 -4.71
N LEU A 860 16.96 5.04 -4.77
CA LEU A 860 17.09 3.67 -5.28
C LEU A 860 17.08 3.60 -6.80
N ASP A 861 16.61 4.65 -7.48
CA ASP A 861 16.48 4.70 -8.94
C ASP A 861 15.64 3.53 -9.50
N SER A 862 14.55 3.19 -8.80
CA SER A 862 13.71 2.03 -9.16
C SER A 862 12.93 2.26 -10.46
N ASP A 863 12.92 1.24 -11.32
CA ASP A 863 12.18 1.24 -12.59
C ASP A 863 10.66 1.01 -12.40
N TYR A 864 9.86 1.62 -13.28
CA TYR A 864 8.45 1.28 -13.43
C TYR A 864 8.31 0.17 -14.47
N VAL A 865 7.87 -1.02 -14.03
CA VAL A 865 7.74 -2.19 -14.91
C VAL A 865 6.27 -2.57 -15.06
N PHE A 866 5.81 -2.70 -16.31
CA PHE A 866 4.48 -3.17 -16.66
C PHE A 866 4.56 -4.48 -17.45
N THR A 867 3.73 -5.46 -17.09
CA THR A 867 3.71 -6.79 -17.72
C THR A 867 2.30 -7.16 -18.14
N GLN A 868 2.12 -7.75 -19.32
CA GLN A 868 0.85 -8.30 -19.77
C GLN A 868 1.01 -9.73 -20.23
N GLU A 869 0.12 -10.61 -19.76
CA GLU A 869 0.04 -12.00 -20.23
C GLU A 869 -0.89 -12.10 -21.44
N ILE A 870 -0.52 -12.87 -22.47
CA ILE A 870 -1.35 -13.13 -23.66
C ILE A 870 -1.66 -14.63 -23.71
N LYS A 871 -2.93 -15.05 -23.67
CA LYS A 871 -3.26 -16.49 -23.53
C LYS A 871 -3.07 -17.33 -24.81
N THR A 872 -3.02 -16.73 -26.00
CA THR A 872 -2.91 -17.44 -27.31
C THR A 872 -1.48 -17.67 -27.81
N THR A 873 -0.52 -16.93 -27.26
CA THR A 873 0.91 -17.10 -27.47
C THR A 873 1.54 -16.97 -26.10
N ARG A 874 2.20 -17.99 -25.57
CA ARG A 874 2.97 -17.96 -24.31
C ARG A 874 4.19 -17.01 -24.39
N GLU A 875 3.98 -15.78 -24.85
CA GLU A 875 4.91 -14.67 -24.85
C GLU A 875 4.43 -13.65 -23.81
N ILE A 876 5.19 -13.51 -22.72
CA ILE A 876 5.05 -12.39 -21.79
C ILE A 876 5.72 -11.19 -22.45
N LYS A 877 4.96 -10.14 -22.75
CA LYS A 877 5.52 -8.88 -23.28
C LYS A 877 5.69 -7.89 -22.13
N THR A 878 6.94 -7.64 -21.77
CA THR A 878 7.33 -6.62 -20.80
C THR A 878 7.40 -5.27 -21.50
N VAL A 879 6.63 -4.30 -21.04
CA VAL A 879 6.79 -2.90 -21.42
C VAL A 879 7.68 -2.26 -20.37
N VAL A 880 8.96 -2.06 -20.71
CA VAL A 880 9.93 -1.41 -19.84
C VAL A 880 10.01 0.06 -20.24
N THR A 881 9.82 0.95 -19.27
CA THR A 881 10.17 2.36 -19.41
C THR A 881 11.46 2.59 -18.63
N SER A 882 12.61 2.37 -19.26
CA SER A 882 13.92 2.46 -18.62
C SER A 882 14.62 3.78 -18.96
N LEU A 883 15.00 4.53 -17.92
CA LEU A 883 15.86 5.70 -18.01
C LEU A 883 17.33 5.22 -17.85
N PHE A 884 18.11 5.21 -18.94
CA PHE A 884 19.48 4.65 -18.94
C PHE A 884 20.55 5.67 -18.53
N LEU A 885 21.64 5.21 -17.90
CA LEU A 885 22.97 5.76 -18.22
C LEU A 885 24.13 4.75 -18.07
N LEU A 886 25.02 4.83 -19.05
CA LEU A 886 26.36 4.23 -19.19
C LEU A 886 27.39 4.75 -18.16
N CYS A 887 28.31 3.87 -17.73
CA CYS A 887 29.73 4.20 -17.53
C CYS A 887 30.65 2.98 -17.74
N THR A 888 31.71 3.18 -18.53
CA THR A 888 32.90 2.35 -18.81
C THR A 888 33.82 2.22 -17.58
N ALA A 889 34.64 1.19 -17.27
CA ALA A 889 35.20 -0.03 -17.89
C ALA A 889 35.55 -1.00 -16.73
N VAL A 890 35.65 -2.34 -16.86
CA VAL A 890 36.67 -3.18 -17.52
C VAL A 890 36.09 -4.59 -17.69
N SER A 891 36.44 -5.23 -18.81
CA SER A 891 35.93 -6.50 -19.34
C SER A 891 36.00 -7.72 -18.40
N CYS A 892 34.90 -8.46 -18.33
CA CYS A 892 34.92 -9.93 -18.30
C CYS A 892 33.66 -10.43 -19.05
N GLU A 893 33.82 -11.48 -19.85
CA GLU A 893 32.94 -11.90 -20.96
C GLU A 893 31.44 -11.99 -20.60
N LYS A 894 30.59 -11.29 -21.38
CA LYS A 894 29.13 -11.44 -21.35
C LYS A 894 28.71 -12.64 -22.23
N GLY A 895 28.27 -13.72 -21.58
CA GLY A 895 27.38 -14.69 -22.19
C GLY A 895 25.93 -14.32 -21.87
N ASN A 896 25.15 -14.00 -22.90
CA ASN A 896 23.68 -13.89 -22.98
C ASN A 896 22.88 -13.60 -21.69
N ASP A 897 22.45 -12.34 -21.53
CA ASP A 897 21.40 -11.94 -20.58
C ASP A 897 20.00 -12.43 -21.07
N PRO A 898 19.07 -12.77 -20.17
CA PRO A 898 18.13 -13.85 -20.47
C PRO A 898 16.66 -13.38 -20.57
N VAL A 899 15.97 -13.87 -21.60
CA VAL A 899 14.55 -13.65 -21.98
C VAL A 899 13.56 -14.10 -20.89
N SER A 900 12.66 -13.23 -20.41
CA SER A 900 11.55 -13.59 -19.51
C SER A 900 10.39 -14.24 -20.29
N GLY A 901 10.53 -15.52 -20.63
CA GLY A 901 9.39 -16.40 -20.91
C GLY A 901 9.19 -17.31 -19.70
N SER A 902 7.96 -17.43 -19.16
CA SER A 902 7.65 -18.59 -18.33
C SER A 902 7.72 -19.80 -19.24
N ALA A 903 8.71 -20.66 -19.01
CA ALA A 903 8.82 -21.89 -19.77
C ALA A 903 7.87 -22.93 -19.16
N ASP A 904 7.00 -23.48 -20.00
CA ASP A 904 6.22 -24.69 -19.73
C ASP A 904 7.04 -25.78 -19.04
N LEU A 905 6.72 -26.16 -17.80
CA LEU A 905 7.15 -27.41 -17.20
C LEU A 905 6.00 -28.40 -17.33
N ALA A 906 6.15 -29.37 -18.22
CA ALA A 906 5.14 -30.39 -18.47
C ALA A 906 5.75 -31.60 -19.18
N GLY A 907 5.18 -32.79 -18.96
CA GLY A 907 5.52 -33.99 -19.70
C GLY A 907 6.88 -34.58 -19.33
N GLU A 908 7.47 -35.33 -20.26
CA GLU A 908 8.73 -36.06 -20.02
C GLU A 908 9.95 -35.21 -20.36
N LEU A 909 10.80 -34.97 -19.37
CA LEU A 909 12.08 -34.33 -19.54
C LEU A 909 13.12 -35.37 -19.99
N THR A 910 13.49 -35.30 -21.27
CA THR A 910 14.45 -36.18 -21.94
C THR A 910 15.81 -35.54 -22.21
N GLU A 911 15.98 -34.28 -21.81
CA GLU A 911 17.24 -33.51 -21.87
C GLU A 911 17.42 -32.66 -20.61
N ASN A 912 18.67 -32.37 -20.23
CA ASN A 912 18.94 -31.57 -19.03
C ASN A 912 18.31 -30.18 -19.14
N LYS A 913 17.67 -29.72 -18.05
CA LYS A 913 17.00 -28.42 -18.01
C LYS A 913 17.41 -27.63 -16.77
N THR A 914 17.77 -26.37 -16.98
CA THR A 914 18.09 -25.42 -15.91
C THR A 914 17.00 -24.36 -15.81
N LEU A 915 16.44 -24.20 -14.61
CA LEU A 915 15.52 -23.12 -14.25
C LEU A 915 16.33 -21.99 -13.62
N LEU A 916 16.28 -20.81 -14.22
CA LEU A 916 17.16 -19.69 -13.89
C LEU A 916 16.59 -18.80 -12.77
N SER A 917 17.48 -18.27 -11.94
CA SER A 917 17.16 -17.41 -10.80
C SER A 917 16.30 -16.21 -11.18
N GLY A 918 15.41 -15.81 -10.27
CA GLY A 918 14.53 -14.64 -10.44
C GLY A 918 13.39 -14.84 -11.44
N ARG A 919 13.09 -16.08 -11.81
CA ARG A 919 12.01 -16.43 -12.75
C ARG A 919 10.91 -17.24 -12.10
N THR A 920 9.72 -17.07 -12.66
CA THR A 920 8.56 -17.92 -12.37
C THR A 920 8.33 -18.87 -13.54
N TYR A 921 8.20 -20.15 -13.23
CA TYR A 921 7.88 -21.23 -14.18
C TYR A 921 6.49 -21.78 -13.88
N THR A 922 5.74 -22.11 -14.92
CA THR A 922 4.42 -22.73 -14.78
C THR A 922 4.57 -24.24 -14.92
N LEU A 923 4.03 -25.00 -13.97
CA LEU A 923 3.86 -26.45 -14.07
C LEU A 923 2.46 -26.70 -14.65
N SER A 924 2.35 -27.54 -15.69
CA SER A 924 1.09 -27.80 -16.40
C SER A 924 1.04 -29.26 -16.85
N GLY A 925 0.66 -30.12 -15.92
CA GLY A 925 0.73 -31.57 -15.92
C GLY A 925 1.93 -32.11 -15.14
N GLY A 926 1.96 -33.43 -14.99
CA GLY A 926 3.12 -34.14 -14.42
C GLY A 926 4.41 -33.86 -15.21
N LEU A 927 5.45 -33.39 -14.51
CA LEU A 927 6.81 -33.25 -15.04
C LEU A 927 7.64 -34.47 -14.63
N HIS A 928 7.98 -35.34 -15.59
CA HIS A 928 8.74 -36.56 -15.37
C HIS A 928 10.20 -36.38 -15.77
N VAL A 929 11.13 -36.38 -14.80
CA VAL A 929 12.58 -36.34 -15.08
C VAL A 929 13.09 -37.75 -15.31
N LYS A 930 13.41 -38.08 -16.56
CA LYS A 930 13.79 -39.43 -16.98
C LYS A 930 15.21 -39.80 -16.54
N SER A 931 15.51 -41.10 -16.61
CA SER A 931 16.82 -41.64 -16.29
C SER A 931 17.95 -40.99 -17.10
N GLY A 932 19.02 -40.54 -16.42
CA GLY A 932 20.16 -39.85 -17.04
C GLY A 932 19.99 -38.34 -17.19
N ILE A 933 18.83 -37.78 -16.81
CA ILE A 933 18.50 -36.37 -16.99
C ILE A 933 18.56 -35.59 -15.66
N VAL A 934 19.01 -34.34 -15.75
CA VAL A 934 19.13 -33.41 -14.62
C VAL A 934 18.18 -32.23 -14.78
N LEU A 935 17.32 -32.02 -13.80
CA LEU A 935 16.55 -30.78 -13.58
C LEU A 935 17.29 -29.91 -12.58
N ALA A 936 17.99 -28.87 -13.05
CA ALA A 936 18.64 -27.88 -12.20
C ALA A 936 17.71 -26.69 -11.92
N ILE A 937 17.63 -26.24 -10.68
CA ILE A 937 16.78 -25.12 -10.25
C ILE A 937 17.64 -24.16 -9.41
N GLU A 938 17.85 -22.97 -9.95
CA GLU A 938 18.65 -21.92 -9.31
C GLU A 938 17.90 -21.23 -8.15
N PRO A 939 18.61 -20.53 -7.24
CA PRO A 939 17.99 -19.79 -6.14
C PRO A 939 16.90 -18.81 -6.59
N GLY A 940 15.86 -18.65 -5.76
CA GLY A 940 14.78 -17.68 -6.01
C GLY A 940 13.84 -18.02 -7.14
N VAL A 941 13.94 -19.22 -7.74
CA VAL A 941 12.96 -19.72 -8.72
C VAL A 941 11.62 -19.97 -8.03
N ILE A 942 10.54 -19.54 -8.70
CA ILE A 942 9.16 -19.87 -8.30
C ILE A 942 8.58 -20.84 -9.33
N ILE A 943 8.09 -22.00 -8.91
CA ILE A 943 7.31 -22.93 -9.74
C ILE A 943 5.85 -22.85 -9.30
N VAL A 944 4.95 -22.56 -10.24
CA VAL A 944 3.51 -22.43 -9.98
C VAL A 944 2.78 -23.52 -10.74
N ALA A 945 2.23 -24.50 -10.01
CA ALA A 945 1.23 -25.43 -10.51
C ALA A 945 -0.04 -24.68 -10.90
N LYS A 946 -0.54 -24.97 -12.08
CA LYS A 946 -1.72 -24.40 -12.69
C LYS A 946 -2.99 -25.01 -12.05
N ASP A 947 -4.03 -24.19 -11.89
CA ASP A 947 -5.35 -24.67 -11.46
C ASP A 947 -6.20 -24.95 -12.70
N ASP A 948 -6.06 -26.15 -13.26
CA ASP A 948 -6.92 -26.65 -14.32
C ASP A 948 -7.30 -28.13 -14.10
N ASP A 949 -7.99 -28.75 -15.07
CA ASP A 949 -8.44 -30.14 -14.95
C ASP A 949 -7.29 -31.17 -15.08
N ILE A 950 -6.04 -30.73 -15.23
CA ILE A 950 -4.85 -31.57 -15.32
C ILE A 950 -4.12 -31.55 -13.97
N VAL A 951 -3.78 -32.73 -13.46
CA VAL A 951 -3.07 -32.82 -12.19
C VAL A 951 -1.58 -32.53 -12.37
N ASP A 952 -1.09 -31.59 -11.58
CA ASP A 952 0.29 -31.10 -11.61
C ASP A 952 1.14 -31.74 -10.51
N TYR A 953 2.32 -32.26 -10.87
CA TYR A 953 3.30 -32.79 -9.92
C TYR A 953 4.69 -32.84 -10.56
N ILE A 954 5.74 -32.91 -9.74
CA ILE A 954 7.11 -33.13 -10.21
C ILE A 954 7.53 -34.54 -9.79
N LEU A 955 7.93 -35.37 -10.75
CA LEU A 955 8.35 -36.75 -10.53
C LEU A 955 9.77 -36.98 -11.06
N ILE A 956 10.70 -37.30 -10.17
CA ILE A 956 12.07 -37.69 -10.51
C ILE A 956 12.11 -39.22 -10.58
N GLU A 957 12.20 -39.78 -11.77
CA GLU A 957 12.24 -41.24 -11.97
C GLU A 957 13.64 -41.81 -11.67
N GLN A 958 13.74 -43.14 -11.46
CA GLN A 958 15.00 -43.80 -11.14
C GLN A 958 16.14 -43.46 -12.12
N GLY A 959 17.19 -42.85 -11.59
CA GLY A 959 18.37 -42.41 -12.34
C GLY A 959 18.27 -41.01 -12.96
N GLY A 960 17.11 -40.34 -12.85
CA GLY A 960 17.00 -38.89 -13.03
C GLY A 960 17.49 -38.14 -11.79
N LYS A 961 17.79 -36.84 -11.93
CA LYS A 961 18.29 -36.01 -10.82
C LYS A 961 17.60 -34.64 -10.75
N ILE A 962 17.39 -34.16 -9.52
CA ILE A 962 16.99 -32.77 -9.23
C ILE A 962 18.14 -32.05 -8.53
N MET A 963 18.53 -30.88 -9.04
CA MET A 963 19.59 -30.04 -8.47
C MET A 963 18.98 -28.68 -8.11
N ALA A 964 18.25 -28.64 -7.01
CA ALA A 964 17.52 -27.48 -6.53
C ALA A 964 18.17 -26.92 -5.26
N GLN A 965 18.88 -25.80 -5.38
CA GLN A 965 19.65 -25.22 -4.29
C GLN A 965 19.34 -23.73 -4.14
N GLY A 966 18.33 -23.41 -3.34
CA GLY A 966 18.00 -22.05 -2.92
C GLY A 966 18.95 -21.51 -1.84
N THR A 967 18.59 -20.34 -1.30
CA THR A 967 19.27 -19.73 -0.14
C THR A 967 18.24 -19.15 0.84
N PRO A 968 18.61 -18.82 2.10
CA PRO A 968 17.69 -18.17 3.03
C PRO A 968 17.06 -16.88 2.49
N ALA A 969 17.78 -16.12 1.66
CA ALA A 969 17.30 -14.86 1.09
C ALA A 969 16.52 -15.05 -0.23
N MET A 970 16.78 -16.15 -0.92
CA MET A 970 16.17 -16.50 -2.22
C MET A 970 15.83 -18.00 -2.22
N PRO A 971 14.82 -18.44 -1.45
CA PRO A 971 14.40 -19.83 -1.47
C PRO A 971 13.74 -20.17 -2.80
N ILE A 972 13.79 -21.44 -3.19
CA ILE A 972 12.99 -21.97 -4.29
C ILE A 972 11.57 -22.17 -3.75
N VAL A 973 10.57 -21.62 -4.43
CA VAL A 973 9.16 -21.73 -3.99
C VAL A 973 8.37 -22.51 -5.02
N MET A 974 7.86 -23.68 -4.65
CA MET A 974 6.96 -24.49 -5.47
C MET A 974 5.56 -24.41 -4.86
N THR A 975 4.58 -23.92 -5.61
CA THR A 975 3.26 -23.54 -5.09
C THR A 975 2.19 -23.74 -6.17
N SER A 976 0.90 -23.57 -5.87
CA SER A 976 -0.18 -23.68 -6.87
C SER A 976 -0.92 -22.34 -7.08
N GLU A 977 -1.55 -22.11 -8.23
CA GLU A 977 -2.50 -21.02 -8.47
C GLU A 977 -3.64 -21.05 -7.44
N ARG A 978 -4.12 -22.25 -7.10
CA ARG A 978 -5.06 -22.49 -6.01
C ARG A 978 -4.30 -22.59 -4.68
N LYS A 979 -4.46 -21.58 -3.83
CA LYS A 979 -3.77 -21.48 -2.52
C LYS A 979 -4.54 -22.21 -1.41
N GLU A 980 -4.96 -23.43 -1.69
CA GLU A 980 -5.75 -24.29 -0.80
C GLU A 980 -5.07 -25.65 -0.66
N PRO A 981 -5.12 -26.30 0.52
CA PRO A 981 -4.67 -27.68 0.68
C PRO A 981 -5.25 -28.58 -0.41
N GLY A 982 -4.42 -29.43 -1.00
CA GLY A 982 -4.80 -30.35 -2.07
C GLY A 982 -4.84 -29.71 -3.46
N ALA A 983 -4.16 -28.58 -3.68
CA ALA A 983 -4.19 -27.89 -4.95
C ALA A 983 -3.31 -28.51 -6.03
N TRP A 984 -2.26 -29.24 -5.66
CA TRP A 984 -1.38 -29.94 -6.61
C TRP A 984 -0.66 -31.10 -5.93
N GLY A 985 -0.01 -31.95 -6.71
CA GLY A 985 0.54 -33.23 -6.27
C GLY A 985 1.95 -33.19 -5.69
N GLY A 986 2.60 -32.04 -5.53
CA GLY A 986 3.90 -31.96 -4.83
C GLY A 986 5.10 -32.55 -5.57
N VAL A 987 6.14 -32.91 -4.81
CA VAL A 987 7.45 -33.35 -5.33
C VAL A 987 7.74 -34.80 -4.95
N HIS A 988 7.93 -35.65 -5.95
CA HIS A 988 8.13 -37.10 -5.83
C HIS A 988 9.51 -37.50 -6.34
N VAL A 989 10.27 -38.26 -5.55
CA VAL A 989 11.62 -38.70 -5.91
C VAL A 989 11.74 -40.22 -5.79
N CYS A 990 11.99 -40.90 -6.90
CA CYS A 990 12.15 -42.36 -6.98
C CYS A 990 13.63 -42.75 -7.08
N GLY A 991 14.15 -43.42 -6.06
CA GLY A 991 15.51 -43.92 -5.98
C GLY A 991 15.62 -45.45 -6.04
N ARG A 992 16.86 -45.95 -5.99
CA ARG A 992 17.24 -47.37 -6.06
C ARG A 992 17.63 -47.98 -4.71
N ALA A 993 17.40 -47.26 -3.61
CA ALA A 993 17.72 -47.76 -2.28
C ALA A 993 16.76 -48.88 -1.85
N PRO A 994 17.21 -49.74 -0.91
CA PRO A 994 16.40 -50.85 -0.42
C PRO A 994 15.05 -50.43 0.17
N ILE A 995 14.02 -51.20 -0.15
CA ILE A 995 12.67 -51.12 0.41
C ILE A 995 12.24 -52.53 0.85
N ASN A 996 11.28 -52.64 1.76
CA ASN A 996 10.91 -53.93 2.38
C ASN A 996 9.64 -54.58 1.81
N VAL A 997 9.21 -54.16 0.61
CA VAL A 997 8.09 -54.77 -0.11
C VAL A 997 8.49 -56.04 -0.86
N THR A 998 7.51 -56.91 -1.14
CA THR A 998 7.73 -58.18 -1.85
C THR A 998 8.33 -57.93 -3.24
N GLY A 999 9.54 -58.44 -3.50
CA GLY A 999 10.26 -58.26 -4.76
C GLY A 999 11.27 -57.11 -4.78
N ALA A 1000 11.44 -56.36 -3.68
CA ALA A 1000 12.40 -55.27 -3.50
C ALA A 1000 12.25 -54.07 -4.47
N GLN A 1001 11.17 -54.03 -5.26
CA GLN A 1001 10.79 -52.91 -6.12
C GLN A 1001 9.27 -52.75 -6.10
N SER A 1002 8.81 -51.50 -6.21
CA SER A 1002 7.39 -51.15 -6.26
C SER A 1002 7.13 -50.01 -7.24
N LYS A 1003 5.86 -49.61 -7.36
CA LYS A 1003 5.39 -48.51 -8.19
C LYS A 1003 4.97 -47.34 -7.31
N SER A 1004 5.44 -46.13 -7.62
CA SER A 1004 5.02 -44.91 -6.93
C SER A 1004 3.52 -44.72 -7.09
N GLU A 1005 2.89 -44.13 -6.08
CA GLU A 1005 1.43 -43.95 -6.10
C GLU A 1005 1.01 -43.00 -7.20
N ILE A 1006 1.87 -42.00 -7.46
CA ILE A 1006 1.73 -40.99 -8.51
C ILE A 1006 2.69 -41.31 -9.67
N GLY A 1007 2.14 -41.34 -10.89
CA GLY A 1007 2.92 -41.50 -12.13
C GLY A 1007 3.45 -42.91 -12.44
N ASP A 1008 3.13 -43.92 -11.62
CA ASP A 1008 3.51 -45.35 -11.81
C ASP A 1008 5.02 -45.58 -12.09
N ALA A 1009 5.89 -44.75 -11.51
CA ALA A 1009 7.35 -44.88 -11.64
C ALA A 1009 7.88 -46.03 -10.79
N VAL A 1010 8.92 -46.73 -11.28
CA VAL A 1010 9.57 -47.78 -10.49
C VAL A 1010 10.44 -47.14 -9.41
N TYR A 1011 10.37 -47.64 -8.18
CA TYR A 1011 11.30 -47.33 -7.11
C TYR A 1011 11.74 -48.59 -6.36
N GLY A 1012 12.77 -48.47 -5.54
CA GLY A 1012 13.36 -49.58 -4.81
C GLY A 1012 14.45 -50.31 -5.58
N GLY A 1013 15.35 -50.95 -4.85
CA GLY A 1013 16.48 -51.68 -5.39
C GLY A 1013 17.44 -52.15 -4.30
N ASN A 1014 18.72 -52.17 -4.62
CA ASN A 1014 19.78 -52.66 -3.73
C ASN A 1014 20.92 -51.65 -3.52
N ASP A 1015 20.73 -50.38 -3.90
CA ASP A 1015 21.76 -49.34 -3.84
C ASP A 1015 21.43 -48.28 -2.76
N PRO A 1016 21.85 -48.49 -1.50
CA PRO A 1016 21.64 -47.49 -0.45
C PRO A 1016 22.38 -46.17 -0.70
N ALA A 1017 23.40 -46.15 -1.58
CA ALA A 1017 24.17 -44.95 -1.90
C ALA A 1017 23.62 -44.20 -3.13
N ASP A 1018 22.43 -44.58 -3.63
CA ASP A 1018 21.80 -43.92 -4.77
C ASP A 1018 21.66 -42.40 -4.55
N ASN A 1019 21.82 -41.64 -5.64
CA ASN A 1019 21.91 -40.19 -5.61
C ASN A 1019 20.96 -39.57 -6.64
N SER A 1020 19.84 -39.08 -6.14
CA SER A 1020 18.80 -38.37 -6.88
C SER A 1020 19.02 -36.85 -6.95
N GLY A 1021 20.12 -36.33 -6.39
CA GLY A 1021 20.57 -34.95 -6.49
C GLY A 1021 20.59 -34.15 -5.18
N ILE A 1022 20.23 -32.87 -5.23
CA ILE A 1022 20.27 -31.91 -4.12
C ILE A 1022 18.93 -31.18 -4.04
N LEU A 1023 18.32 -31.16 -2.85
CA LEU A 1023 17.19 -30.31 -2.50
C LEU A 1023 17.56 -29.44 -1.31
N SER A 1024 17.65 -28.13 -1.51
CA SER A 1024 17.98 -27.19 -0.44
C SER A 1024 17.34 -25.83 -0.54
N TYR A 1025 16.90 -25.29 0.60
CA TYR A 1025 16.12 -24.05 0.74
C TYR A 1025 14.92 -24.00 -0.22
N ILE A 1026 14.06 -25.02 -0.10
CA ILE A 1026 12.85 -25.17 -0.93
C ILE A 1026 11.62 -25.09 -0.05
N ARG A 1027 10.62 -24.34 -0.50
CA ARG A 1027 9.29 -24.31 0.10
C ARG A 1027 8.27 -24.85 -0.88
N VAL A 1028 7.61 -25.94 -0.50
CA VAL A 1028 6.47 -26.53 -1.20
C VAL A 1028 5.20 -26.11 -0.46
N GLU A 1029 4.25 -25.50 -1.17
CA GLU A 1029 3.03 -24.95 -0.58
C GLU A 1029 1.78 -25.57 -1.21
N TYR A 1030 0.76 -25.89 -0.40
CA TYR A 1030 -0.60 -26.26 -0.84
C TYR A 1030 -0.71 -27.59 -1.62
N THR A 1031 0.11 -28.57 -1.28
CA THR A 1031 0.09 -29.93 -1.88
C THR A 1031 -1.03 -30.80 -1.31
N GLY A 1032 -1.13 -32.08 -1.70
CA GLY A 1032 -2.16 -32.99 -1.18
C GLY A 1032 -3.20 -33.46 -2.20
N TYR A 1033 -2.98 -33.27 -3.51
CA TYR A 1033 -4.03 -33.56 -4.51
C TYR A 1033 -4.48 -35.03 -4.46
N ALA A 1034 -5.78 -35.25 -4.24
CA ALA A 1034 -6.38 -36.59 -4.24
C ALA A 1034 -6.60 -37.12 -5.66
N PHE A 1035 -5.82 -38.13 -6.06
CA PHE A 1035 -5.94 -38.79 -7.37
C PHE A 1035 -7.06 -39.85 -7.38
N SER A 1036 -7.38 -40.42 -6.21
CA SER A 1036 -8.52 -41.32 -6.00
C SER A 1036 -8.87 -41.39 -4.51
N GLU A 1037 -9.97 -42.08 -4.14
CA GLU A 1037 -10.33 -42.31 -2.72
C GLU A 1037 -9.26 -43.07 -1.91
N GLU A 1038 -8.29 -43.71 -2.58
CA GLU A 1038 -7.21 -44.48 -1.95
C GLU A 1038 -5.81 -43.93 -2.27
N LYS A 1039 -5.69 -42.84 -3.04
CA LYS A 1039 -4.39 -42.27 -3.46
C LYS A 1039 -4.42 -40.76 -3.41
N GLU A 1040 -3.73 -40.21 -2.43
CA GLU A 1040 -3.49 -38.78 -2.26
C GLU A 1040 -1.98 -38.51 -2.43
N ALA A 1041 -1.55 -37.24 -2.45
CA ALA A 1041 -0.19 -36.89 -2.84
C ALA A 1041 0.45 -35.88 -1.90
N ASN A 1042 1.55 -36.28 -1.27
CA ASN A 1042 2.20 -35.54 -0.19
C ASN A 1042 2.92 -34.25 -0.65
N GLY A 1043 3.46 -33.50 0.31
CA GLY A 1043 4.38 -32.38 0.04
C GLY A 1043 5.66 -32.82 -0.64
N PHE A 1044 6.48 -33.58 0.09
CA PHE A 1044 7.67 -34.23 -0.43
C PHE A 1044 7.60 -35.74 -0.21
N THR A 1045 7.69 -36.52 -1.28
CA THR A 1045 7.65 -37.98 -1.21
C THR A 1045 8.98 -38.58 -1.66
N PHE A 1046 9.59 -39.37 -0.78
CA PHE A 1046 10.85 -40.06 -1.04
C PHE A 1046 10.62 -41.56 -1.18
N TYR A 1047 10.53 -42.02 -2.41
CA TYR A 1047 10.36 -43.42 -2.77
C TYR A 1047 11.73 -44.11 -2.93
N GLY A 1048 12.18 -44.88 -1.94
CA GLY A 1048 13.43 -45.64 -2.01
C GLY A 1048 14.67 -44.78 -2.29
N VAL A 1049 14.76 -43.57 -1.74
CA VAL A 1049 15.85 -42.62 -2.02
C VAL A 1049 17.11 -42.95 -1.22
N GLY A 1050 18.27 -42.93 -1.87
CA GLY A 1050 19.56 -43.26 -1.26
C GLY A 1050 20.23 -42.10 -0.51
N ASN A 1051 21.19 -42.45 0.36
CA ASN A 1051 21.95 -41.50 1.18
C ASN A 1051 23.00 -40.68 0.42
N GLY A 1052 23.17 -40.92 -0.88
CA GLY A 1052 23.93 -40.07 -1.78
C GLY A 1052 23.19 -38.78 -2.17
N THR A 1053 21.89 -38.69 -1.89
CA THR A 1053 21.04 -37.51 -2.13
C THR A 1053 21.14 -36.53 -0.96
N VAL A 1054 21.26 -35.23 -1.25
CA VAL A 1054 21.30 -34.18 -0.21
C VAL A 1054 19.92 -33.56 -0.05
N VAL A 1055 19.39 -33.57 1.18
CA VAL A 1055 18.11 -32.96 1.55
C VAL A 1055 18.34 -32.05 2.77
N ASP A 1056 18.29 -30.73 2.56
CA ASP A 1056 18.74 -29.75 3.56
C ASP A 1056 17.96 -28.42 3.47
N HIS A 1057 17.20 -28.01 4.48
CA HIS A 1057 16.33 -26.81 4.47
C HIS A 1057 15.12 -26.95 3.52
N LEU A 1058 14.15 -27.80 3.85
CA LEU A 1058 12.89 -27.89 3.12
C LEU A 1058 11.70 -27.53 4.02
N GLN A 1059 10.71 -26.83 3.47
CA GLN A 1059 9.43 -26.59 4.13
C GLN A 1059 8.27 -27.13 3.30
N SER A 1060 7.40 -27.91 3.93
CA SER A 1060 6.04 -28.22 3.45
C SER A 1060 5.03 -27.34 4.19
N TYR A 1061 4.20 -26.61 3.46
CA TYR A 1061 3.28 -25.61 4.00
C TYR A 1061 1.85 -25.83 3.52
N ARG A 1062 0.94 -26.15 4.44
CA ARG A 1062 -0.51 -26.27 4.23
C ARG A 1062 -0.92 -27.28 3.16
N GLY A 1063 -0.36 -28.48 3.19
CA GLY A 1063 -0.83 -29.62 2.40
C GLY A 1063 -2.11 -30.25 2.96
N SER A 1064 -2.93 -30.89 2.10
CA SER A 1064 -4.09 -31.68 2.57
C SER A 1064 -3.76 -33.12 2.96
N ASP A 1065 -2.50 -33.50 2.78
CA ASP A 1065 -1.94 -34.82 3.03
C ASP A 1065 -0.58 -34.62 3.73
N ASP A 1066 0.27 -35.64 3.75
CA ASP A 1066 1.50 -35.61 4.53
C ASP A 1066 2.48 -34.51 4.12
N GLY A 1067 3.15 -33.93 5.12
CA GLY A 1067 4.19 -32.93 4.90
C GLY A 1067 5.41 -33.50 4.18
N PHE A 1068 5.89 -34.63 4.69
CA PHE A 1068 7.01 -35.41 4.16
C PHE A 1068 6.72 -36.88 4.38
N GLU A 1069 6.83 -37.69 3.32
CA GLU A 1069 6.65 -39.14 3.43
C GLU A 1069 7.84 -39.91 2.85
N TRP A 1070 8.29 -40.95 3.57
CA TRP A 1070 9.33 -41.88 3.12
C TRP A 1070 8.77 -43.28 2.88
N PHE A 1071 8.84 -43.74 1.64
CA PHE A 1071 8.61 -45.14 1.27
C PHE A 1071 9.95 -45.86 1.13
N GLY A 1072 10.50 -46.29 2.26
CA GLY A 1072 11.78 -46.97 2.34
C GLY A 1072 12.99 -46.11 1.96
N GLY A 1073 14.14 -46.75 1.72
CA GLY A 1073 15.39 -46.08 1.37
C GLY A 1073 16.26 -45.69 2.56
N SER A 1074 17.27 -44.83 2.31
CA SER A 1074 18.29 -44.49 3.30
C SER A 1074 18.70 -43.01 3.30
N VAL A 1075 17.96 -42.15 2.60
CA VAL A 1075 18.24 -40.71 2.49
C VAL A 1075 18.38 -40.05 3.87
N ASN A 1076 19.39 -39.19 4.02
CA ASN A 1076 19.60 -38.38 5.22
C ASN A 1076 19.04 -36.97 5.01
N VAL A 1077 18.45 -36.38 6.04
CA VAL A 1077 17.73 -35.10 5.95
C VAL A 1077 18.13 -34.12 7.07
N ARG A 1078 18.29 -32.84 6.75
CA ARG A 1078 18.53 -31.80 7.77
C ARG A 1078 17.62 -30.59 7.56
N TYR A 1079 17.23 -29.92 8.64
CA TYR A 1079 16.48 -28.66 8.59
C TYR A 1079 15.15 -28.79 7.85
N LEU A 1080 14.24 -29.65 8.33
CA LEU A 1080 12.91 -29.81 7.72
C LEU A 1080 11.85 -29.09 8.55
N VAL A 1081 10.88 -28.47 7.87
CA VAL A 1081 9.77 -27.76 8.49
C VAL A 1081 8.45 -28.21 7.87
N ALA A 1082 7.56 -28.79 8.65
CA ALA A 1082 6.18 -29.07 8.27
C ALA A 1082 5.27 -28.08 8.99
N THR A 1083 4.44 -27.36 8.24
CA THR A 1083 3.57 -26.30 8.78
C THR A 1083 2.15 -26.52 8.28
N ASP A 1084 1.22 -26.74 9.22
CA ASP A 1084 -0.22 -26.81 8.98
C ASP A 1084 -0.62 -27.88 7.93
N ASN A 1085 0.06 -29.03 7.82
CA ASN A 1085 -0.42 -30.13 6.97
C ASN A 1085 -1.60 -30.83 7.66
N SER A 1086 -2.67 -31.13 6.92
CA SER A 1086 -3.90 -31.64 7.54
C SER A 1086 -3.86 -33.12 7.93
N ASP A 1087 -3.00 -33.92 7.31
CA ASP A 1087 -2.74 -35.27 7.79
C ASP A 1087 -1.49 -35.30 8.70
N ASP A 1088 -0.47 -36.09 8.37
CA ASP A 1088 0.73 -36.19 9.20
C ASP A 1088 1.82 -35.20 8.78
N SER A 1089 2.55 -34.66 9.76
CA SER A 1089 3.66 -33.74 9.43
C SER A 1089 4.87 -34.48 8.83
N PHE A 1090 5.13 -35.69 9.32
CA PHE A 1090 6.17 -36.59 8.86
C PHE A 1090 5.63 -38.02 8.94
N ASP A 1091 5.64 -38.77 7.85
CA ASP A 1091 5.30 -40.20 7.81
C ASP A 1091 6.43 -41.03 7.18
N TRP A 1092 6.65 -42.24 7.65
CA TRP A 1092 7.50 -43.21 6.97
C TRP A 1092 6.96 -44.63 7.03
N THR A 1093 7.24 -45.37 5.97
CA THR A 1093 6.94 -46.78 5.83
C THR A 1093 8.02 -47.47 4.99
N GLU A 1094 7.78 -48.73 4.67
CA GLU A 1094 8.56 -49.53 3.71
C GLU A 1094 10.08 -49.67 3.95
N GLY A 1095 10.55 -49.45 5.18
CA GLY A 1095 11.92 -49.78 5.57
C GLY A 1095 12.91 -48.61 5.57
N TRP A 1096 12.46 -47.37 5.80
CA TRP A 1096 13.35 -46.21 5.78
C TRP A 1096 14.40 -46.24 6.91
N CYS A 1097 15.68 -46.17 6.55
CA CYS A 1097 16.82 -46.28 7.47
C CYS A 1097 17.76 -45.05 7.43
N GLY A 1098 17.20 -43.85 7.25
CA GLY A 1098 17.96 -42.59 7.14
C GLY A 1098 18.33 -41.94 8.48
N MET A 1099 19.12 -40.87 8.42
CA MET A 1099 19.42 -39.99 9.55
C MET A 1099 18.78 -38.61 9.38
N GLY A 1100 18.26 -38.01 10.46
CA GLY A 1100 17.57 -36.71 10.44
C GLY A 1100 18.05 -35.76 11.53
N GLN A 1101 18.29 -34.47 11.23
CA GLN A 1101 18.54 -33.46 12.28
C GLN A 1101 17.85 -32.11 12.05
N PHE A 1102 17.34 -31.49 13.12
CA PHE A 1102 16.60 -30.21 13.07
C PHE A 1102 15.28 -30.32 12.30
N LEU A 1103 14.36 -31.15 12.80
CA LEU A 1103 13.02 -31.29 12.24
C LEU A 1103 12.01 -30.49 13.07
N VAL A 1104 11.17 -29.73 12.40
CA VAL A 1104 10.12 -28.91 12.98
C VAL A 1104 8.78 -29.34 12.42
N ALA A 1105 7.80 -29.56 13.27
CA ALA A 1105 6.40 -29.72 12.89
C ALA A 1105 5.56 -28.72 13.69
N VAL A 1106 4.68 -28.01 13.01
CA VAL A 1106 3.77 -27.02 13.61
C VAL A 1106 2.39 -27.24 13.02
N GLN A 1107 1.39 -27.42 13.88
CA GLN A 1107 0.01 -27.55 13.48
C GLN A 1107 -0.82 -26.43 14.11
N GLY A 1108 -1.46 -25.61 13.28
CA GLY A 1108 -2.44 -24.62 13.71
C GLY A 1108 -3.74 -25.27 14.17
N THR A 1109 -4.48 -24.55 15.03
CA THR A 1109 -5.83 -24.98 15.44
C THR A 1109 -6.80 -25.00 14.24
N ALA A 1110 -7.78 -25.89 14.24
CA ALA A 1110 -8.80 -25.89 13.18
C ALA A 1110 -9.54 -24.55 13.07
N ALA A 1111 -9.68 -23.81 14.17
CA ALA A 1111 -10.22 -22.46 14.16
C ALA A 1111 -9.35 -21.46 13.37
N SER A 1112 -8.02 -21.64 13.36
CA SER A 1112 -7.08 -20.76 12.65
C SER A 1112 -6.82 -21.16 11.20
N ILE A 1113 -6.87 -22.45 10.86
CA ILE A 1113 -6.46 -22.95 9.53
C ILE A 1113 -7.59 -23.57 8.71
N GLY A 1114 -8.73 -23.92 9.33
CA GLY A 1114 -9.93 -24.40 8.65
C GLY A 1114 -10.11 -25.92 8.59
N TYR A 1115 -9.15 -26.70 9.09
CA TYR A 1115 -9.18 -28.17 9.16
C TYR A 1115 -8.42 -28.65 10.39
N GLU A 1116 -8.69 -29.89 10.81
CA GLU A 1116 -7.90 -30.57 11.84
C GLU A 1116 -6.63 -31.16 11.20
N CYS A 1117 -5.56 -31.23 11.98
CA CYS A 1117 -4.32 -31.94 11.60
C CYS A 1117 -4.26 -33.29 12.34
N ASP A 1118 -3.72 -34.36 11.74
CA ASP A 1118 -3.52 -35.64 12.44
C ASP A 1118 -2.24 -35.67 13.29
N CYS A 1119 -1.26 -36.52 12.99
CA CYS A 1119 -0.07 -36.70 13.82
C CYS A 1119 1.06 -35.72 13.47
N LEU A 1120 1.94 -35.47 14.43
CA LEU A 1120 3.21 -34.76 14.16
C LEU A 1120 4.23 -35.72 13.53
N ILE A 1121 4.18 -37.00 13.92
CA ILE A 1121 4.92 -38.08 13.28
C ILE A 1121 4.03 -39.32 13.24
N GLU A 1122 3.89 -39.93 12.08
CA GLU A 1122 3.42 -41.29 11.88
C GLU A 1122 4.57 -42.17 11.37
N ALA A 1123 4.59 -43.45 11.75
CA ALA A 1123 5.79 -44.26 11.62
C ALA A 1123 5.49 -45.75 11.56
N ASP A 1124 5.73 -46.35 10.40
CA ASP A 1124 5.53 -47.76 10.09
C ASP A 1124 6.83 -48.46 9.65
N ASN A 1125 6.90 -49.78 9.88
CA ASN A 1125 7.82 -50.63 9.12
C ASN A 1125 7.19 -51.11 7.81
N ASN A 1126 6.14 -51.92 7.93
CA ASN A 1126 5.33 -52.38 6.81
C ASN A 1126 4.01 -52.92 7.37
N SER A 1127 2.89 -52.33 6.99
CA SER A 1127 1.56 -52.67 7.54
C SER A 1127 1.11 -54.12 7.27
N LYS A 1128 1.71 -54.81 6.29
CA LYS A 1128 1.39 -56.21 5.94
C LYS A 1128 2.34 -57.23 6.57
N ASP A 1129 3.55 -56.82 6.92
CA ASP A 1129 4.57 -57.66 7.58
C ASP A 1129 5.45 -56.80 8.49
N PHE A 1130 5.10 -56.73 9.78
CA PHE A 1130 5.80 -55.88 10.76
C PHE A 1130 7.30 -56.23 10.91
N ALA A 1131 7.73 -57.44 10.50
CA ALA A 1131 9.11 -57.90 10.59
C ALA A 1131 9.89 -57.78 9.26
N ALA A 1132 9.27 -57.21 8.21
CA ALA A 1132 9.86 -57.07 6.89
C ALA A 1132 11.24 -56.38 6.93
N GLN A 1133 12.17 -56.87 6.12
CA GLN A 1133 13.54 -56.37 6.06
C GLN A 1133 13.79 -55.59 4.76
N PRO A 1134 14.52 -54.46 4.79
CA PRO A 1134 15.03 -53.79 5.99
C PRO A 1134 13.91 -53.21 6.86
N VAL A 1135 14.11 -53.20 8.18
CA VAL A 1135 13.13 -52.61 9.11
C VAL A 1135 13.30 -51.09 9.12
N SER A 1136 12.21 -50.32 9.01
CA SER A 1136 12.23 -48.86 9.20
C SER A 1136 12.89 -48.54 10.54
N PHE A 1137 14.05 -47.90 10.48
CA PHE A 1137 14.87 -47.64 11.66
C PHE A 1137 15.69 -46.34 11.54
N PRO A 1138 15.03 -45.17 11.44
CA PRO A 1138 15.73 -43.91 11.32
C PRO A 1138 16.42 -43.46 12.62
N VAL A 1139 17.47 -42.65 12.47
CA VAL A 1139 18.18 -41.98 13.58
C VAL A 1139 17.93 -40.47 13.51
N LEU A 1140 17.12 -39.94 14.41
CA LEU A 1140 16.66 -38.55 14.41
C LEU A 1140 17.22 -37.78 15.62
N ALA A 1141 17.63 -36.52 15.42
CA ALA A 1141 18.16 -35.66 16.47
C ALA A 1141 17.63 -34.22 16.37
N ASN A 1142 17.39 -33.55 17.50
CA ASN A 1142 16.97 -32.14 17.56
C ASN A 1142 15.63 -31.90 16.84
N LEU A 1143 14.53 -32.23 17.51
CA LEU A 1143 13.17 -32.05 16.98
C LEU A 1143 12.38 -31.07 17.85
N THR A 1144 11.59 -30.19 17.22
CA THR A 1144 10.54 -29.41 17.88
C THR A 1144 9.20 -29.72 17.20
N LEU A 1145 8.34 -30.47 17.87
CA LEU A 1145 7.04 -30.90 17.36
C LEU A 1145 5.94 -30.21 18.19
N SER A 1146 5.18 -29.34 17.54
CA SER A 1146 4.20 -28.43 18.16
C SER A 1146 2.83 -28.64 17.55
N GLY A 1147 1.95 -29.32 18.28
CA GLY A 1147 0.60 -29.63 17.84
C GLY A 1147 -0.42 -28.54 18.14
N ASN A 1148 -1.62 -28.78 17.61
CA ASN A 1148 -2.73 -27.83 17.61
C ASN A 1148 -3.67 -27.90 18.84
N GLY A 1149 -3.34 -28.73 19.84
CA GLY A 1149 -4.16 -28.98 21.01
C GLY A 1149 -5.42 -29.81 20.74
N SER A 1150 -5.52 -30.46 19.57
CA SER A 1150 -6.70 -31.25 19.20
C SER A 1150 -6.93 -32.41 20.18
N VAL A 1151 -8.19 -32.56 20.60
CA VAL A 1151 -8.66 -33.69 21.42
C VAL A 1151 -9.28 -34.81 20.56
N LEU A 1152 -9.51 -34.55 19.27
CA LEU A 1152 -9.96 -35.54 18.29
C LEU A 1152 -8.75 -36.27 17.71
N ASN A 1153 -7.81 -35.51 17.17
CA ASN A 1153 -6.55 -36.01 16.62
C ASN A 1153 -5.44 -35.80 17.65
N LYS A 1154 -5.45 -36.64 18.69
CA LYS A 1154 -4.70 -36.40 19.93
C LYS A 1154 -3.23 -36.82 19.91
N ARG A 1155 -2.76 -37.44 18.82
CA ARG A 1155 -1.45 -38.11 18.75
C ARG A 1155 -0.35 -37.15 18.33
N GLY A 1156 0.76 -37.14 19.06
CA GLY A 1156 2.00 -36.45 18.72
C GLY A 1156 2.88 -37.30 17.81
N ILE A 1157 3.71 -38.15 18.42
CA ILE A 1157 4.47 -39.18 17.71
C ILE A 1157 3.71 -40.50 17.81
N ARG A 1158 3.44 -41.15 16.69
CA ARG A 1158 2.75 -42.44 16.59
C ARG A 1158 3.68 -43.49 15.98
N LEU A 1159 4.21 -44.40 16.80
CA LEU A 1159 5.08 -45.50 16.38
C LEU A 1159 4.25 -46.79 16.23
N ARG A 1160 4.10 -47.25 14.98
CA ARG A 1160 3.24 -48.38 14.60
C ARG A 1160 3.93 -49.37 13.63
N ALA A 1161 3.21 -50.45 13.35
CA ALA A 1161 3.55 -51.55 12.42
C ALA A 1161 5.01 -52.05 12.44
N GLY A 1162 5.61 -52.29 13.61
CA GLY A 1162 6.96 -52.85 13.73
C GLY A 1162 8.12 -51.88 13.46
N THR A 1163 7.85 -50.58 13.30
CA THR A 1163 8.90 -49.56 13.16
C THR A 1163 9.83 -49.58 14.36
N LYS A 1164 11.10 -49.27 14.11
CA LYS A 1164 12.11 -48.96 15.12
C LYS A 1164 12.54 -47.51 14.96
N VAL A 1165 13.12 -46.90 16.00
CA VAL A 1165 13.62 -45.51 15.92
C VAL A 1165 14.71 -45.23 16.93
N GLN A 1166 15.67 -44.37 16.58
CA GLN A 1166 16.57 -43.73 17.55
C GLN A 1166 16.31 -42.22 17.55
N LEU A 1167 15.61 -41.71 18.57
CA LEU A 1167 15.21 -40.30 18.68
C LEU A 1167 15.97 -39.60 19.82
N TYR A 1168 16.65 -38.51 19.47
CA TYR A 1168 17.44 -37.71 20.40
C TYR A 1168 17.03 -36.24 20.42
N ASN A 1169 17.16 -35.57 21.58
CA ASN A 1169 17.01 -34.12 21.70
C ASN A 1169 15.65 -33.56 21.21
N ALA A 1170 14.54 -34.25 21.47
CA ALA A 1170 13.22 -33.86 20.96
C ALA A 1170 12.37 -33.12 22.01
N LEU A 1171 11.58 -32.15 21.55
CA LEU A 1171 10.53 -31.46 22.30
C LEU A 1171 9.19 -31.75 21.62
N VAL A 1172 8.22 -32.28 22.35
CA VAL A 1172 6.87 -32.60 21.83
C VAL A 1172 5.83 -31.91 22.71
N THR A 1173 5.05 -31.02 22.10
CA THR A 1173 4.07 -30.17 22.77
C THR A 1173 2.78 -30.07 21.94
N GLY A 1174 1.67 -29.63 22.54
CA GLY A 1174 0.45 -29.34 21.78
C GLY A 1174 -0.35 -30.56 21.29
N LYS A 1175 -0.07 -31.77 21.79
CA LYS A 1175 -0.93 -32.96 21.59
C LYS A 1175 -1.15 -33.66 22.93
N PRO A 1176 -2.38 -34.09 23.27
CA PRO A 1176 -2.64 -34.82 24.52
C PRO A 1176 -1.80 -36.08 24.67
N ASP A 1177 -1.74 -36.94 23.65
CA ASP A 1177 -0.91 -38.15 23.61
C ASP A 1177 0.38 -37.85 22.83
N CYS A 1178 1.34 -37.21 23.49
CA CYS A 1178 2.60 -36.79 22.86
C CYS A 1178 3.41 -37.97 22.27
N LEU A 1179 3.29 -39.17 22.83
CA LEU A 1179 3.88 -40.39 22.26
C LEU A 1179 2.87 -41.54 22.35
N THR A 1180 2.61 -42.20 21.22
CA THR A 1180 1.77 -43.39 21.10
C THR A 1180 2.56 -44.52 20.48
N THR A 1181 2.52 -45.71 21.07
CA THR A 1181 3.10 -46.95 20.52
C THR A 1181 2.02 -48.01 20.35
N GLU A 1182 1.96 -48.71 19.22
CA GLU A 1182 0.78 -49.56 18.92
C GLU A 1182 1.05 -51.07 18.75
N THR A 1183 2.27 -51.47 18.34
CA THR A 1183 2.55 -52.89 17.99
C THR A 1183 3.54 -53.56 18.94
N PHE A 1184 3.40 -54.88 19.08
CA PHE A 1184 4.25 -55.71 19.94
C PHE A 1184 5.73 -55.57 19.57
N GLU A 1185 6.07 -55.61 18.29
CA GLU A 1185 7.43 -55.50 17.76
C GLU A 1185 8.05 -54.13 18.06
N THR A 1186 7.29 -53.05 17.83
CA THR A 1186 7.73 -51.67 18.12
C THR A 1186 7.99 -51.50 19.62
N GLU A 1187 7.06 -51.87 20.48
CA GLU A 1187 7.23 -51.69 21.92
C GLU A 1187 8.31 -52.60 22.52
N THR A 1188 8.43 -53.85 22.02
CA THR A 1188 9.51 -54.76 22.42
C THR A 1188 10.86 -54.16 22.05
N SER A 1189 10.99 -53.56 20.85
CA SER A 1189 12.24 -52.92 20.46
C SER A 1189 12.65 -51.77 21.37
N LEU A 1190 11.68 -51.00 21.90
CA LEU A 1190 11.92 -49.92 22.85
C LEU A 1190 12.29 -50.47 24.24
N ALA A 1191 11.57 -51.49 24.72
CA ALA A 1191 11.82 -52.11 26.02
C ALA A 1191 13.18 -52.84 26.08
N GLU A 1192 13.62 -53.45 24.97
CA GLU A 1192 14.94 -54.10 24.85
C GLU A 1192 16.09 -53.11 24.58
N GLY A 1193 15.78 -51.82 24.39
CA GLY A 1193 16.77 -50.78 24.09
C GLY A 1193 17.36 -50.85 22.68
N ILE A 1194 16.70 -51.55 21.76
CA ILE A 1194 17.02 -51.54 20.32
C ILE A 1194 16.61 -50.18 19.75
N SER A 1195 15.34 -49.81 19.93
CA SER A 1195 14.86 -48.45 19.70
C SER A 1195 15.23 -47.59 20.90
N VAL A 1196 15.62 -46.33 20.65
CA VAL A 1196 16.17 -45.44 21.67
C VAL A 1196 15.37 -44.13 21.70
N LEU A 1197 14.89 -43.74 22.87
CA LEU A 1197 14.40 -42.40 23.15
C LEU A 1197 15.28 -41.80 24.25
N ASP A 1198 16.03 -40.73 23.95
CA ASP A 1198 17.02 -40.18 24.88
C ASP A 1198 17.16 -38.66 24.71
N HIS A 1199 17.01 -37.92 25.80
CA HIS A 1199 16.88 -36.45 25.77
C HIS A 1199 15.56 -35.97 25.12
N VAL A 1200 14.47 -36.72 25.32
CA VAL A 1200 13.13 -36.41 24.78
C VAL A 1200 12.21 -35.87 25.88
N TYR A 1201 11.66 -34.67 25.68
CA TYR A 1201 10.71 -34.04 26.59
C TYR A 1201 9.31 -33.99 25.96
N LEU A 1202 8.32 -34.49 26.70
CA LEU A 1202 6.91 -34.51 26.31
C LEU A 1202 6.12 -33.59 27.24
N GLN A 1203 5.25 -32.74 26.68
CA GLN A 1203 4.30 -31.92 27.46
C GLN A 1203 3.09 -32.75 27.92
N GLY A 1204 2.60 -33.65 27.06
CA GLY A 1204 1.45 -34.51 27.28
C GLY A 1204 1.83 -35.93 27.74
N ASP A 1205 0.88 -36.84 27.56
CA ASP A 1205 0.94 -38.24 27.98
C ASP A 1205 1.68 -39.14 26.99
N LEU A 1206 2.00 -40.35 27.47
CA LEU A 1206 2.48 -41.48 26.68
C LEU A 1206 1.43 -42.61 26.74
N SER A 1207 1.02 -43.09 25.57
CA SER A 1207 0.07 -44.20 25.40
C SER A 1207 0.75 -45.41 24.75
N ALA A 1208 0.65 -46.59 25.36
CA ALA A 1208 1.24 -47.83 24.84
C ALA A 1208 0.14 -48.89 24.70
N ALA A 1209 -0.21 -49.26 23.46
CA ALA A 1209 -1.32 -50.14 23.16
C ALA A 1209 -1.02 -51.61 23.51
N ALA A 1210 0.25 -52.06 23.33
CA ALA A 1210 0.66 -53.40 23.74
C ALA A 1210 1.07 -53.46 25.22
N GLY A 1211 1.25 -52.30 25.88
CA GLY A 1211 1.54 -52.17 27.31
C GLY A 1211 2.95 -52.63 27.72
N ILE A 1212 3.87 -52.81 26.78
CA ILE A 1212 5.25 -53.26 26.99
C ILE A 1212 6.17 -52.06 27.27
N TYR A 1213 6.01 -50.93 26.57
CA TYR A 1213 6.82 -49.73 26.78
C TYR A 1213 6.07 -48.67 27.60
N SER A 1214 6.14 -48.77 28.92
CA SER A 1214 5.41 -47.89 29.84
C SER A 1214 6.06 -46.50 30.03
N ALA A 1215 5.29 -45.55 30.59
CA ALA A 1215 5.80 -44.26 31.03
C ALA A 1215 6.95 -44.39 32.06
N ASP A 1216 6.93 -45.43 32.90
CA ASP A 1216 8.02 -45.73 33.83
C ASP A 1216 9.30 -46.13 33.11
N LEU A 1217 9.22 -46.92 32.03
CA LEU A 1217 10.38 -47.27 31.21
C LEU A 1217 10.92 -46.06 30.44
N PHE A 1218 10.04 -45.20 29.92
CA PHE A 1218 10.44 -43.96 29.25
C PHE A 1218 11.21 -43.02 30.19
N THR A 1219 10.73 -42.85 31.43
CA THR A 1219 11.33 -41.97 32.44
C THR A 1219 12.49 -42.61 33.21
N ALA A 1220 12.69 -43.93 33.10
CA ALA A 1220 13.88 -44.61 33.63
C ALA A 1220 15.18 -44.09 32.98
N ASN A 1221 15.12 -43.64 31.73
CA ASN A 1221 16.15 -42.77 31.16
C ASN A 1221 16.02 -41.36 31.73
N ARG A 1222 16.89 -41.00 32.68
CA ARG A 1222 16.87 -39.71 33.40
C ARG A 1222 17.05 -38.46 32.51
N ASN A 1223 17.41 -38.64 31.24
CA ASN A 1223 17.50 -37.54 30.28
C ASN A 1223 16.16 -37.22 29.62
N ASN A 1224 15.17 -38.12 29.73
CA ASN A 1224 13.81 -37.92 29.24
C ASN A 1224 12.95 -37.24 30.30
N GLY A 1225 11.85 -36.62 29.86
CA GLY A 1225 10.89 -35.97 30.74
C GLY A 1225 9.46 -36.11 30.23
N LEU A 1226 8.53 -36.42 31.13
CA LEU A 1226 7.09 -36.38 30.90
C LEU A 1226 6.51 -35.14 31.60
N HIS A 1227 5.43 -34.58 31.06
CA HIS A 1227 4.77 -33.36 31.57
C HIS A 1227 5.72 -32.17 31.77
N GLN A 1228 6.66 -31.99 30.84
CA GLN A 1228 7.62 -30.89 30.89
C GLN A 1228 6.99 -29.60 30.39
N ASP A 1229 7.35 -28.47 31.01
CA ASP A 1229 7.01 -27.14 30.50
C ASP A 1229 7.96 -26.78 29.35
N ILE A 1230 7.44 -26.81 28.13
CA ILE A 1230 8.19 -26.55 26.90
C ILE A 1230 7.88 -25.09 26.50
N GLY A 1231 8.53 -24.14 27.18
CA GLY A 1231 8.34 -22.70 27.00
C GLY A 1231 8.98 -22.16 25.72
N LEU A 1232 8.35 -22.40 24.57
CA LEU A 1232 8.75 -21.85 23.28
C LEU A 1232 8.40 -20.35 23.19
N ALA A 1233 9.25 -19.55 22.54
CA ALA A 1233 9.08 -18.10 22.36
C ALA A 1233 8.06 -17.75 21.25
N SER A 1234 7.87 -18.67 20.30
CA SER A 1234 6.80 -18.71 19.29
C SER A 1234 6.42 -20.19 19.05
N ASP A 1235 5.65 -20.51 18.01
CA ASP A 1235 5.11 -21.86 17.78
C ASP A 1235 6.16 -22.99 17.80
N TYR A 1236 7.41 -22.72 17.40
CA TYR A 1236 8.52 -23.70 17.39
C TYR A 1236 9.91 -23.14 17.71
N ILE A 1237 10.04 -21.82 17.94
CA ILE A 1237 11.33 -21.18 18.26
C ILE A 1237 11.57 -21.26 19.77
N GLY A 1238 12.58 -22.03 20.18
CA GLY A 1238 12.93 -22.26 21.57
C GLY A 1238 13.63 -23.61 21.76
N THR A 1239 14.53 -23.68 22.73
CA THR A 1239 15.31 -24.88 23.04
C THR A 1239 15.53 -25.03 24.54
N ILE A 1240 15.68 -26.26 25.03
CA ILE A 1240 16.01 -26.54 26.43
C ILE A 1240 17.48 -26.97 26.54
N PRO A 1241 18.30 -26.34 27.40
CA PRO A 1241 19.72 -26.69 27.53
C PRO A 1241 19.98 -28.16 27.91
N GLY A 1242 21.14 -28.68 27.51
CA GLY A 1242 21.61 -30.02 27.86
C GLY A 1242 21.06 -31.11 26.94
N GLY A 1243 21.38 -31.02 25.65
CA GLY A 1243 21.16 -32.08 24.65
C GLY A 1243 22.37 -33.00 24.48
N LYS A 1244 22.15 -34.18 23.91
CA LYS A 1244 23.17 -35.15 23.53
C LYS A 1244 23.92 -34.68 22.28
N ASP A 1245 25.24 -34.69 22.34
CA ASP A 1245 26.08 -34.37 21.17
C ASP A 1245 26.15 -35.56 20.21
N MET A 1246 25.24 -35.56 19.23
CA MET A 1246 25.16 -36.61 18.22
C MET A 1246 26.30 -36.55 17.20
N SER A 1247 27.04 -35.43 17.10
CA SER A 1247 28.20 -35.32 16.21
C SER A 1247 29.34 -36.26 16.59
N LEU A 1248 29.36 -36.71 17.86
CA LEU A 1248 30.29 -37.73 18.36
C LEU A 1248 29.89 -39.16 17.97
N ILE A 1249 28.63 -39.37 17.59
CA ILE A 1249 28.09 -40.67 17.19
C ILE A 1249 28.25 -40.86 15.68
N ASN A 1250 27.89 -39.84 14.90
CA ASN A 1250 28.03 -39.87 13.45
C ASN A 1250 28.32 -38.45 12.92
N PRO A 1251 29.28 -38.26 12.00
CA PRO A 1251 29.63 -36.95 11.45
C PRO A 1251 28.51 -36.28 10.65
N PHE A 1252 27.43 -36.99 10.32
CA PHE A 1252 26.22 -36.39 9.77
C PHE A 1252 25.58 -35.39 10.75
N PHE A 1253 25.67 -35.60 12.06
CA PHE A 1253 25.07 -34.67 13.02
C PHE A 1253 26.02 -33.52 13.33
N VAL A 1254 25.48 -32.31 13.47
CA VAL A 1254 26.20 -31.16 14.02
C VAL A 1254 25.96 -31.07 15.53
N ASN A 1255 26.92 -30.50 16.26
CA ASN A 1255 26.78 -30.34 17.70
C ASN A 1255 25.67 -29.33 18.03
N ALA A 1256 24.65 -29.80 18.73
CA ALA A 1256 23.60 -29.00 19.33
C ALA A 1256 23.49 -29.36 20.82
N ALA A 1257 24.02 -28.50 21.69
CA ALA A 1257 24.05 -28.71 23.14
C ALA A 1257 22.68 -28.48 23.83
N TYR A 1258 21.58 -28.73 23.13
CA TYR A 1258 20.21 -28.45 23.56
C TYR A 1258 19.21 -29.47 22.99
N LYS A 1259 18.05 -29.59 23.64
CA LYS A 1259 16.84 -30.26 23.13
C LYS A 1259 16.01 -29.26 22.32
N GLY A 1260 15.39 -29.71 21.24
CA GLY A 1260 14.69 -28.85 20.29
C GLY A 1260 15.50 -28.58 19.04
N ALA A 1261 14.82 -28.02 18.04
CA ALA A 1261 15.36 -27.78 16.70
C ALA A 1261 15.83 -26.33 16.46
N VAL A 1262 15.12 -25.31 16.97
CA VAL A 1262 15.37 -23.89 16.62
C VAL A 1262 15.72 -23.07 17.86
N ALA A 1263 16.99 -22.71 18.03
CA ALA A 1263 17.43 -21.88 19.15
C ALA A 1263 17.06 -20.40 18.93
N GLN A 1264 16.56 -19.71 19.96
CA GLN A 1264 16.12 -18.30 19.86
C GLN A 1264 17.20 -17.32 19.37
N GLY A 1265 18.48 -17.61 19.65
CA GLY A 1265 19.62 -16.81 19.19
C GLY A 1265 20.22 -17.24 17.85
N ASN A 1266 19.71 -18.32 17.24
CA ASN A 1266 20.17 -18.86 15.97
C ASN A 1266 18.99 -19.52 15.23
N ASP A 1267 18.04 -18.68 14.83
CA ASP A 1267 16.87 -19.10 14.07
C ASP A 1267 17.27 -19.38 12.61
N TRP A 1268 17.46 -20.66 12.29
CA TRP A 1268 17.79 -21.12 10.94
C TRP A 1268 16.58 -21.18 10.00
N THR A 1269 15.36 -20.94 10.50
CA THR A 1269 14.13 -20.85 9.70
C THR A 1269 13.87 -19.45 9.15
N ALA A 1270 14.51 -18.44 9.74
CA ALA A 1270 14.36 -17.04 9.36
C ALA A 1270 14.72 -16.78 7.89
N GLY A 1271 13.85 -16.03 7.21
CA GLY A 1271 14.05 -15.53 5.84
C GLY A 1271 13.49 -16.42 4.73
N TRP A 1272 13.27 -17.71 4.99
CA TRP A 1272 12.80 -18.65 3.96
C TRP A 1272 11.55 -19.47 4.32
N CYS A 1273 11.30 -19.74 5.61
CA CYS A 1273 10.06 -20.38 6.05
C CYS A 1273 8.89 -19.39 6.14
N ARG A 1274 7.66 -19.87 5.94
CA ARG A 1274 6.40 -19.13 6.17
C ARG A 1274 5.87 -19.23 7.58
#